data_AF-A0A5F8AIS9-F1
#
_entry.id   AF-A0A5F8AIS9-F1
#
_cell.length_a   1.000
_cell.length_b   1.000
_cell.length_c   1.000
_cell.angle_alpha   90.00
_cell.angle_beta   90.00
_cell.angle_gamma   90.00
#
_symmetry.space_group_name_H-M   'P 1'
#
loop_
_entity.id
_entity.type
_entity.pdbx_description
1 polymer ?
#
loop_
_entity_poly.entity_id
_entity_poly.type
_entity_poly.pdbx_seq_one_letter_code
_entity_poly.pdbx_strand_id
1 'polypeptide(L)'
;MPSGSFMLVNASGRPEGQRAHLLLPQLKENDTHCIDFHYFVSSKSNSPPGLLNVYVKVNNGPLGSPIWNISGDPTRTWNRAELAISTFWPNFYQVIFEVITSGHQGYLAIDEVKVLGHPCTRTPHFLRIQNVEVNAGQFATFQCSAIGRTVAGDRLWLQGIDVRDAPLKEIKVSSSRRFIASFNVVNTTKRDAGKYRCMIRTEGGVGISNYAELVVKEPPVPIAPPQLASVGATYLWIQLNANSINGDGPIVAREVEYCTASGSWNDRQPVDSTSYKIGHLDPDTEYEISVLLTRPGEGGTGSPGPALRTRTKCADPMRGPRKLEVVEVKSRQITIRWEPFGYNVTRCHSYNLTVHYCYQVGGQEQVREEVSWDTENSHPQHTITNLSPYTNVSVKLILMNPEGRKESQELIVQTDEDLPGAVPTESIQGSTFEEKIFLQWREPTQTYGVITLYEITYKAVSSFDPEIDLSNQSGRVSKLGNETHFLFFGLYPGTTYSFTIRASTAKGFGPPATNQFTTKISAPSMPAYELETPLNQTDNTVTVMLKPAHSRGAPVRKLAKKRKETMSSTRQEMTVMVNSMDKSYAEQGTNCDEAFSFMDTHNLNGRSVSSPSSFTMKTNTLSTSVPNSYYPDPFVPTAILVPINDETHTMASDTSSLVQSHTYKKREPADVPYQTGQLHPAIRVADLLQHITQMKCAEGYGFKEEYESFFEGQSAPWDSAKKDENRMKNRYGNIIAYDHSRVRLQTIEGDTNSDYINGNYIDGYHRPNHYIATQGPMQETIYDFWRMVWHENTASIIMVTNLVEVGRVKCCKYWPDDTEIYKDIKVTLIETELLAEYVIRTFAVEKGGAGGEANCSPSREVSQRGVHEIREIRQFHFTGWPDHGVPYHATGLLGFVRQVKSKSPPNAGPLVVHCSAGAGRTGCFIVIDIMLDMAEREGVVDIYNCVRELRSRRVNMVQTEEQYVFIHDAILEACLCGDTSVPASQVRSLYYDMNKLDPQTNSSQIKEEFRTLNMVTPTLRVEDCSIALLPRNHEKNRCMDILPPDRCLPFLITIDGESSNYINAALMDSYKQPSAFIVTQHPLPNTVKDFWRLVLDYHCTSVVMLNDVDPAQLCPQYWPENGVHRHGPIQVEFVSADLEEDIISRIFRIYNAARPQDGYRMVQQFQFLGWPMYRDTPVSKRSFLKLIRQVDKWQEEYNGGEGRTVVHCLNGGGRSGTFCAISIVCEMLRHQRTVDVFHAVKTLRNSKPNMVDLLDQYKFCYEVALEYLNSG
;
A
#
# COMPACT_ATOMS: atom_id res chain seq x y z
N MET A 1 21.27 -96.37 -36.68
CA MET A 1 20.99 -95.08 -37.33
C MET A 1 19.50 -95.03 -37.62
N PRO A 2 18.73 -94.06 -37.10
CA PRO A 2 17.47 -93.66 -37.73
C PRO A 2 17.78 -93.13 -39.14
N SER A 3 16.90 -93.36 -40.10
CA SER A 3 17.06 -92.85 -41.47
C SER A 3 16.62 -91.38 -41.55
N GLY A 4 17.58 -90.47 -41.39
CA GLY A 4 17.44 -89.01 -41.46
C GLY A 4 18.77 -88.34 -41.83
N SER A 5 18.75 -87.03 -42.13
CA SER A 5 19.94 -86.26 -42.58
C SER A 5 20.27 -85.14 -41.60
N PHE A 6 21.22 -85.38 -40.70
CA PHE A 6 21.67 -84.42 -39.69
C PHE A 6 22.97 -83.71 -40.07
N MET A 7 23.21 -82.53 -39.51
CA MET A 7 24.49 -81.81 -39.60
C MET A 7 25.34 -82.08 -38.34
N LEU A 8 26.66 -82.21 -38.51
CA LEU A 8 27.56 -82.65 -37.45
C LEU A 8 28.88 -81.86 -37.43
N VAL A 9 29.29 -81.44 -36.23
CA VAL A 9 30.65 -80.95 -35.96
C VAL A 9 31.44 -82.01 -35.18
N ASN A 10 32.54 -82.48 -35.76
CA ASN A 10 33.49 -83.37 -35.10
C ASN A 10 34.56 -82.55 -34.37
N ALA A 11 34.55 -82.58 -33.03
CA ALA A 11 35.55 -81.95 -32.17
C ALA A 11 36.80 -82.81 -31.96
N SER A 12 36.75 -84.10 -32.30
CA SER A 12 37.84 -85.05 -32.09
C SER A 12 39.10 -84.63 -32.86
N GLY A 13 40.19 -84.34 -32.13
CA GLY A 13 41.45 -83.90 -32.72
C GLY A 13 41.45 -82.43 -33.20
N ARG A 14 40.45 -81.63 -32.83
CA ARG A 14 40.45 -80.18 -33.04
C ARG A 14 40.98 -79.48 -31.78
N PRO A 15 41.83 -78.46 -31.89
CA PRO A 15 42.24 -77.66 -30.74
C PRO A 15 41.03 -76.93 -30.13
N GLU A 16 41.18 -76.49 -28.89
CA GLU A 16 40.17 -75.70 -28.18
C GLU A 16 39.92 -74.34 -28.86
N GLY A 17 38.67 -73.87 -28.83
CA GLY A 17 38.28 -72.55 -29.31
C GLY A 17 37.99 -72.44 -30.81
N GLN A 18 38.11 -73.51 -31.60
CA GLN A 18 37.67 -73.49 -33.01
C GLN A 18 36.15 -73.37 -33.08
N ARG A 19 35.66 -72.57 -34.05
CA ARG A 19 34.24 -72.24 -34.18
C ARG A 19 33.70 -72.72 -35.52
N ALA A 20 32.50 -73.29 -35.50
CA ALA A 20 31.74 -73.65 -36.70
C ALA A 20 30.35 -73.02 -36.61
N HIS A 21 29.92 -72.32 -37.66
CA HIS A 21 28.63 -71.61 -37.71
C HIS A 21 27.68 -72.24 -38.74
N LEU A 22 26.43 -72.45 -38.34
CA LEU A 22 25.30 -72.72 -39.21
C LEU A 22 24.34 -71.53 -39.14
N LEU A 23 24.20 -70.80 -40.24
CA LEU A 23 23.36 -69.63 -40.34
C LEU A 23 22.05 -70.00 -41.04
N LEU A 24 20.91 -69.70 -40.42
CA LEU A 24 19.61 -69.81 -41.08
C LEU A 24 19.44 -68.68 -42.11
N PRO A 25 18.50 -68.81 -43.06
CA PRO A 25 18.02 -67.68 -43.85
C PRO A 25 17.57 -66.51 -42.96
N GLN A 26 17.51 -65.30 -43.52
CA GLN A 26 16.90 -64.16 -42.83
C GLN A 26 15.39 -64.38 -42.75
N LEU A 27 14.84 -64.32 -41.53
CA LEU A 27 13.44 -64.55 -41.19
C LEU A 27 12.74 -63.22 -40.89
N LYS A 28 11.48 -63.06 -41.29
CA LYS A 28 10.66 -61.90 -40.92
C LYS A 28 9.64 -62.27 -39.84
N GLU A 29 9.11 -61.25 -39.17
CA GLU A 29 8.14 -61.38 -38.07
C GLU A 29 6.91 -62.22 -38.46
N ASN A 30 6.40 -62.06 -39.69
CA ASN A 30 5.23 -62.79 -40.20
C ASN A 30 5.53 -64.26 -40.59
N ASP A 31 6.79 -64.64 -40.74
CA ASP A 31 7.17 -65.95 -41.28
C ASP A 31 7.18 -67.04 -40.18
N THR A 32 7.29 -66.65 -38.89
CA THR A 32 7.72 -67.56 -37.83
C THR A 32 7.13 -67.22 -36.44
N HIS A 33 6.63 -68.24 -35.74
CA HIS A 33 6.21 -68.16 -34.33
C HIS A 33 6.85 -69.23 -33.43
N CYS A 34 7.65 -70.14 -33.98
CA CYS A 34 8.53 -71.02 -33.19
C CYS A 34 9.64 -71.58 -34.09
N ILE A 35 10.85 -71.78 -33.54
CA ILE A 35 11.90 -72.56 -34.21
C ILE A 35 12.21 -73.78 -33.34
N ASP A 36 12.00 -74.97 -33.88
CA ASP A 36 12.17 -76.25 -33.20
C ASP A 36 13.34 -77.01 -33.81
N PHE A 37 14.20 -77.60 -32.99
CA PHE A 37 15.36 -78.37 -33.48
C PHE A 37 15.73 -79.51 -32.55
N HIS A 38 16.33 -80.55 -33.12
CA HIS A 38 16.94 -81.64 -32.37
C HIS A 38 18.46 -81.44 -32.29
N TYR A 39 19.05 -81.75 -31.13
CA TYR A 39 20.49 -81.72 -30.92
C TYR A 39 20.98 -83.00 -30.25
N PHE A 40 22.25 -83.34 -30.49
CA PHE A 40 22.89 -84.55 -29.98
C PHE A 40 24.32 -84.24 -29.57
N VAL A 41 24.70 -84.62 -28.35
CA VAL A 41 26.06 -84.46 -27.82
C VAL A 41 26.60 -85.83 -27.43
N SER A 42 27.76 -86.21 -27.98
CA SER A 42 28.41 -87.48 -27.66
C SER A 42 29.92 -87.30 -27.53
N SER A 43 30.49 -87.85 -26.46
CA SER A 43 31.92 -87.91 -26.20
C SER A 43 32.27 -89.25 -25.54
N LYS A 44 33.52 -89.68 -25.77
CA LYS A 44 34.06 -90.94 -25.25
C LYS A 44 34.61 -90.81 -23.84
N SER A 45 35.04 -89.62 -23.42
CA SER A 45 35.72 -89.39 -22.12
C SER A 45 34.79 -88.88 -21.02
N ASN A 46 33.47 -88.84 -21.26
CA ASN A 46 32.46 -88.11 -20.48
C ASN A 46 32.70 -86.59 -20.35
N SER A 47 33.85 -86.06 -20.79
CA SER A 47 34.10 -84.62 -20.92
C SER A 47 33.25 -84.01 -22.05
N PRO A 48 32.72 -82.78 -21.92
CA PRO A 48 31.94 -82.14 -22.98
C PRO A 48 32.84 -81.87 -24.21
N PRO A 49 32.45 -82.30 -25.43
CA PRO A 49 33.28 -82.15 -26.63
C PRO A 49 33.32 -80.72 -27.19
N GLY A 50 32.48 -79.83 -26.68
CA GLY A 50 32.35 -78.45 -27.10
C GLY A 50 31.10 -77.81 -26.51
N LEU A 51 30.92 -76.53 -26.79
CA LEU A 51 29.69 -75.80 -26.51
C LEU A 51 28.89 -75.64 -27.80
N LEU A 52 27.58 -75.87 -27.76
CA LEU A 52 26.65 -75.43 -28.80
C LEU A 52 25.89 -74.21 -28.29
N ASN A 53 26.10 -73.07 -28.93
CA ASN A 53 25.45 -71.79 -28.69
C ASN A 53 24.43 -71.51 -29.80
N VAL A 54 23.37 -70.76 -29.47
CA VAL A 54 22.45 -70.18 -30.45
C VAL A 54 22.35 -68.68 -30.21
N TYR A 55 22.46 -67.92 -31.30
CA TYR A 55 22.38 -66.46 -31.34
C TYR A 55 21.22 -66.00 -32.21
N VAL A 56 20.71 -64.80 -31.91
CA VAL A 56 19.72 -64.10 -32.75
C VAL A 56 20.28 -62.74 -33.11
N LYS A 57 20.63 -62.58 -34.39
CA LYS A 57 21.18 -61.36 -34.97
C LYS A 57 20.05 -60.57 -35.64
N VAL A 58 19.76 -59.38 -35.15
CA VAL A 58 18.67 -58.52 -35.67
C VAL A 58 19.25 -57.49 -36.65
N ASN A 59 18.62 -57.31 -37.81
CA ASN A 59 18.95 -56.25 -38.80
C ASN A 59 20.46 -56.13 -39.14
N ASN A 60 21.16 -57.26 -39.25
CA ASN A 60 22.62 -57.34 -39.46
C ASN A 60 23.51 -56.69 -38.37
N GLY A 61 22.95 -56.29 -37.21
CA GLY A 61 23.68 -55.73 -36.07
C GLY A 61 24.64 -56.71 -35.37
N PRO A 62 25.21 -56.36 -34.19
CA PRO A 62 26.13 -57.25 -33.47
C PRO A 62 25.48 -58.58 -33.08
N LEU A 63 26.31 -59.63 -32.97
CA LEU A 63 25.85 -61.00 -32.65
C LEU A 63 25.23 -61.12 -31.24
N GLY A 64 25.70 -60.27 -30.30
CA GLY A 64 25.24 -60.22 -28.92
C GLY A 64 25.58 -61.49 -28.12
N SER A 65 24.95 -61.61 -26.94
CA SER A 65 25.07 -62.78 -26.07
C SER A 65 24.23 -63.96 -26.58
N PRO A 66 24.67 -65.22 -26.36
CA PRO A 66 23.90 -66.40 -26.76
C PRO A 66 22.57 -66.44 -26.02
N ILE A 67 21.50 -66.78 -26.74
CA ILE A 67 20.16 -66.92 -26.18
C ILE A 67 19.95 -68.30 -25.56
N TRP A 68 20.52 -69.33 -26.18
CA TRP A 68 20.47 -70.71 -25.72
C TRP A 68 21.87 -71.31 -25.82
N ASN A 69 22.24 -72.13 -24.84
CA ASN A 69 23.50 -72.85 -24.87
C ASN A 69 23.39 -74.22 -24.18
N ILE A 70 24.24 -75.14 -24.63
CA ILE A 70 24.52 -76.41 -23.95
C ILE A 70 26.03 -76.67 -23.91
N SER A 71 26.52 -76.97 -22.72
CA SER A 71 27.92 -77.29 -22.40
C SER A 71 28.00 -78.44 -21.39
N GLY A 72 27.03 -79.36 -21.46
CA GLY A 72 26.81 -80.41 -20.46
C GLY A 72 27.40 -81.76 -20.85
N ASP A 73 27.22 -82.72 -19.95
CA ASP A 73 27.63 -84.11 -20.16
C ASP A 73 27.03 -84.70 -21.44
N PRO A 74 27.71 -85.68 -22.08
CA PRO A 74 27.29 -86.16 -23.38
C PRO A 74 25.99 -86.97 -23.26
N THR A 75 24.89 -86.40 -23.73
CA THR A 75 23.54 -86.98 -23.61
C THR A 75 23.41 -88.33 -24.30
N ARG A 76 24.19 -88.56 -25.38
CA ARG A 76 24.14 -89.78 -26.23
C ARG A 76 22.74 -90.11 -26.77
N THR A 77 21.83 -89.14 -26.73
CA THR A 77 20.44 -89.20 -27.20
C THR A 77 20.11 -87.94 -27.98
N TRP A 78 19.12 -88.02 -28.88
CA TRP A 78 18.57 -86.83 -29.51
C TRP A 78 17.65 -86.11 -28.54
N ASN A 79 17.92 -84.83 -28.31
CA ASN A 79 17.18 -83.96 -27.40
C ASN A 79 16.54 -82.84 -28.21
N ARG A 80 15.36 -82.36 -27.80
CA ARG A 80 14.56 -81.40 -28.59
C ARG A 80 14.43 -80.07 -27.86
N ALA A 81 14.88 -78.99 -28.50
CA ALA A 81 14.79 -77.63 -27.99
C ALA A 81 14.00 -76.73 -28.95
N GLU A 82 13.21 -75.81 -28.40
CA GLU A 82 12.46 -74.82 -29.18
C GLU A 82 12.85 -73.37 -28.78
N LEU A 83 12.71 -72.43 -29.72
CA LEU A 83 13.05 -71.03 -29.57
C LEU A 83 11.82 -70.17 -29.83
N ALA A 84 11.35 -69.48 -28.78
CA ALA A 84 10.23 -68.56 -28.81
C ALA A 84 10.74 -67.12 -29.04
N ILE A 85 10.93 -66.76 -30.31
CA ILE A 85 11.51 -65.47 -30.72
C ILE A 85 10.40 -64.46 -31.01
N SER A 86 10.45 -63.31 -30.34
CA SER A 86 9.51 -62.21 -30.49
C SER A 86 10.24 -60.91 -30.83
N THR A 87 10.02 -60.34 -32.02
CA THR A 87 10.77 -59.19 -32.55
C THR A 87 9.87 -58.16 -33.24
N PHE A 88 9.22 -57.30 -32.45
CA PHE A 88 8.18 -56.36 -32.88
C PHE A 88 8.66 -55.01 -33.50
N TRP A 89 9.77 -55.02 -34.25
CA TRP A 89 10.28 -53.84 -34.99
C TRP A 89 11.06 -54.28 -36.26
N PRO A 90 11.02 -53.51 -37.37
CA PRO A 90 11.13 -54.10 -38.70
C PRO A 90 12.58 -54.38 -39.14
N ASN A 91 12.77 -55.56 -39.74
CA ASN A 91 13.18 -55.76 -41.15
C ASN A 91 13.42 -57.26 -41.37
N PHE A 92 14.32 -57.86 -40.58
CA PHE A 92 14.57 -59.30 -40.51
C PHE A 92 15.47 -59.66 -39.32
N TYR A 93 15.43 -60.92 -38.88
CA TYR A 93 16.40 -61.48 -37.95
C TYR A 93 17.02 -62.77 -38.52
N GLN A 94 18.18 -63.16 -37.99
CA GLN A 94 18.89 -64.37 -38.39
C GLN A 94 19.27 -65.18 -37.16
N VAL A 95 18.94 -66.48 -37.17
CA VAL A 95 19.38 -67.43 -36.15
C VAL A 95 20.68 -68.06 -36.58
N ILE A 96 21.65 -68.09 -35.66
CA ILE A 96 22.99 -68.62 -35.90
C ILE A 96 23.30 -69.65 -34.82
N PHE A 97 23.53 -70.89 -35.23
CA PHE A 97 24.04 -71.96 -34.37
C PHE A 97 25.57 -71.93 -34.44
N GLU A 98 26.25 -71.90 -33.30
CA GLU A 98 27.71 -71.92 -33.19
C GLU A 98 28.15 -73.12 -32.35
N VAL A 99 29.04 -73.94 -32.87
CA VAL A 99 29.78 -74.92 -32.07
C VAL A 99 31.19 -74.38 -31.80
N ILE A 100 31.58 -74.32 -30.52
CA ILE A 100 32.95 -74.06 -30.07
C ILE A 100 33.57 -75.37 -29.57
N THR A 101 34.72 -75.79 -30.11
CA THR A 101 35.41 -77.01 -29.68
C THR A 101 36.09 -76.85 -28.33
N SER A 102 36.04 -77.88 -27.47
CA SER A 102 36.70 -77.88 -26.14
C SER A 102 38.05 -78.62 -26.11
N GLY A 103 38.57 -79.04 -27.27
CA GLY A 103 39.73 -79.95 -27.37
C GLY A 103 39.43 -81.43 -27.10
N HIS A 104 38.25 -81.77 -26.56
CA HIS A 104 37.91 -83.14 -26.15
C HIS A 104 37.29 -83.98 -27.29
N GLN A 105 37.48 -85.31 -27.23
CA GLN A 105 36.99 -86.21 -28.28
C GLN A 105 35.48 -86.40 -28.25
N GLY A 106 34.80 -85.87 -29.26
CA GLY A 106 33.39 -86.12 -29.50
C GLY A 106 32.79 -85.31 -30.63
N TYR A 107 31.47 -85.21 -30.60
CA TYR A 107 30.60 -84.86 -31.71
C TYR A 107 29.40 -84.07 -31.19
N LEU A 108 29.10 -82.94 -31.84
CA LEU A 108 27.88 -82.16 -31.63
C LEU A 108 27.10 -82.11 -32.95
N ALA A 109 25.88 -82.63 -32.96
CA ALA A 109 25.03 -82.68 -34.14
C ALA A 109 23.68 -81.96 -33.92
N ILE A 110 23.11 -81.49 -35.02
CA ILE A 110 21.80 -80.82 -35.10
C ILE A 110 21.00 -81.49 -36.22
N ASP A 111 19.72 -81.75 -35.98
CA ASP A 111 18.78 -82.34 -36.94
C ASP A 111 17.41 -81.64 -36.85
N GLU A 112 16.60 -81.82 -37.89
CA GLU A 112 15.22 -81.34 -37.99
C GLU A 112 14.97 -79.88 -37.57
N VAL A 113 15.81 -78.94 -38.00
CA VAL A 113 15.58 -77.51 -37.77
C VAL A 113 14.33 -77.06 -38.53
N LYS A 114 13.22 -76.92 -37.80
CA LYS A 114 11.88 -76.59 -38.31
C LYS A 114 11.49 -75.17 -37.91
N VAL A 115 11.07 -74.40 -38.89
CA VAL A 115 10.51 -73.06 -38.72
C VAL A 115 8.99 -73.19 -38.78
N LEU A 116 8.31 -72.84 -37.68
CA LEU A 116 6.87 -73.10 -37.49
C LEU A 116 6.07 -71.80 -37.49
N GLY A 117 4.98 -71.77 -38.25
CA GLY A 117 4.03 -70.65 -38.31
C GLY A 117 3.02 -70.60 -37.14
N HIS A 118 3.30 -71.28 -36.03
CA HIS A 118 2.46 -71.26 -34.82
C HIS A 118 3.33 -71.12 -33.56
N PRO A 119 2.78 -70.63 -32.42
CA PRO A 119 3.53 -70.48 -31.19
C PRO A 119 4.15 -71.80 -30.68
N CYS A 120 5.25 -71.66 -29.95
CA CYS A 120 5.92 -72.74 -29.24
C CYS A 120 5.01 -73.37 -28.18
N THR A 121 5.26 -74.64 -27.84
CA THR A 121 4.33 -75.45 -27.01
C THR A 121 4.73 -75.60 -25.55
N ARG A 122 6.04 -75.54 -25.26
CA ARG A 122 6.65 -75.72 -23.93
C ARG A 122 7.33 -74.43 -23.43
N THR A 123 7.40 -73.38 -24.25
CA THR A 123 8.20 -72.18 -24.04
C THR A 123 7.36 -70.93 -24.26
N PRO A 124 7.19 -70.06 -23.25
CA PRO A 124 6.41 -68.83 -23.37
C PRO A 124 6.98 -67.84 -24.39
N HIS A 125 6.06 -67.11 -25.03
CA HIS A 125 6.31 -66.05 -25.99
C HIS A 125 6.20 -64.69 -25.33
N PHE A 126 7.29 -63.93 -25.26
CA PHE A 126 7.19 -62.54 -24.82
C PHE A 126 6.44 -61.69 -25.85
N LEU A 127 5.69 -60.71 -25.35
CA LEU A 127 5.15 -59.62 -26.14
C LEU A 127 6.20 -58.51 -26.26
N ARG A 128 5.87 -57.46 -27.01
CA ARG A 128 6.71 -56.28 -27.18
C ARG A 128 7.06 -55.62 -25.84
N ILE A 129 8.35 -55.49 -25.56
CA ILE A 129 8.88 -54.66 -24.46
C ILE A 129 9.03 -53.21 -24.93
N GLN A 130 8.80 -52.25 -24.02
CA GLN A 130 8.90 -50.80 -24.26
C GLN A 130 10.20 -50.23 -23.67
N ASN A 131 10.67 -49.12 -24.25
CA ASN A 131 11.80 -48.35 -23.71
C ASN A 131 11.44 -47.75 -22.33
N VAL A 132 12.46 -47.54 -21.50
CA VAL A 132 12.32 -46.99 -20.15
C VAL A 132 13.28 -45.81 -20.00
N GLU A 133 12.77 -44.64 -19.59
CA GLU A 133 13.59 -43.50 -19.16
C GLU A 133 13.47 -43.33 -17.65
N VAL A 134 14.60 -43.11 -16.95
CA VAL A 134 14.64 -42.80 -15.52
C VAL A 134 15.69 -41.73 -15.19
N ASN A 135 15.50 -41.08 -14.05
CA ASN A 135 16.51 -40.20 -13.46
C ASN A 135 17.62 -41.02 -12.77
N ALA A 136 18.85 -40.52 -12.81
CA ALA A 136 19.98 -41.14 -12.12
C ALA A 136 19.68 -41.34 -10.63
N GLY A 137 20.05 -42.51 -10.09
CA GLY A 137 19.73 -42.94 -8.73
C GLY A 137 18.43 -43.73 -8.59
N GLN A 138 17.52 -43.67 -9.57
CA GLN A 138 16.22 -44.36 -9.52
C GLN A 138 16.29 -45.84 -9.97
N PHE A 139 15.18 -46.55 -9.76
CA PHE A 139 14.97 -47.92 -10.23
C PHE A 139 14.34 -47.97 -11.63
N ALA A 140 15.05 -48.43 -12.65
CA ALA A 140 14.42 -48.72 -13.94
C ALA A 140 13.66 -50.04 -13.89
N THR A 141 12.35 -50.00 -14.09
CA THR A 141 11.47 -51.17 -14.05
C THR A 141 11.02 -51.56 -15.46
N PHE A 142 11.47 -52.72 -15.94
CA PHE A 142 11.03 -53.30 -17.21
C PHE A 142 9.92 -54.32 -16.97
N GLN A 143 8.83 -54.24 -17.75
CA GLN A 143 7.71 -55.19 -17.70
C GLN A 143 7.65 -56.02 -18.98
N CYS A 144 7.74 -57.34 -18.81
CA CYS A 144 7.78 -58.34 -19.85
C CYS A 144 6.50 -59.19 -19.80
N SER A 145 5.47 -58.76 -20.53
CA SER A 145 4.25 -59.55 -20.73
C SER A 145 4.53 -60.76 -21.61
N ALA A 146 3.98 -61.93 -21.29
CA ALA A 146 4.19 -63.17 -22.05
C ALA A 146 2.91 -64.01 -22.21
N ILE A 147 2.82 -64.73 -23.33
CA ILE A 147 1.80 -65.73 -23.64
C ILE A 147 2.41 -67.12 -23.44
N GLY A 148 1.80 -67.91 -22.56
CA GLY A 148 2.28 -69.24 -22.18
C GLY A 148 2.02 -69.53 -20.71
N ARG A 149 2.59 -70.62 -20.20
CA ARG A 149 2.65 -70.95 -18.77
C ARG A 149 4.11 -70.93 -18.34
N THR A 150 4.37 -70.45 -17.13
CA THR A 150 5.66 -70.58 -16.48
C THR A 150 5.51 -71.38 -15.19
N VAL A 151 6.52 -72.16 -14.85
CA VAL A 151 6.60 -73.03 -13.67
C VAL A 151 7.76 -72.60 -12.78
N ALA A 152 7.75 -73.02 -11.51
CA ALA A 152 8.74 -72.60 -10.51
C ALA A 152 10.21 -72.98 -10.83
N GLY A 153 10.45 -73.84 -11.84
CA GLY A 153 11.78 -74.18 -12.34
C GLY A 153 12.28 -73.34 -13.52
N ASP A 154 11.45 -72.47 -14.10
CA ASP A 154 11.86 -71.62 -15.22
C ASP A 154 12.76 -70.47 -14.75
N ARG A 155 13.81 -70.17 -15.51
CA ARG A 155 14.71 -69.05 -15.20
C ARG A 155 14.39 -67.85 -16.07
N LEU A 156 13.93 -66.77 -15.44
CA LEU A 156 13.66 -65.48 -16.09
C LEU A 156 14.70 -64.43 -15.67
N TRP A 157 15.20 -63.64 -16.63
CA TRP A 157 16.09 -62.50 -16.36
C TRP A 157 15.98 -61.45 -17.48
N LEU A 158 16.42 -60.23 -17.20
CA LEU A 158 16.56 -59.18 -18.19
C LEU A 158 18.03 -59.13 -18.65
N GLN A 159 18.28 -59.39 -19.93
CA GLN A 159 19.62 -59.44 -20.50
C GLN A 159 20.02 -58.12 -21.15
N GLY A 160 21.17 -57.58 -20.78
CA GLY A 160 21.78 -56.40 -21.39
C GLY A 160 22.64 -56.70 -22.62
N ILE A 161 22.80 -55.72 -23.51
CA ILE A 161 23.94 -55.64 -24.45
C ILE A 161 25.00 -54.74 -23.82
N ASP A 162 26.16 -55.30 -23.52
CA ASP A 162 27.34 -54.61 -22.95
C ASP A 162 27.10 -53.87 -21.60
N VAL A 163 25.93 -54.10 -20.98
CA VAL A 163 25.50 -53.60 -19.67
C VAL A 163 25.08 -54.76 -18.76
N ARG A 164 25.02 -54.54 -17.44
CA ARG A 164 24.70 -55.60 -16.46
C ARG A 164 23.28 -56.15 -16.64
N ASP A 165 23.15 -57.48 -16.64
CA ASP A 165 21.87 -58.18 -16.57
C ASP A 165 21.14 -57.84 -15.25
N ALA A 166 19.81 -57.80 -15.29
CA ALA A 166 18.98 -57.54 -14.11
C ALA A 166 18.11 -58.76 -13.72
N PRO A 167 18.03 -59.09 -12.41
CA PRO A 167 17.24 -60.21 -11.93
C PRO A 167 15.74 -59.92 -11.98
N LEU A 168 14.96 -61.00 -11.97
CA LEU A 168 13.51 -60.96 -11.81
C LEU A 168 13.15 -60.34 -10.45
N LYS A 169 12.20 -59.39 -10.45
CA LYS A 169 11.58 -58.81 -9.24
C LYS A 169 10.34 -59.61 -8.83
N GLU A 170 9.41 -59.80 -9.76
CA GLU A 170 8.12 -60.46 -9.51
C GLU A 170 7.53 -61.04 -10.81
N ILE A 171 6.64 -62.02 -10.67
CA ILE A 171 5.78 -62.51 -11.76
C ILE A 171 4.32 -62.36 -11.33
N LYS A 172 3.51 -61.71 -12.16
CA LYS A 172 2.06 -61.58 -12.00
C LYS A 172 1.37 -62.43 -13.06
N VAL A 173 0.77 -63.54 -12.66
CA VAL A 173 -0.01 -64.42 -13.55
C VAL A 173 -1.41 -63.85 -13.69
N SER A 174 -1.80 -63.46 -14.92
CA SER A 174 -3.11 -62.86 -15.21
C SER A 174 -4.15 -63.89 -15.67
N SER A 175 -3.71 -65.01 -16.24
CA SER A 175 -4.56 -66.14 -16.61
C SER A 175 -3.73 -67.41 -16.77
N SER A 176 -4.38 -68.56 -16.96
CA SER A 176 -3.70 -69.85 -17.21
C SER A 176 -2.93 -69.92 -18.55
N ARG A 177 -2.83 -68.82 -19.31
CA ARG A 177 -2.04 -68.67 -20.54
C ARG A 177 -1.30 -67.32 -20.66
N ARG A 178 -1.27 -66.47 -19.62
CA ARG A 178 -0.58 -65.16 -19.64
C ARG A 178 -0.01 -64.78 -18.29
N PHE A 179 1.21 -64.24 -18.30
CA PHE A 179 1.86 -63.65 -17.14
C PHE A 179 2.64 -62.39 -17.52
N ILE A 180 2.99 -61.57 -16.53
CA ILE A 180 3.86 -60.41 -16.67
C ILE A 180 5.03 -60.61 -15.70
N ALA A 181 6.26 -60.55 -16.20
CA ALA A 181 7.47 -60.58 -15.40
C ALA A 181 8.06 -59.18 -15.29
N SER A 182 8.32 -58.70 -14.07
CA SER A 182 8.92 -57.38 -13.81
C SER A 182 10.39 -57.53 -13.44
N PHE A 183 11.27 -56.67 -13.96
CA PHE A 183 12.71 -56.67 -13.71
C PHE A 183 13.18 -55.27 -13.32
N ASN A 184 14.07 -55.16 -12.33
CA ASN A 184 14.54 -53.85 -11.84
C ASN A 184 16.06 -53.70 -11.98
N VAL A 185 16.50 -52.66 -12.70
CA VAL A 185 17.88 -52.15 -12.61
C VAL A 185 17.92 -51.19 -11.43
N VAL A 186 18.74 -51.50 -10.42
CA VAL A 186 18.82 -50.78 -9.14
C VAL A 186 19.91 -49.71 -9.17
N ASN A 187 19.59 -48.53 -8.64
CA ASN A 187 20.49 -47.37 -8.52
C ASN A 187 21.14 -47.05 -9.87
N THR A 188 20.31 -46.62 -10.82
CA THR A 188 20.71 -46.45 -12.22
C THR A 188 21.68 -45.28 -12.41
N THR A 189 22.70 -45.50 -13.22
CA THR A 189 23.72 -44.51 -13.58
C THR A 189 23.82 -44.39 -15.10
N LYS A 190 24.51 -43.36 -15.62
CA LYS A 190 24.77 -43.25 -17.08
C LYS A 190 25.50 -44.46 -17.67
N ARG A 191 26.13 -45.33 -16.86
CA ARG A 191 26.76 -46.59 -17.29
C ARG A 191 25.78 -47.76 -17.46
N ASP A 192 24.55 -47.62 -16.96
CA ASP A 192 23.47 -48.60 -17.12
C ASP A 192 22.60 -48.32 -18.36
N ALA A 193 22.77 -47.16 -18.99
CA ALA A 193 22.05 -46.82 -20.22
C ALA A 193 22.50 -47.76 -21.37
N GLY A 194 21.54 -48.42 -22.01
CA GLY A 194 21.84 -49.50 -22.95
C GLY A 194 20.59 -50.26 -23.38
N LYS A 195 20.78 -51.36 -24.13
CA LYS A 195 19.69 -52.15 -24.71
C LYS A 195 19.47 -53.44 -23.94
N TYR A 196 18.21 -53.67 -23.53
CA TYR A 196 17.78 -54.77 -22.68
C TYR A 196 16.71 -55.63 -23.38
N ARG A 197 16.71 -56.94 -23.12
CA ARG A 197 15.64 -57.87 -23.57
C ARG A 197 15.23 -58.84 -22.46
N CYS A 198 13.96 -59.23 -22.46
CA CYS A 198 13.42 -60.27 -21.59
C CYS A 198 13.93 -61.64 -22.06
N MET A 199 14.39 -62.47 -21.13
CA MET A 199 14.80 -63.84 -21.36
C MET A 199 14.02 -64.80 -20.44
N ILE A 200 13.56 -65.92 -20.98
CA ILE A 200 13.05 -67.07 -20.20
C ILE A 200 13.71 -68.35 -20.72
N ARG A 201 14.23 -69.16 -19.81
CA ARG A 201 14.71 -70.53 -20.09
C ARG A 201 13.80 -71.52 -19.38
N THR A 202 13.15 -72.39 -20.15
CA THR A 202 12.34 -73.50 -19.66
C THR A 202 13.06 -74.83 -19.90
N GLU A 203 12.49 -75.94 -19.44
CA GLU A 203 12.97 -77.29 -19.80
C GLU A 203 12.90 -77.56 -21.31
N GLY A 204 11.91 -76.95 -22.00
CA GLY A 204 11.67 -77.18 -23.42
C GLY A 204 12.46 -76.28 -24.38
N GLY A 205 12.97 -75.14 -23.92
CA GLY A 205 13.47 -74.10 -24.82
C GLY A 205 13.84 -72.77 -24.17
N VAL A 206 13.99 -71.74 -25.01
CA VAL A 206 14.21 -70.35 -24.60
C VAL A 206 13.26 -69.40 -25.31
N GLY A 207 12.65 -68.48 -24.56
CA GLY A 207 11.88 -67.36 -25.09
C GLY A 207 12.61 -66.04 -24.92
N ILE A 208 12.53 -65.18 -25.94
CA ILE A 208 13.17 -63.85 -25.97
C ILE A 208 12.21 -62.77 -26.47
N SER A 209 12.35 -61.54 -25.95
CA SER A 209 11.66 -60.36 -26.49
C SER A 209 12.53 -59.59 -27.51
N ASN A 210 11.95 -58.53 -28.10
CA ASN A 210 12.73 -57.48 -28.74
C ASN A 210 13.64 -56.79 -27.72
N TYR A 211 14.59 -56.01 -28.22
CA TYR A 211 15.31 -55.06 -27.37
C TYR A 211 14.47 -53.82 -27.10
N ALA A 212 14.57 -53.31 -25.87
CA ALA A 212 14.15 -51.99 -25.43
C ALA A 212 15.35 -51.22 -24.89
N GLU A 213 15.31 -49.90 -24.97
CA GLU A 213 16.38 -49.01 -24.53
C GLU A 213 16.12 -48.48 -23.12
N LEU A 214 17.14 -48.54 -22.26
CA LEU A 214 17.20 -47.82 -20.99
C LEU A 214 17.93 -46.49 -21.21
N VAL A 215 17.24 -45.38 -20.97
CA VAL A 215 17.82 -44.03 -20.96
C VAL A 215 17.92 -43.55 -19.51
N VAL A 216 19.11 -43.14 -19.08
CA VAL A 216 19.34 -42.59 -17.74
C VAL A 216 19.73 -41.12 -17.87
N LYS A 217 19.00 -40.24 -17.18
CA LYS A 217 19.13 -38.78 -17.25
C LYS A 217 19.59 -38.19 -15.91
N GLU A 218 20.50 -37.23 -15.94
CA GLU A 218 20.97 -36.54 -14.72
C GLU A 218 20.03 -35.38 -14.35
N PRO A 219 19.59 -35.23 -13.09
CA PRO A 219 18.80 -34.09 -12.64
C PRO A 219 19.51 -32.73 -12.88
N PRO A 220 18.78 -31.66 -13.27
CA PRO A 220 19.36 -30.37 -13.65
C PRO A 220 19.72 -29.50 -12.44
N VAL A 221 20.90 -28.88 -12.46
CA VAL A 221 21.42 -27.97 -11.41
C VAL A 221 21.86 -26.63 -12.03
N PRO A 222 21.40 -25.46 -11.54
CA PRO A 222 21.85 -24.16 -12.04
C PRO A 222 23.36 -23.95 -11.86
N ILE A 223 24.02 -23.35 -12.86
CA ILE A 223 25.47 -23.09 -12.82
C ILE A 223 25.82 -21.81 -12.03
N ALA A 224 24.89 -20.85 -11.92
CA ALA A 224 25.11 -19.54 -11.32
C ALA A 224 24.05 -19.21 -10.26
N PRO A 225 24.37 -18.39 -9.22
CA PRO A 225 23.37 -17.91 -8.27
C PRO A 225 22.33 -17.01 -8.96
N PRO A 226 21.11 -16.87 -8.42
CA PRO A 226 20.14 -15.93 -8.96
C PRO A 226 20.66 -14.48 -8.85
N GLN A 227 20.23 -13.60 -9.75
CA GLN A 227 20.58 -12.18 -9.72
C GLN A 227 19.58 -11.39 -8.88
N LEU A 228 20.06 -10.36 -8.19
CA LEU A 228 19.21 -9.45 -7.40
C LEU A 228 18.76 -8.28 -8.27
N ALA A 229 17.44 -8.17 -8.50
CA ALA A 229 16.86 -7.10 -9.32
C ALA A 229 16.49 -5.87 -8.46
N SER A 230 15.87 -6.07 -7.29
CA SER A 230 15.63 -4.98 -6.33
C SER A 230 15.44 -5.46 -4.90
N VAL A 231 15.67 -4.55 -3.95
CA VAL A 231 15.59 -4.80 -2.49
C VAL A 231 14.54 -3.90 -1.87
N GLY A 232 13.55 -4.52 -1.23
CA GLY A 232 12.60 -3.87 -0.34
C GLY A 232 12.89 -4.17 1.13
N ALA A 233 12.06 -3.65 2.02
CA ALA A 233 12.15 -3.92 3.45
C ALA A 233 11.68 -5.33 3.81
N THR A 234 10.63 -5.83 3.16
CA THR A 234 10.03 -7.15 3.42
C THR A 234 10.01 -8.04 2.18
N TYR A 235 10.80 -7.69 1.15
CA TYR A 235 10.87 -8.45 -0.08
C TYR A 235 12.20 -8.31 -0.81
N LEU A 236 12.52 -9.31 -1.63
CA LEU A 236 13.63 -9.32 -2.57
C LEU A 236 13.09 -9.75 -3.94
N TRP A 237 13.38 -8.96 -4.98
CA TRP A 237 13.14 -9.39 -6.36
C TRP A 237 14.40 -10.03 -6.92
N ILE A 238 14.28 -11.26 -7.41
CA ILE A 238 15.36 -12.03 -8.00
C ILE A 238 15.04 -12.42 -9.44
N GLN A 239 16.09 -12.55 -10.25
CA GLN A 239 16.03 -13.17 -11.57
C GLN A 239 16.70 -14.55 -11.51
N LEU A 240 15.96 -15.59 -11.91
CA LEU A 240 16.42 -16.97 -11.94
C LEU A 240 17.41 -17.22 -13.08
N ASN A 241 18.64 -17.60 -12.75
CA ASN A 241 19.64 -18.06 -13.73
C ASN A 241 19.45 -19.54 -14.14
N ALA A 242 18.20 -19.91 -14.46
CA ALA A 242 17.76 -21.29 -14.70
C ALA A 242 18.04 -21.83 -16.12
N ASN A 243 18.56 -20.99 -17.04
CA ASN A 243 18.77 -21.36 -18.45
C ASN A 243 20.12 -22.06 -18.70
N SER A 244 21.06 -21.97 -17.74
CA SER A 244 22.39 -22.59 -17.82
C SER A 244 22.52 -23.64 -16.72
N ILE A 245 22.46 -24.92 -17.11
CA ILE A 245 22.38 -26.06 -16.20
C ILE A 245 23.51 -27.06 -16.40
N ASN A 246 23.93 -27.71 -15.32
CA ASN A 246 24.60 -29.00 -15.35
C ASN A 246 23.53 -30.11 -15.22
N GLY A 247 23.57 -31.14 -16.06
CA GLY A 247 22.58 -32.23 -16.08
C GLY A 247 21.77 -32.29 -17.39
N ASP A 248 20.65 -33.02 -17.38
CA ASP A 248 19.80 -33.29 -18.54
C ASP A 248 18.41 -32.63 -18.41
N GLY A 249 17.97 -31.92 -19.47
CA GLY A 249 16.60 -31.37 -19.55
C GLY A 249 15.52 -32.41 -19.93
N PRO A 250 14.28 -31.97 -20.20
CA PRO A 250 13.77 -30.60 -20.02
C PRO A 250 13.48 -30.28 -18.54
N ILE A 251 13.44 -29.00 -18.19
CA ILE A 251 13.00 -28.53 -16.85
C ILE A 251 11.48 -28.38 -16.89
N VAL A 252 10.76 -28.96 -15.92
CA VAL A 252 9.29 -28.85 -15.78
C VAL A 252 8.83 -28.09 -14.54
N ALA A 253 9.68 -27.97 -13.52
CA ALA A 253 9.42 -27.09 -12.38
C ALA A 253 10.71 -26.41 -11.91
N ARG A 254 10.56 -25.23 -11.32
CA ARG A 254 11.62 -24.45 -10.69
C ARG A 254 11.15 -24.11 -9.28
N GLU A 255 12.05 -24.17 -8.32
CA GLU A 255 11.76 -23.81 -6.94
C GLU A 255 12.86 -22.88 -6.42
N VAL A 256 12.49 -21.94 -5.57
CA VAL A 256 13.43 -21.09 -4.84
C VAL A 256 13.44 -21.53 -3.39
N GLU A 257 14.59 -21.98 -2.93
CA GLU A 257 14.87 -22.24 -1.52
C GLU A 257 15.56 -21.00 -0.94
N TYR A 258 15.09 -20.53 0.21
CA TYR A 258 15.74 -19.42 0.88
C TYR A 258 15.68 -19.56 2.39
N CYS A 259 16.73 -19.10 3.06
CA CYS A 259 16.86 -19.18 4.51
C CYS A 259 17.52 -17.92 5.07
N THR A 260 17.34 -17.64 6.35
CA THR A 260 18.13 -16.61 7.03
C THR A 260 19.58 -17.07 7.14
N ALA A 261 20.55 -16.15 7.07
CA ALA A 261 21.97 -16.48 7.22
C ALA A 261 22.33 -17.08 8.60
N SER A 262 21.45 -16.92 9.59
CA SER A 262 21.50 -17.58 10.91
C SER A 262 21.07 -19.05 10.89
N GLY A 263 20.47 -19.54 9.81
CA GLY A 263 19.90 -20.89 9.68
C GLY A 263 18.63 -21.15 10.51
N SER A 264 18.06 -20.12 11.15
CA SER A 264 16.91 -20.26 12.06
C SER A 264 15.56 -20.47 11.36
N TRP A 265 15.48 -20.16 10.06
CA TRP A 265 14.26 -20.26 9.28
C TRP A 265 14.60 -20.56 7.81
N ASN A 266 13.85 -21.46 7.18
CA ASN A 266 13.93 -21.75 5.74
C ASN A 266 12.53 -21.94 5.13
N ASP A 267 12.42 -21.67 3.83
CA ASP A 267 11.22 -21.91 3.03
C ASP A 267 11.59 -22.32 1.61
N ARG A 268 10.66 -23.00 0.93
CA ARG A 268 10.79 -23.45 -0.46
C ARG A 268 9.51 -23.15 -1.22
N GLN A 269 9.62 -22.38 -2.29
CA GLN A 269 8.47 -21.92 -3.06
C GLN A 269 8.62 -22.31 -4.54
N PRO A 270 7.58 -22.87 -5.18
CA PRO A 270 7.57 -23.09 -6.62
C PRO A 270 7.50 -21.76 -7.37
N VAL A 271 8.15 -21.69 -8.53
CA VAL A 271 8.30 -20.46 -9.31
C VAL A 271 8.09 -20.69 -10.80
N ASP A 272 7.05 -20.04 -11.34
CA ASP A 272 6.64 -20.19 -12.74
C ASP A 272 7.28 -19.15 -13.68
N SER A 273 7.81 -18.04 -13.14
CA SER A 273 8.43 -16.94 -13.88
C SER A 273 9.96 -16.89 -13.72
N THR A 274 10.67 -16.32 -14.70
CA THR A 274 12.11 -16.07 -14.55
C THR A 274 12.43 -14.91 -13.59
N SER A 275 11.48 -14.02 -13.34
CA SER A 275 11.57 -12.98 -12.30
C SER A 275 10.62 -13.33 -11.16
N TYR A 276 11.12 -13.33 -9.92
CA TYR A 276 10.36 -13.74 -8.75
C TYR A 276 10.53 -12.78 -7.57
N LYS A 277 9.44 -12.51 -6.86
CA LYS A 277 9.42 -11.71 -5.64
C LYS A 277 9.32 -12.63 -4.43
N ILE A 278 10.42 -12.78 -3.71
CA ILE A 278 10.40 -13.37 -2.38
C ILE A 278 9.82 -12.32 -1.44
N GLY A 279 8.61 -12.57 -0.90
CA GLY A 279 7.89 -11.65 -0.01
C GLY A 279 7.89 -12.08 1.46
N HIS A 280 7.30 -11.25 2.31
CA HIS A 280 7.13 -11.49 3.76
C HIS A 280 8.44 -11.74 4.54
N LEU A 281 9.55 -11.20 4.02
CA LEU A 281 10.85 -11.24 4.70
C LEU A 281 10.90 -10.27 5.88
N ASP A 282 11.79 -10.54 6.82
CA ASP A 282 12.09 -9.62 7.91
C ASP A 282 12.99 -8.48 7.42
N PRO A 283 12.72 -7.22 7.83
CA PRO A 283 13.59 -6.07 7.56
C PRO A 283 15.02 -6.21 8.10
N ASP A 284 15.98 -5.57 7.43
CA ASP A 284 17.39 -5.54 7.84
C ASP A 284 17.95 -6.92 8.24
N THR A 285 17.56 -7.95 7.49
CA THR A 285 17.88 -9.34 7.74
C THR A 285 18.56 -9.93 6.51
N GLU A 286 19.59 -10.74 6.73
CA GLU A 286 20.39 -11.36 5.66
C GLU A 286 19.87 -12.76 5.33
N TYR A 287 19.72 -13.01 4.03
CA TYR A 287 19.16 -14.22 3.46
C TYR A 287 20.13 -14.88 2.47
N GLU A 288 20.17 -16.21 2.48
CA GLU A 288 20.76 -17.03 1.43
C GLU A 288 19.63 -17.58 0.54
N ILE A 289 19.79 -17.49 -0.78
CA ILE A 289 18.74 -17.82 -1.76
C ILE A 289 19.33 -18.70 -2.85
N SER A 290 18.82 -19.92 -3.00
CA SER A 290 19.24 -20.91 -4.00
C SER A 290 18.08 -21.33 -4.89
N VAL A 291 18.39 -21.79 -6.10
CA VAL A 291 17.38 -22.26 -7.07
C VAL A 291 17.52 -23.78 -7.25
N LEU A 292 16.41 -24.50 -7.16
CA LEU A 292 16.30 -25.91 -7.51
C LEU A 292 15.55 -26.03 -8.85
N LEU A 293 15.94 -27.03 -9.65
CA LEU A 293 15.31 -27.32 -10.94
C LEU A 293 14.90 -28.78 -10.98
N THR A 294 13.72 -29.05 -11.51
CA THR A 294 13.13 -30.40 -11.57
C THR A 294 12.83 -30.79 -13.01
N ARG A 295 13.36 -31.92 -13.45
CA ARG A 295 13.01 -32.59 -14.71
C ARG A 295 11.89 -33.62 -14.52
N PRO A 296 11.24 -34.13 -15.58
CA PRO A 296 10.17 -35.12 -15.46
C PRO A 296 10.58 -36.39 -14.70
N GLY A 297 9.60 -36.99 -14.01
CA GLY A 297 9.74 -38.28 -13.32
C GLY A 297 10.26 -38.17 -11.88
N GLU A 298 10.11 -39.27 -11.15
CA GLU A 298 10.53 -39.38 -9.75
C GLU A 298 12.05 -39.15 -9.60
N GLY A 299 12.47 -38.42 -8.57
CA GLY A 299 13.87 -38.04 -8.37
C GLY A 299 14.44 -37.09 -9.43
N GLY A 300 13.59 -36.37 -10.18
CA GLY A 300 14.02 -35.42 -11.22
C GLY A 300 14.53 -34.07 -10.69
N THR A 301 14.43 -33.80 -9.39
CA THR A 301 14.92 -32.57 -8.75
C THR A 301 16.43 -32.62 -8.55
N GLY A 302 17.16 -31.67 -9.13
CA GLY A 302 18.59 -31.51 -8.90
C GLY A 302 18.92 -30.90 -7.55
N SER A 303 20.20 -30.96 -7.18
CA SER A 303 20.72 -30.21 -6.03
C SER A 303 20.53 -28.69 -6.21
N PRO A 304 20.42 -27.91 -5.12
CA PRO A 304 20.39 -26.45 -5.21
C PRO A 304 21.61 -25.91 -5.97
N GLY A 305 21.38 -24.91 -6.83
CA GLY A 305 22.46 -24.11 -7.42
C GLY A 305 23.18 -23.23 -6.38
N PRO A 306 24.22 -22.48 -6.77
CA PRO A 306 24.93 -21.57 -5.87
C PRO A 306 23.98 -20.55 -5.23
N ALA A 307 24.22 -20.20 -3.97
CA ALA A 307 23.37 -19.26 -3.23
C ALA A 307 23.72 -17.78 -3.54
N LEU A 308 22.69 -16.95 -3.72
CA LEU A 308 22.76 -15.49 -3.60
C LEU A 308 22.66 -15.11 -2.12
N ARG A 309 23.61 -14.33 -1.60
CA ARG A 309 23.54 -13.71 -0.27
C ARG A 309 23.17 -12.24 -0.40
N THR A 310 22.14 -11.79 0.32
CA THR A 310 21.71 -10.39 0.33
C THR A 310 20.92 -10.03 1.58
N ARG A 311 20.80 -8.72 1.86
CA ARG A 311 20.12 -8.17 3.04
C ARG A 311 18.94 -7.31 2.61
N THR A 312 17.80 -7.47 3.28
CA THR A 312 16.61 -6.61 3.12
C THR A 312 16.88 -5.19 3.64
N LYS A 313 16.14 -4.19 3.17
CA LYS A 313 16.20 -2.84 3.74
C LYS A 313 15.57 -2.80 5.14
N CYS A 314 15.81 -1.73 5.89
CA CYS A 314 15.01 -1.42 7.06
C CYS A 314 13.55 -1.13 6.67
N ALA A 315 12.62 -1.17 7.63
CA ALA A 315 11.25 -0.67 7.47
C ALA A 315 10.99 0.48 8.45
N ASP A 316 10.04 1.36 8.13
CA ASP A 316 9.48 2.37 9.05
C ASP A 316 9.10 1.73 10.41
N PRO A 317 9.49 2.30 11.57
CA PRO A 317 9.17 1.70 12.87
C PRO A 317 7.67 1.47 13.05
N MET A 318 7.29 0.29 13.58
CA MET A 318 5.87 -0.13 13.62
C MET A 318 4.97 0.81 14.43
N ARG A 319 5.53 1.45 15.45
CA ARG A 319 4.85 2.41 16.36
C ARG A 319 5.87 3.25 17.11
N GLY A 320 5.44 4.36 17.68
CA GLY A 320 6.26 5.13 18.63
C GLY A 320 6.38 4.46 20.00
N PRO A 321 7.32 4.91 20.86
CA PRO A 321 7.46 4.44 22.23
C PRO A 321 6.17 4.65 23.04
N ARG A 322 5.86 3.73 23.97
CA ARG A 322 4.67 3.80 24.84
C ARG A 322 5.07 3.79 26.31
N LYS A 323 4.07 4.03 27.18
CA LYS A 323 4.22 4.12 28.65
C LYS A 323 5.28 5.16 29.05
N LEU A 324 5.32 6.29 28.35
CA LEU A 324 6.13 7.44 28.72
C LEU A 324 5.58 7.98 30.05
N GLU A 325 6.37 7.87 31.12
CA GLU A 325 5.96 8.21 32.48
C GLU A 325 7.08 8.95 33.22
N VAL A 326 6.71 9.72 34.25
CA VAL A 326 7.66 10.45 35.09
C VAL A 326 8.10 9.56 36.26
N VAL A 327 9.41 9.43 36.46
CA VAL A 327 10.01 8.72 37.60
C VAL A 327 10.37 9.68 38.73
N GLU A 328 10.92 10.85 38.39
CA GLU A 328 11.36 11.84 39.38
C GLU A 328 11.17 13.26 38.83
N VAL A 329 10.65 14.16 39.67
CA VAL A 329 10.57 15.60 39.41
C VAL A 329 11.44 16.34 40.43
N LYS A 330 12.25 17.30 39.96
CA LYS A 330 12.93 18.29 40.79
C LYS A 330 12.78 19.67 40.15
N SER A 331 13.24 20.72 40.85
CA SER A 331 13.09 22.09 40.39
C SER A 331 13.86 22.43 39.10
N ARG A 332 14.86 21.62 38.72
CA ARG A 332 15.70 21.87 37.52
C ARG A 332 15.97 20.62 36.67
N GLN A 333 15.33 19.50 36.99
CA GLN A 333 15.46 18.25 36.24
C GLN A 333 14.20 17.41 36.33
N ILE A 334 13.94 16.61 35.30
CA ILE A 334 12.85 15.64 35.23
C ILE A 334 13.43 14.34 34.68
N THR A 335 13.21 13.23 35.39
CA THR A 335 13.59 11.88 34.93
C THR A 335 12.36 11.17 34.39
N ILE A 336 12.41 10.77 33.12
CA ILE A 336 11.35 10.06 32.39
C ILE A 336 11.75 8.60 32.14
N ARG A 337 10.76 7.70 32.03
CA ARG A 337 10.89 6.28 31.68
C ARG A 337 9.89 5.91 30.59
N TRP A 338 10.19 4.88 29.80
CA TRP A 338 9.29 4.33 28.78
C TRP A 338 9.33 2.79 28.75
N GLU A 339 8.44 2.16 27.96
CA GLU A 339 8.49 0.70 27.78
C GLU A 339 9.75 0.30 26.97
N PRO A 340 10.49 -0.75 27.37
CA PRO A 340 11.60 -1.25 26.55
C PRO A 340 11.06 -1.80 25.22
N PHE A 341 11.75 -1.48 24.13
CA PHE A 341 11.41 -1.94 22.79
C PHE A 341 12.67 -2.37 22.04
N GLY A 342 12.53 -3.33 21.13
CA GLY A 342 13.62 -3.85 20.31
C GLY A 342 13.23 -3.99 18.84
N TYR A 343 13.92 -4.87 18.11
CA TYR A 343 13.76 -5.09 16.67
C TYR A 343 12.29 -5.22 16.19
N ASN A 344 11.41 -5.86 16.97
CA ASN A 344 9.98 -5.99 16.67
C ASN A 344 9.23 -4.64 16.53
N VAL A 345 9.77 -3.57 17.11
CA VAL A 345 9.24 -2.20 17.00
C VAL A 345 10.07 -1.37 16.02
N THR A 346 11.40 -1.45 16.09
CA THR A 346 12.31 -0.61 15.29
C THR A 346 12.44 -1.05 13.83
N ARG A 347 12.19 -2.34 13.53
CA ARG A 347 12.28 -2.99 12.20
C ARG A 347 13.55 -2.64 11.41
N CYS A 348 14.63 -2.45 12.16
CA CYS A 348 15.96 -2.04 11.73
C CYS A 348 16.87 -2.22 12.95
N HIS A 349 18.09 -2.74 12.78
CA HIS A 349 19.07 -2.84 13.87
C HIS A 349 19.75 -1.48 14.13
N SER A 350 19.70 -0.56 13.17
CA SER A 350 20.15 0.83 13.32
C SER A 350 18.97 1.78 13.52
N TYR A 351 18.85 2.35 14.72
CA TYR A 351 17.82 3.34 15.07
C TYR A 351 18.36 4.34 16.08
N ASN A 352 17.69 5.48 16.23
CA ASN A 352 17.95 6.43 17.30
C ASN A 352 16.67 6.69 18.12
N LEU A 353 16.84 7.14 19.35
CA LEU A 353 15.76 7.61 20.21
C LEU A 353 16.11 9.02 20.67
N THR A 354 15.26 9.99 20.35
CA THR A 354 15.44 11.40 20.71
C THR A 354 14.33 11.84 21.66
N VAL A 355 14.71 12.41 22.80
CA VAL A 355 13.82 13.10 23.72
C VAL A 355 13.62 14.51 23.20
N HIS A 356 12.41 14.84 22.76
CA HIS A 356 12.02 16.17 22.33
C HIS A 356 11.19 16.81 23.43
N TYR A 357 11.62 17.96 23.95
CA TYR A 357 10.91 18.66 25.00
C TYR A 357 10.75 20.16 24.71
N CYS A 358 9.62 20.70 25.15
CA CYS A 358 9.26 22.10 25.01
C CYS A 358 8.90 22.70 26.37
N TYR A 359 9.39 23.91 26.65
CA TYR A 359 9.13 24.65 27.88
C TYR A 359 9.20 26.16 27.64
N GLN A 360 8.52 26.95 28.46
CA GLN A 360 8.50 28.41 28.32
C GLN A 360 9.48 29.09 29.28
N VAL A 361 10.30 30.01 28.78
CA VAL A 361 11.21 30.84 29.57
C VAL A 361 11.04 32.30 29.20
N GLY A 362 10.66 33.14 30.15
CA GLY A 362 10.54 34.60 29.94
C GLY A 362 9.52 35.01 28.88
N GLY A 363 8.49 34.18 28.62
CA GLY A 363 7.49 34.42 27.57
C GLY A 363 7.90 33.94 26.17
N GLN A 364 9.07 33.32 26.02
CA GLN A 364 9.48 32.66 24.78
C GLN A 364 9.44 31.12 24.93
N GLU A 365 9.01 30.45 23.87
CA GLU A 365 8.98 29.00 23.77
C GLU A 365 10.38 28.45 23.43
N GLN A 366 10.85 27.46 24.19
CA GLN A 366 12.15 26.81 24.02
C GLN A 366 11.93 25.35 23.66
N VAL A 367 12.28 24.97 22.43
CA VAL A 367 12.23 23.59 21.92
C VAL A 367 13.64 23.00 21.92
N ARG A 368 13.79 21.78 22.45
CA ARG A 368 15.07 21.07 22.52
C ARG A 368 14.93 19.60 22.19
N GLU A 369 15.99 19.04 21.61
CA GLU A 369 16.12 17.62 21.26
C GLU A 369 17.41 17.05 21.87
N GLU A 370 17.31 15.92 22.57
CA GLU A 370 18.44 15.20 23.18
C GLU A 370 18.41 13.73 22.77
N VAL A 371 19.49 13.20 22.20
CA VAL A 371 19.59 11.76 21.89
C VAL A 371 19.76 10.98 23.19
N SER A 372 18.88 10.01 23.42
CA SER A 372 18.96 9.07 24.54
C SER A 372 19.73 7.82 24.15
N TRP A 373 20.61 7.38 25.05
CA TRP A 373 21.50 6.23 24.84
C TRP A 373 21.10 5.00 25.69
N ASP A 374 20.12 5.13 26.59
CA ASP A 374 19.67 4.07 27.50
C ASP A 374 18.55 3.22 26.87
N THR A 375 18.72 2.76 25.63
CA THR A 375 17.68 1.97 24.91
C THR A 375 17.75 0.47 25.14
N GLU A 376 18.90 -0.06 25.59
CA GLU A 376 19.12 -1.50 25.80
C GLU A 376 18.74 -2.00 27.19
N ASN A 377 18.40 -1.08 28.10
CA ASN A 377 18.12 -1.38 29.49
C ASN A 377 16.68 -1.87 29.69
N SER A 378 16.47 -2.75 30.67
CA SER A 378 15.16 -3.30 31.02
C SER A 378 14.15 -2.25 31.50
N HIS A 379 14.64 -1.11 32.01
CA HIS A 379 13.86 0.00 32.54
C HIS A 379 14.45 1.33 32.04
N PRO A 380 14.33 1.62 30.73
CA PRO A 380 15.10 2.67 30.05
C PRO A 380 14.67 4.07 30.51
N GLN A 381 15.64 4.92 30.85
CA GLN A 381 15.41 6.22 31.48
C GLN A 381 16.25 7.35 30.87
N HIS A 382 15.73 8.57 30.91
CA HIS A 382 16.47 9.79 30.54
C HIS A 382 16.20 10.90 31.56
N THR A 383 17.23 11.64 31.96
CA THR A 383 17.09 12.80 32.85
C THR A 383 17.31 14.10 32.07
N ILE A 384 16.23 14.83 31.83
CA ILE A 384 16.29 16.19 31.27
C ILE A 384 16.79 17.12 32.38
N THR A 385 17.78 17.96 32.09
CA THR A 385 18.43 18.86 33.07
C THR A 385 18.41 20.32 32.62
N ASN A 386 18.78 21.24 33.51
CA ASN A 386 18.80 22.70 33.27
C ASN A 386 17.42 23.31 32.94
N LEU A 387 16.35 22.69 33.45
CA LEU A 387 15.00 23.23 33.37
C LEU A 387 14.81 24.40 34.34
N SER A 388 13.87 25.29 34.04
CA SER A 388 13.46 26.37 34.94
C SER A 388 12.47 25.86 36.00
N PRO A 389 12.60 26.25 37.28
CA PRO A 389 11.64 25.86 38.32
C PRO A 389 10.21 26.29 38.05
N TYR A 390 9.26 25.55 38.63
CA TYR A 390 7.81 25.74 38.49
C TYR A 390 7.27 25.88 37.05
N THR A 391 8.01 25.39 36.05
CA THR A 391 7.67 25.51 34.62
C THR A 391 7.00 24.23 34.11
N ASN A 392 5.97 24.38 33.27
CA ASN A 392 5.38 23.26 32.52
C ASN A 392 6.31 22.86 31.37
N VAL A 393 6.66 21.58 31.32
CA VAL A 393 7.48 20.97 30.29
C VAL A 393 6.64 19.93 29.56
N SER A 394 6.44 20.12 28.25
CA SER A 394 5.97 19.06 27.35
C SER A 394 7.16 18.19 26.97
N VAL A 395 6.98 16.88 26.98
CA VAL A 395 8.00 15.88 26.62
C VAL A 395 7.39 14.82 25.71
N LYS A 396 8.07 14.50 24.61
CA LYS A 396 7.75 13.35 23.75
C LYS A 396 9.02 12.62 23.33
N LEU A 397 8.90 11.33 23.06
CA LEU A 397 9.98 10.51 22.50
C LEU A 397 9.78 10.34 21.01
N ILE A 398 10.86 10.52 20.24
CA ILE A 398 10.91 10.35 18.79
C ILE A 398 11.84 9.17 18.50
N LEU A 399 11.27 8.08 18.00
CA LEU A 399 11.99 6.92 17.49
C LEU A 399 12.19 7.11 15.98
N MET A 400 13.43 7.11 15.50
CA MET A 400 13.72 7.18 14.06
C MET A 400 14.67 6.06 13.63
N ASN A 401 14.54 5.67 12.37
CA ASN A 401 15.53 4.86 11.65
C ASN A 401 15.71 5.47 10.24
N PRO A 402 16.53 4.90 9.35
CA PRO A 402 16.77 5.47 8.01
C PRO A 402 15.52 5.63 7.12
N GLU A 403 14.43 4.94 7.41
CA GLU A 403 13.23 4.86 6.57
C GLU A 403 12.01 5.61 7.17
N GLY A 404 12.01 5.90 8.47
CA GLY A 404 10.83 6.48 9.14
C GLY A 404 11.04 7.05 10.54
N ARG A 405 10.02 7.79 11.01
CA ARG A 405 9.94 8.49 12.29
C ARG A 405 8.58 8.21 12.94
N LYS A 406 8.58 7.80 14.21
CA LYS A 406 7.36 7.66 15.03
C LYS A 406 7.53 8.37 16.37
N GLU A 407 6.44 8.91 16.90
CA GLU A 407 6.44 9.68 18.15
C GLU A 407 5.60 8.99 19.22
N SER A 408 5.96 9.19 20.49
CA SER A 408 5.13 8.81 21.63
C SER A 408 3.93 9.74 21.79
N GLN A 409 3.03 9.40 22.71
CA GLN A 409 2.12 10.40 23.30
C GLN A 409 2.94 11.50 24.01
N GLU A 410 2.38 12.71 24.04
CA GLU A 410 2.95 13.87 24.71
C GLU A 410 2.67 13.79 26.22
N LEU A 411 3.71 14.03 27.03
CA LEU A 411 3.68 14.02 28.48
C LEU A 411 3.95 15.44 28.99
N ILE A 412 2.94 16.07 29.61
CA ILE A 412 3.07 17.40 30.22
C ILE A 412 3.32 17.23 31.71
N VAL A 413 4.39 17.82 32.21
CA VAL A 413 4.84 17.73 33.61
C VAL A 413 5.38 19.07 34.09
N GLN A 414 4.99 19.49 35.30
CA GLN A 414 5.52 20.71 35.92
C GLN A 414 6.72 20.38 36.80
N THR A 415 7.81 21.15 36.68
CA THR A 415 8.96 21.05 37.60
C THR A 415 8.58 21.55 39.00
N ASP A 416 9.26 21.03 40.03
CA ASP A 416 9.12 21.48 41.42
C ASP A 416 9.40 22.99 41.61
N GLU A 417 8.84 23.57 42.68
CA GLU A 417 9.21 24.93 43.12
C GLU A 417 10.69 25.02 43.57
N ASP A 418 11.28 26.21 43.48
CA ASP A 418 12.59 26.56 44.04
C ASP A 418 12.46 27.82 44.92
N LEU A 419 13.55 28.29 45.51
CA LEU A 419 13.55 29.59 46.22
C LEU A 419 13.28 30.74 45.22
N PRO A 420 12.40 31.71 45.55
CA PRO A 420 12.12 32.82 44.67
C PRO A 420 13.32 33.75 44.54
N GLY A 421 13.37 34.54 43.47
CA GLY A 421 14.33 35.62 43.28
C GLY A 421 14.14 36.77 44.27
N ALA A 422 15.05 37.74 44.23
CA ALA A 422 14.89 38.99 44.97
C ALA A 422 13.69 39.80 44.43
N VAL A 423 13.01 40.50 45.33
CA VAL A 423 12.03 41.54 44.95
C VAL A 423 12.77 42.64 44.17
N PRO A 424 12.28 43.12 43.01
CA PRO A 424 13.01 44.12 42.22
C PRO A 424 13.18 45.41 43.02
N THR A 425 14.41 45.86 43.23
CA THR A 425 14.69 46.98 44.16
C THR A 425 14.03 48.29 43.69
N GLU A 426 13.97 48.53 42.38
CA GLU A 426 13.26 49.64 41.76
C GLU A 426 11.73 49.58 41.93
N SER A 427 11.17 48.41 42.30
CA SER A 427 9.75 48.29 42.64
C SER A 427 9.43 48.70 44.07
N ILE A 428 10.43 48.76 44.95
CA ILE A 428 10.25 49.10 46.36
C ILE A 428 10.09 50.61 46.47
N GLN A 429 8.85 51.07 46.59
CA GLN A 429 8.46 52.47 46.70
C GLN A 429 7.99 52.80 48.12
N GLY A 430 8.38 53.97 48.63
CA GLY A 430 8.08 54.41 49.99
C GLY A 430 7.52 55.83 50.02
N SER A 431 6.25 55.98 50.40
CA SER A 431 5.65 57.28 50.69
C SER A 431 5.89 57.66 52.15
N THR A 432 6.66 58.72 52.38
CA THR A 432 7.11 59.12 53.72
C THR A 432 6.28 60.25 54.33
N PHE A 433 5.97 60.10 55.61
CA PHE A 433 5.27 61.04 56.47
C PHE A 433 6.11 61.32 57.72
N GLU A 434 5.61 62.12 58.65
CA GLU A 434 6.33 62.52 59.86
C GLU A 434 6.65 61.32 60.76
N GLU A 435 5.71 60.39 60.97
CA GLU A 435 5.88 59.25 61.89
C GLU A 435 5.49 57.91 61.26
N LYS A 436 5.35 57.89 59.93
CA LYS A 436 4.84 56.75 59.16
C LYS A 436 5.54 56.64 57.80
N ILE A 437 5.69 55.41 57.31
CA ILE A 437 6.15 55.12 55.95
C ILE A 437 5.21 54.07 55.36
N PHE A 438 4.56 54.41 54.24
CA PHE A 438 3.81 53.46 53.44
C PHE A 438 4.75 52.85 52.41
N LEU A 439 4.98 51.54 52.51
CA LEU A 439 5.88 50.77 51.65
C LEU A 439 5.08 49.91 50.69
N GLN A 440 5.43 49.91 49.42
CA GLN A 440 4.83 49.09 48.37
C GLN A 440 5.93 48.45 47.52
N TRP A 441 5.71 47.23 47.05
CA TRP A 441 6.65 46.49 46.20
C TRP A 441 5.92 45.71 45.10
N ARG A 442 6.66 45.17 44.13
CA ARG A 442 6.14 44.14 43.19
C ARG A 442 6.68 42.77 43.57
N GLU A 443 6.09 41.72 43.00
CA GLU A 443 6.61 40.36 43.15
C GLU A 443 7.98 40.18 42.48
N PRO A 444 8.76 39.15 42.87
CA PRO A 444 10.00 38.79 42.19
C PRO A 444 9.75 38.50 40.70
N THR A 445 10.60 39.03 39.81
CA THR A 445 10.56 38.70 38.37
C THR A 445 10.81 37.22 38.07
N GLN A 446 11.44 36.53 39.02
CA GLN A 446 11.66 35.08 39.00
C GLN A 446 11.00 34.48 40.24
N THR A 447 9.70 34.19 40.17
CA THR A 447 8.94 33.65 41.31
C THR A 447 9.34 32.20 41.64
N TYR A 448 9.68 31.40 40.63
CA TYR A 448 10.12 30.00 40.75
C TYR A 448 9.18 29.09 41.57
N GLY A 449 7.91 29.48 41.71
CA GLY A 449 6.90 28.84 42.55
C GLY A 449 5.78 29.82 42.88
N VAL A 450 4.80 29.38 43.69
CA VAL A 450 3.77 30.28 44.22
C VAL A 450 4.34 31.06 45.40
N ILE A 451 4.31 32.40 45.34
CA ILE A 451 4.73 33.23 46.46
C ILE A 451 3.73 33.09 47.61
N THR A 452 4.19 32.58 48.75
CA THR A 452 3.36 32.30 49.93
C THR A 452 3.41 33.45 50.95
N LEU A 453 4.58 34.03 51.18
CA LEU A 453 4.81 35.11 52.15
C LEU A 453 5.84 36.13 51.63
N TYR A 454 5.73 37.36 52.13
CA TYR A 454 6.81 38.35 52.17
C TYR A 454 7.20 38.60 53.63
N GLU A 455 8.48 38.64 53.94
CA GLU A 455 9.00 39.10 55.23
C GLU A 455 9.74 40.42 55.03
N ILE A 456 9.30 41.45 55.75
CA ILE A 456 9.87 42.79 55.74
C ILE A 456 10.51 43.04 57.10
N THR A 457 11.82 43.26 57.11
CA THR A 457 12.56 43.73 58.28
C THR A 457 12.89 45.21 58.10
N TYR A 458 12.74 46.00 59.15
CA TYR A 458 13.09 47.43 59.13
C TYR A 458 14.02 47.79 60.28
N LYS A 459 14.93 48.72 60.05
CA LYS A 459 15.88 49.22 61.04
C LYS A 459 16.21 50.69 60.80
N ALA A 460 16.20 51.51 61.85
CA ALA A 460 16.72 52.87 61.79
C ALA A 460 18.24 52.87 61.55
N VAL A 461 18.70 53.65 60.58
CA VAL A 461 20.10 53.74 60.14
C VAL A 461 20.75 55.03 60.63
N SER A 462 20.03 56.15 60.49
CA SER A 462 20.50 57.48 60.87
C SER A 462 19.31 58.39 61.17
N SER A 463 19.49 59.40 62.02
CA SER A 463 18.53 60.49 62.19
C SER A 463 19.22 61.83 62.00
N PHE A 464 18.48 62.82 61.51
CA PHE A 464 18.95 64.22 61.53
C PHE A 464 18.98 64.79 62.96
N ASP A 465 18.30 64.14 63.91
CA ASP A 465 18.30 64.49 65.32
C ASP A 465 19.28 63.59 66.11
N PRO A 466 20.42 64.13 66.61
CA PRO A 466 21.44 63.33 67.27
C PRO A 466 21.08 62.91 68.71
N GLU A 467 19.98 63.40 69.28
CA GLU A 467 19.53 63.02 70.63
C GLU A 467 18.66 61.74 70.63
N ILE A 468 18.29 61.20 69.45
CA ILE A 468 17.43 60.03 69.32
C ILE A 468 18.26 58.73 69.35
N ASP A 469 17.96 57.85 70.31
CA ASP A 469 18.49 56.48 70.32
C ASP A 469 17.83 55.59 69.24
N LEU A 470 18.64 55.19 68.27
CA LEU A 470 18.21 54.36 67.14
C LEU A 470 18.25 52.85 67.43
N SER A 471 18.85 52.42 68.56
CA SER A 471 19.07 51.00 68.86
C SER A 471 17.76 50.21 69.02
N ASN A 472 16.73 50.87 69.55
CA ASN A 472 15.41 50.28 69.82
C ASN A 472 14.43 50.36 68.63
N GLN A 473 14.83 50.97 67.51
CA GLN A 473 13.98 51.17 66.32
C GLN A 473 14.28 50.14 65.23
N SER A 474 13.94 48.87 65.51
CA SER A 474 13.92 47.82 64.50
C SER A 474 12.76 46.84 64.72
N GLY A 475 12.30 46.21 63.66
CA GLY A 475 11.18 45.28 63.72
C GLY A 475 11.04 44.42 62.46
N ARG A 476 10.09 43.50 62.51
CA ARG A 476 9.85 42.52 61.45
C ARG A 476 8.35 42.28 61.29
N VAL A 477 7.89 42.27 60.04
CA VAL A 477 6.48 42.08 59.67
C VAL A 477 6.42 41.03 58.57
N SER A 478 5.53 40.06 58.72
CA SER A 478 5.22 39.08 57.68
C SER A 478 3.90 39.42 57.01
N LYS A 479 3.83 39.19 55.70
CA LYS A 479 2.73 39.50 54.80
C LYS A 479 2.43 38.26 53.95
N LEU A 480 1.17 38.02 53.59
CA LEU A 480 0.81 36.96 52.65
C LEU A 480 1.26 37.31 51.24
N GLY A 481 1.43 36.32 50.36
CA GLY A 481 1.94 36.51 49.00
C GLY A 481 1.10 37.44 48.09
N ASN A 482 -0.16 37.71 48.46
CA ASN A 482 -1.04 38.68 47.81
C ASN A 482 -0.99 40.10 48.45
N GLU A 483 -0.31 40.29 49.58
CA GLU A 483 -0.18 41.57 50.27
C GLU A 483 1.15 42.25 49.93
N THR A 484 1.17 43.01 48.82
CA THR A 484 2.36 43.69 48.28
C THR A 484 2.60 45.11 48.81
N HIS A 485 1.97 45.48 49.93
CA HIS A 485 2.13 46.78 50.57
C HIS A 485 1.92 46.72 52.09
N PHE A 486 2.51 47.65 52.83
CA PHE A 486 2.31 47.80 54.27
C PHE A 486 2.58 49.22 54.79
N LEU A 487 1.82 49.65 55.81
CA LEU A 487 1.99 50.93 56.48
C LEU A 487 2.71 50.76 57.82
N PHE A 488 3.96 51.20 57.89
CA PHE A 488 4.72 51.29 59.14
C PHE A 488 4.35 52.59 59.89
N PHE A 489 4.18 52.50 61.21
CA PHE A 489 3.75 53.60 62.08
C PHE A 489 4.57 53.62 63.38
N GLY A 490 4.61 54.77 64.05
CA GLY A 490 5.41 54.95 65.28
C GLY A 490 6.91 55.10 65.00
N LEU A 491 7.25 55.47 63.76
CA LEU A 491 8.62 55.75 63.34
C LEU A 491 9.01 57.16 63.82
N TYR A 492 10.28 57.38 64.15
CA TYR A 492 10.74 58.72 64.53
C TYR A 492 10.78 59.65 63.32
N PRO A 493 10.37 60.94 63.46
CA PRO A 493 10.54 61.94 62.41
C PRO A 493 12.00 62.16 62.02
N GLY A 494 12.23 62.65 60.79
CA GLY A 494 13.56 62.98 60.27
C GLY A 494 14.60 61.84 60.35
N THR A 495 14.15 60.59 60.30
CA THR A 495 14.96 59.39 60.54
C THR A 495 14.90 58.47 59.32
N THR A 496 16.07 58.02 58.87
CA THR A 496 16.25 57.13 57.73
C THR A 496 16.15 55.69 58.19
N TYR A 497 15.17 54.98 57.63
CA TYR A 497 14.93 53.56 57.88
C TYR A 497 15.32 52.73 56.65
N SER A 498 16.07 51.66 56.89
CA SER A 498 16.36 50.63 55.91
C SER A 498 15.29 49.54 56.00
N PHE A 499 14.61 49.27 54.89
CA PHE A 499 13.62 48.21 54.74
C PHE A 499 14.19 47.11 53.87
N THR A 500 14.18 45.89 54.38
CA THR A 500 14.73 44.70 53.73
C THR A 500 13.61 43.67 53.56
N ILE A 501 13.21 43.43 52.32
CA ILE A 501 12.10 42.56 51.90
C ILE A 501 12.64 41.26 51.32
N ARG A 502 12.09 40.11 51.71
CA ARG A 502 12.32 38.83 51.05
C ARG A 502 11.02 38.06 50.85
N ALA A 503 10.85 37.45 49.68
CA ALA A 503 9.71 36.58 49.35
C ALA A 503 9.99 35.13 49.73
N SER A 504 8.97 34.30 49.92
CA SER A 504 9.09 32.83 50.02
C SER A 504 8.13 32.07 49.13
N THR A 505 8.55 30.91 48.65
CA THR A 505 7.72 29.84 48.07
C THR A 505 7.49 28.75 49.11
N ALA A 506 6.96 27.57 48.75
CA ALA A 506 6.89 26.43 49.66
C ALA A 506 8.29 25.87 50.05
N LYS A 507 9.35 26.22 49.30
CA LYS A 507 10.74 25.81 49.60
C LYS A 507 11.46 26.72 50.59
N GLY A 508 10.97 27.93 50.84
CA GLY A 508 11.55 28.88 51.80
C GLY A 508 11.82 30.27 51.23
N PHE A 509 12.55 31.10 51.98
CA PHE A 509 12.82 32.50 51.63
C PHE A 509 13.94 32.66 50.61
N GLY A 510 13.67 33.46 49.57
CA GLY A 510 14.65 33.94 48.61
C GLY A 510 15.60 35.02 49.15
N PRO A 511 16.52 35.52 48.31
CA PRO A 511 17.47 36.56 48.71
C PRO A 511 16.75 37.89 49.00
N PRO A 512 17.21 38.64 50.03
CA PRO A 512 16.60 39.90 50.40
C PRO A 512 16.96 41.06 49.46
N ALA A 513 16.00 41.97 49.25
CA ALA A 513 16.18 43.25 48.60
C ALA A 513 16.00 44.39 49.62
N THR A 514 16.86 45.41 49.57
CA THR A 514 16.90 46.48 50.57
C THR A 514 16.77 47.85 49.93
N ASN A 515 15.89 48.71 50.47
CA ASN A 515 15.79 50.12 50.10
C ASN A 515 15.67 51.02 51.36
N GLN A 516 16.02 52.30 51.25
CA GLN A 516 16.03 53.23 52.39
C GLN A 516 15.08 54.41 52.18
N PHE A 517 14.35 54.78 53.24
CA PHE A 517 13.38 55.88 53.22
C PHE A 517 13.50 56.72 54.49
N THR A 518 13.46 58.04 54.34
CA THR A 518 13.57 59.00 55.45
C THR A 518 12.20 59.60 55.77
N THR A 519 11.76 59.46 57.03
CA THR A 519 10.55 60.14 57.52
C THR A 519 10.70 61.65 57.42
N LYS A 520 9.58 62.36 57.24
CA LYS A 520 9.59 63.82 57.19
C LYS A 520 9.91 64.38 58.58
N ILE A 521 10.54 65.56 58.61
CA ILE A 521 10.76 66.31 59.85
C ILE A 521 9.40 66.85 60.30
N SER A 522 9.08 66.71 61.58
CA SER A 522 7.84 67.25 62.16
C SER A 522 8.08 68.61 62.83
N ALA A 523 7.01 69.36 63.09
CA ALA A 523 7.12 70.60 63.86
C ALA A 523 7.63 70.29 65.29
N PRO A 524 8.64 71.02 65.81
CA PRO A 524 9.14 70.84 67.18
C PRO A 524 8.00 70.99 68.20
N SER A 525 7.93 70.10 69.19
CA SER A 525 6.90 70.17 70.23
C SER A 525 7.38 71.00 71.42
N MET A 526 6.65 72.08 71.71
CA MET A 526 6.81 72.79 72.97
C MET A 526 6.16 71.97 74.09
N PRO A 527 6.85 71.75 75.23
CA PRO A 527 6.17 71.26 76.44
C PRO A 527 5.11 72.28 76.89
N ALA A 528 4.05 71.81 77.54
CA ALA A 528 3.02 72.68 78.08
C ALA A 528 3.60 73.64 79.12
N TYR A 529 3.34 74.94 78.96
CA TYR A 529 3.66 75.95 79.95
C TYR A 529 2.46 76.12 80.87
N GLU A 530 2.49 75.41 82.01
CA GLU A 530 1.65 75.75 83.14
C GLU A 530 2.06 77.13 83.71
N LEU A 531 1.13 77.82 84.38
CA LEU A 531 1.28 79.23 84.78
C LEU A 531 2.27 79.41 85.95
N GLU A 532 3.56 79.25 85.67
CA GLU A 532 4.65 79.56 86.62
C GLU A 532 4.83 81.08 86.76
N THR A 533 5.03 81.56 87.99
CA THR A 533 5.21 82.98 88.31
C THR A 533 6.49 83.55 87.68
N PRO A 534 6.51 84.82 87.24
CA PRO A 534 7.72 85.43 86.69
C PRO A 534 8.89 85.38 87.67
N LEU A 535 10.07 84.97 87.20
CA LEU A 535 11.28 84.88 88.01
C LEU A 535 11.77 86.25 88.50
N ASN A 536 11.42 87.31 87.78
CA ASN A 536 11.49 88.68 88.27
C ASN A 536 10.59 89.60 87.43
N GLN A 537 9.97 90.60 88.05
CA GLN A 537 9.10 91.58 87.38
C GLN A 537 9.32 92.99 87.93
N THR A 538 9.60 93.93 87.03
CA THR A 538 9.58 95.37 87.27
C THR A 538 8.59 96.03 86.31
N ASP A 539 8.27 97.31 86.51
CA ASP A 539 7.29 98.04 85.69
C ASP A 539 7.60 98.01 84.17
N ASN A 540 8.87 97.82 83.80
CA ASN A 540 9.32 97.78 82.40
C ASN A 540 9.88 96.41 81.92
N THR A 541 10.06 95.40 82.79
CA THR A 541 10.62 94.09 82.38
C THR A 541 10.01 92.91 83.12
N VAL A 542 9.77 91.81 82.41
CA VAL A 542 9.30 90.51 82.92
C VAL A 542 10.28 89.43 82.48
N THR A 543 10.84 88.68 83.44
CA THR A 543 11.76 87.57 83.18
C THR A 543 11.04 86.24 83.35
N VAL A 544 11.02 85.42 82.29
CA VAL A 544 10.43 84.07 82.28
C VAL A 544 11.41 83.07 81.68
N MET A 545 11.48 81.88 82.29
CA MET A 545 12.32 80.78 81.79
C MET A 545 11.56 80.04 80.68
N LEU A 546 12.21 79.87 79.53
CA LEU A 546 11.66 79.06 78.43
C LEU A 546 12.18 77.62 78.58
N LYS A 547 11.26 76.67 78.72
CA LYS A 547 11.54 75.24 78.57
C LYS A 547 11.91 74.99 77.09
N PRO A 548 13.00 74.25 76.78
CA PRO A 548 13.42 74.01 75.40
C PRO A 548 12.32 73.30 74.61
N ALA A 549 12.27 73.58 73.31
CA ALA A 549 11.42 72.81 72.39
C ALA A 549 12.04 71.43 72.19
N HIS A 550 11.23 70.37 72.25
CA HIS A 550 11.70 69.05 71.86
C HIS A 550 11.83 69.02 70.33
N SER A 551 13.00 68.65 69.85
CA SER A 551 13.22 68.36 68.44
C SER A 551 12.35 67.18 68.01
N ARG A 552 11.83 67.24 66.78
CA ARG A 552 11.07 66.15 66.17
C ARG A 552 11.62 65.90 64.78
N GLY A 553 12.81 65.31 64.76
CA GLY A 553 13.52 64.91 63.54
C GLY A 553 14.49 65.93 62.97
N ALA A 554 14.82 67.00 63.69
CA ALA A 554 15.95 67.89 63.37
C ALA A 554 16.31 68.79 64.57
N PRO A 555 17.57 69.25 64.72
CA PRO A 555 17.99 70.05 65.86
C PRO A 555 17.39 71.46 65.83
N VAL A 556 16.82 71.92 66.95
CA VAL A 556 16.16 73.23 67.04
C VAL A 556 17.20 74.36 67.13
N ARG A 557 17.54 74.96 65.98
CA ARG A 557 18.63 75.96 65.90
C ARG A 557 18.30 77.37 66.44
N LYS A 558 17.05 77.83 66.38
CA LYS A 558 16.61 79.14 66.89
C LYS A 558 15.14 79.12 67.34
N LEU A 559 14.86 79.73 68.49
CA LEU A 559 13.50 80.06 68.96
C LEU A 559 13.28 81.57 68.81
N ALA A 560 12.13 81.99 68.27
CA ALA A 560 11.79 83.39 68.05
C ALA A 560 10.39 83.71 68.62
N LYS A 561 10.32 84.70 69.51
CA LYS A 561 9.07 85.11 70.18
C LYS A 561 8.40 86.25 69.41
N LYS A 562 7.23 86.00 68.82
CA LYS A 562 6.45 87.02 68.08
C LYS A 562 5.34 87.60 68.95
N ARG A 563 5.52 88.85 69.42
CA ARG A 563 4.45 89.60 70.12
C ARG A 563 3.42 90.07 69.10
N LYS A 564 2.15 89.73 69.30
CA LYS A 564 1.02 90.16 68.47
C LYS A 564 0.16 91.09 69.31
N GLU A 565 0.15 92.38 68.97
CA GLU A 565 -0.79 93.35 69.54
C GLU A 565 -2.00 93.46 68.62
N THR A 566 -3.19 93.35 69.22
CA THR A 566 -4.46 93.62 68.54
C THR A 566 -5.35 94.38 69.52
N MET A 567 -5.92 95.50 69.04
CA MET A 567 -7.08 96.11 69.69
C MET A 567 -8.24 95.12 69.67
N SER A 568 -8.96 94.99 70.79
CA SER A 568 -10.13 94.11 70.97
C SER A 568 -9.86 92.60 70.82
N SER A 569 -9.96 91.88 71.95
CA SER A 569 -10.02 90.40 72.08
C SER A 569 -9.01 89.58 71.25
N THR A 570 -7.97 89.03 71.88
CA THR A 570 -7.06 88.12 71.15
C THR A 570 -6.52 86.97 71.99
N ARG A 571 -6.91 85.76 71.57
CA ARG A 571 -6.27 84.47 71.88
C ARG A 571 -4.86 84.45 71.28
N GLN A 572 -3.83 84.07 72.04
CA GLN A 572 -2.45 83.98 71.52
C GLN A 572 -2.12 82.55 71.10
N GLU A 573 -2.00 82.33 69.79
CA GLU A 573 -1.22 81.25 69.18
C GLU A 573 0.05 81.86 68.56
N MET A 574 1.15 81.10 68.52
CA MET A 574 2.42 81.57 67.95
C MET A 574 2.88 80.65 66.81
N THR A 575 2.71 81.13 65.58
CA THR A 575 3.19 80.49 64.35
C THR A 575 4.59 81.00 63.99
N VAL A 576 5.46 80.12 63.52
CA VAL A 576 6.79 80.48 62.97
C VAL A 576 6.74 80.55 61.44
N MET A 577 7.39 81.55 60.85
CA MET A 577 7.59 81.71 59.41
C MET A 577 9.09 81.93 59.14
N VAL A 578 9.62 81.33 58.07
CA VAL A 578 10.98 81.55 57.57
C VAL A 578 10.90 81.85 56.08
N ASN A 579 11.53 82.94 55.63
CA ASN A 579 11.55 83.37 54.22
C ASN A 579 12.80 82.87 53.48
N SER A 580 12.66 82.75 52.16
CA SER A 580 13.65 82.32 51.18
C SER A 580 14.27 83.49 50.39
N MET A 581 15.32 83.17 49.62
CA MET A 581 15.87 83.78 48.38
C MET A 581 17.35 83.31 48.27
N ASP A 582 18.00 83.06 47.14
CA ASP A 582 17.73 83.21 45.70
C ASP A 582 18.80 82.32 44.95
N LYS A 583 18.79 81.96 43.65
CA LYS A 583 17.87 82.13 42.50
C LYS A 583 18.32 81.22 41.34
N SER A 584 17.42 80.51 40.62
CA SER A 584 17.37 80.51 39.13
C SER A 584 16.36 79.50 38.51
N TYR A 585 15.31 80.06 37.90
CA TYR A 585 14.58 79.68 36.68
C TYR A 585 13.84 78.32 36.47
N ALA A 586 12.54 78.52 36.20
CA ALA A 586 11.67 77.90 35.16
C ALA A 586 11.01 76.52 35.39
N GLU A 587 9.66 76.58 35.36
CA GLU A 587 8.65 75.67 34.74
C GLU A 587 8.81 74.14 34.92
N GLN A 588 7.90 73.45 35.62
CA GLN A 588 6.53 73.05 35.19
C GLN A 588 6.48 72.13 33.96
N GLY A 589 5.73 71.02 34.06
CA GLY A 589 5.22 70.28 32.89
C GLY A 589 5.56 68.79 32.88
N THR A 590 4.72 67.99 33.53
CA THR A 590 4.82 66.53 33.58
C THR A 590 4.36 65.80 32.30
N ASN A 591 5.18 64.83 31.88
CA ASN A 591 4.84 63.46 31.44
C ASN A 591 4.59 63.10 29.95
N CYS A 592 5.20 61.94 29.60
CA CYS A 592 4.79 60.84 28.69
C CYS A 592 4.30 61.09 27.24
N ASP A 593 4.65 60.27 26.24
CA ASP A 593 5.77 59.32 26.06
C ASP A 593 5.89 58.90 24.57
N GLU A 594 6.86 58.04 24.24
CA GLU A 594 7.02 57.26 22.99
C GLU A 594 7.51 57.94 21.69
N ALA A 595 8.80 57.69 21.41
CA ALA A 595 9.27 56.88 20.27
C ALA A 595 10.05 57.50 19.06
N PHE A 596 11.01 56.68 18.61
CA PHE A 596 11.72 56.59 17.32
C PHE A 596 12.79 57.61 16.87
N SER A 597 14.01 57.06 16.72
CA SER A 597 14.96 57.23 15.58
C SER A 597 15.75 58.55 15.48
N PHE A 598 17.05 58.58 15.15
CA PHE A 598 17.65 58.07 13.90
C PHE A 598 19.17 57.74 14.02
N MET A 599 19.75 57.33 12.89
CA MET A 599 21.17 57.08 12.53
C MET A 599 22.19 58.09 13.14
N ASP A 600 23.49 57.80 13.31
CA ASP A 600 24.40 57.41 12.21
C ASP A 600 25.75 56.74 12.65
N THR A 601 26.63 56.57 11.67
CA THR A 601 27.74 55.63 11.50
C THR A 601 29.11 56.02 12.08
N HIS A 602 30.06 55.05 12.01
CA HIS A 602 31.53 55.20 11.96
C HIS A 602 32.32 55.44 13.28
N ASN A 603 33.54 54.89 13.51
CA ASN A 603 34.28 53.75 12.91
C ASN A 603 35.56 53.43 13.77
N LEU A 604 36.30 52.35 13.40
CA LEU A 604 37.74 52.05 13.65
C LEU A 604 38.20 51.11 14.80
N ASN A 605 38.63 49.91 14.34
CA ASN A 605 39.86 49.16 14.68
C ASN A 605 40.05 48.45 16.05
N GLY A 606 40.49 47.18 16.09
CA GLY A 606 40.75 46.24 14.96
C GLY A 606 41.63 45.01 15.29
N ARG A 607 41.98 44.25 14.23
CA ARG A 607 42.86 43.04 14.14
C ARG A 607 42.31 41.73 14.77
N SER A 608 42.53 40.52 14.22
CA SER A 608 43.00 39.96 12.92
C SER A 608 42.87 38.40 13.01
N VAL A 609 42.73 37.55 11.97
CA VAL A 609 43.76 37.12 10.97
C VAL A 609 43.14 36.19 9.87
N SER A 610 43.52 36.45 8.59
CA SER A 610 43.59 35.65 7.33
C SER A 610 42.80 34.36 7.00
N SER A 611 42.41 34.26 5.72
CA SER A 611 42.72 33.12 4.78
C SER A 611 42.44 33.49 3.30
N PRO A 612 43.33 33.16 2.34
CA PRO A 612 42.86 32.89 0.96
C PRO A 612 43.69 31.87 0.09
N SER A 613 43.02 31.31 -0.93
CA SER A 613 43.52 30.82 -2.26
C SER A 613 43.92 29.34 -2.52
N SER A 614 43.05 28.66 -3.31
CA SER A 614 43.31 27.92 -4.57
C SER A 614 44.31 26.74 -4.70
N PHE A 615 43.87 25.65 -5.37
CA PHE A 615 44.44 25.21 -6.67
C PHE A 615 43.49 24.30 -7.50
N THR A 616 43.75 24.17 -8.80
CA THR A 616 42.90 23.57 -9.88
C THR A 616 43.41 22.23 -10.43
N MET A 617 42.54 21.48 -11.14
CA MET A 617 42.94 20.62 -12.29
C MET A 617 41.79 20.31 -13.28
N LYS A 618 42.16 19.81 -14.48
CA LYS A 618 41.31 19.45 -15.65
C LYS A 618 41.80 18.10 -16.27
N THR A 619 41.31 17.48 -17.35
CA THR A 619 40.38 17.88 -18.44
C THR A 619 39.78 16.65 -19.17
N ASN A 620 38.58 16.80 -19.74
CA ASN A 620 38.03 16.20 -20.99
C ASN A 620 38.26 14.74 -21.48
N THR A 621 37.16 14.17 -22.01
CA THR A 621 37.02 13.28 -23.22
C THR A 621 37.60 11.85 -23.17
N LEU A 622 36.88 10.79 -23.56
CA LEU A 622 36.34 10.51 -24.91
C LEU A 622 35.24 9.41 -24.95
N SER A 623 34.64 9.22 -26.14
CA SER A 623 33.51 8.34 -26.50
C SER A 623 33.89 6.93 -27.00
N THR A 624 32.98 5.94 -26.88
CA THR A 624 32.69 4.80 -27.82
C THR A 624 31.58 3.92 -27.21
N SER A 625 30.36 3.80 -27.77
CA SER A 625 29.89 2.99 -28.92
C SER A 625 29.41 1.57 -28.58
N VAL A 626 28.22 1.20 -29.11
CA VAL A 626 27.48 -0.08 -28.96
C VAL A 626 28.29 -1.32 -29.45
N PRO A 627 27.88 -2.55 -29.07
CA PRO A 627 27.15 -3.37 -30.06
C PRO A 627 25.97 -4.21 -29.51
N ASN A 628 25.01 -4.48 -30.41
CA ASN A 628 23.85 -5.37 -30.22
C ASN A 628 24.24 -6.86 -30.13
N SER A 629 23.41 -7.68 -29.46
CA SER A 629 23.04 -9.01 -29.99
C SER A 629 21.78 -9.60 -29.35
N TYR A 630 20.67 -9.57 -30.11
CA TYR A 630 19.60 -10.58 -30.22
C TYR A 630 19.40 -11.62 -29.10
N TYR A 631 18.21 -11.57 -28.49
CA TYR A 631 17.44 -12.77 -28.15
C TYR A 631 16.54 -13.15 -29.34
N PRO A 632 16.29 -14.45 -29.57
CA PRO A 632 15.09 -14.93 -30.24
C PRO A 632 14.13 -15.54 -29.20
N ASP A 633 12.92 -15.00 -29.10
CA ASP A 633 11.78 -15.70 -28.51
C ASP A 633 11.34 -16.85 -29.43
N PRO A 634 10.70 -17.92 -28.91
CA PRO A 634 9.26 -18.04 -29.21
C PRO A 634 8.43 -18.82 -28.16
N PHE A 635 7.15 -18.45 -27.97
CA PHE A 635 6.01 -19.15 -28.62
C PHE A 635 4.63 -18.58 -28.21
N VAL A 636 3.83 -18.25 -29.23
CA VAL A 636 2.42 -17.85 -29.14
C VAL A 636 1.49 -19.08 -29.24
N PRO A 637 0.35 -19.13 -28.51
CA PRO A 637 -0.79 -19.99 -28.85
C PRO A 637 -1.99 -19.17 -29.37
N THR A 638 -2.07 -19.08 -30.68
CA THR A 638 -3.27 -19.10 -31.56
C THR A 638 -4.64 -18.73 -30.95
N ALA A 639 -5.16 -17.55 -31.31
CA ALA A 639 -6.57 -17.21 -31.15
C ALA A 639 -7.46 -17.88 -32.22
N ILE A 640 -8.70 -18.22 -31.85
CA ILE A 640 -9.68 -18.89 -32.72
C ILE A 640 -10.44 -17.87 -33.57
N LEU A 641 -10.48 -18.10 -34.89
CA LEU A 641 -11.28 -17.32 -35.84
C LEU A 641 -12.77 -17.63 -35.72
N VAL A 642 -13.60 -16.59 -35.78
CA VAL A 642 -15.04 -16.66 -36.10
C VAL A 642 -15.25 -15.79 -37.36
N PRO A 643 -15.98 -16.27 -38.39
CA PRO A 643 -15.85 -15.74 -39.75
C PRO A 643 -16.75 -14.53 -40.02
N ILE A 644 -16.28 -13.67 -40.93
CA ILE A 644 -17.11 -12.67 -41.62
C ILE A 644 -16.99 -12.92 -43.13
N ASN A 645 -18.09 -13.40 -43.72
CA ASN A 645 -18.44 -13.21 -45.13
C ASN A 645 -18.87 -11.73 -45.32
N ASP A 646 -18.70 -11.07 -46.46
CA ASP A 646 -18.34 -11.57 -47.80
C ASP A 646 -17.75 -10.47 -48.71
N GLU A 647 -17.31 -10.89 -49.90
CA GLU A 647 -17.13 -10.10 -51.14
C GLU A 647 -16.15 -8.91 -51.17
N THR A 648 -15.02 -9.15 -51.87
CA THR A 648 -14.12 -8.11 -52.38
C THR A 648 -14.45 -7.79 -53.84
N HIS A 649 -14.82 -6.54 -54.12
CA HIS A 649 -14.82 -6.01 -55.49
C HIS A 649 -13.77 -4.91 -55.65
N THR A 650 -12.75 -5.21 -56.44
CA THR A 650 -11.68 -4.30 -56.84
C THR A 650 -12.14 -3.33 -57.92
N MET A 651 -12.04 -2.02 -57.66
CA MET A 651 -11.96 -0.98 -58.68
C MET A 651 -10.98 0.10 -58.24
N ALA A 652 -10.00 0.40 -59.10
CA ALA A 652 -9.12 1.55 -58.96
C ALA A 652 -9.56 2.64 -59.95
N SER A 653 -9.48 3.91 -59.55
CA SER A 653 -9.58 5.04 -60.49
C SER A 653 -8.90 6.29 -59.93
N ASP A 654 -7.98 6.86 -60.71
CA ASP A 654 -7.27 8.10 -60.40
C ASP A 654 -8.10 9.39 -60.57
N THR A 655 -7.51 10.50 -60.12
CA THR A 655 -7.79 11.91 -60.46
C THR A 655 -9.07 12.57 -59.89
N SER A 656 -8.91 13.60 -59.05
CA SER A 656 -8.65 14.97 -59.53
C SER A 656 -8.55 15.97 -58.37
N SER A 657 -7.51 16.79 -58.36
CA SER A 657 -7.42 17.98 -57.51
C SER A 657 -8.17 19.16 -58.15
N LEU A 658 -8.65 20.12 -57.34
CA LEU A 658 -8.89 21.53 -57.72
C LEU A 658 -9.09 22.37 -56.45
N VAL A 659 -8.13 23.28 -56.18
CA VAL A 659 -8.33 24.75 -55.97
C VAL A 659 -9.22 25.22 -54.78
N GLN A 660 -8.84 26.17 -53.91
CA GLN A 660 -7.62 27.00 -53.78
C GLN A 660 -7.47 27.54 -52.34
N SER A 661 -6.28 28.00 -51.98
CA SER A 661 -5.98 28.70 -50.72
C SER A 661 -5.90 30.22 -50.89
N HIS A 662 -6.16 30.97 -49.81
CA HIS A 662 -5.79 32.39 -49.70
C HIS A 662 -4.96 32.67 -48.44
N THR A 663 -3.92 33.47 -48.63
CA THR A 663 -2.76 33.64 -47.76
C THR A 663 -2.76 34.96 -47.00
N TYR A 664 -2.14 35.01 -45.81
CA TYR A 664 -1.45 36.22 -45.36
C TYR A 664 -0.16 35.95 -44.55
N LYS A 665 0.96 36.16 -45.26
CA LYS A 665 2.32 36.58 -44.83
C LYS A 665 3.03 35.93 -43.63
N LYS A 666 4.14 35.24 -43.97
CA LYS A 666 5.26 34.80 -43.12
C LYS A 666 5.84 35.90 -42.21
N ARG A 667 6.33 35.47 -41.05
CA ARG A 667 7.57 35.96 -40.41
C ARG A 667 8.39 34.72 -40.01
N GLU A 668 9.69 34.71 -40.31
CA GLU A 668 10.55 33.52 -40.13
C GLU A 668 10.93 33.29 -38.66
N PRO A 669 11.14 32.01 -38.29
CA PRO A 669 12.24 31.64 -37.40
C PRO A 669 13.18 30.60 -38.05
N ALA A 670 14.39 30.49 -37.49
CA ALA A 670 15.54 29.80 -38.06
C ALA A 670 15.45 28.26 -38.11
N ASP A 671 16.30 27.67 -38.95
CA ASP A 671 16.47 26.23 -39.14
C ASP A 671 16.71 25.46 -37.83
N VAL A 672 15.90 24.43 -37.60
CA VAL A 672 16.23 23.30 -36.72
C VAL A 672 15.85 22.02 -37.47
N PRO A 673 16.81 21.14 -37.84
CA PRO A 673 16.50 19.99 -38.67
C PRO A 673 16.05 18.80 -37.83
N TYR A 674 14.78 18.38 -37.95
CA TYR A 674 14.35 17.05 -37.53
C TYR A 674 13.37 16.44 -38.55
N GLN A 675 13.72 15.27 -39.08
CA GLN A 675 12.85 14.43 -39.90
C GLN A 675 12.19 13.36 -39.02
N THR A 676 10.88 13.45 -38.83
CA THR A 676 10.01 12.29 -38.53
C THR A 676 8.65 12.52 -39.17
N GLY A 677 8.53 12.11 -40.45
CA GLY A 677 7.32 12.28 -41.25
C GLY A 677 6.32 11.13 -41.08
N GLN A 678 5.85 10.89 -39.86
CA GLN A 678 4.67 10.04 -39.62
C GLN A 678 3.59 10.88 -38.94
N LEU A 679 2.51 11.14 -39.69
CA LEU A 679 1.25 11.60 -39.12
C LEU A 679 0.65 10.43 -38.36
N HIS A 680 0.45 10.58 -37.05
CA HIS A 680 -0.42 9.69 -36.28
C HIS A 680 -1.87 10.03 -36.68
N PRO A 681 -2.59 9.14 -37.39
CA PRO A 681 -3.95 9.40 -37.83
C PRO A 681 -4.95 9.09 -36.71
N ALA A 682 -6.10 9.76 -36.72
CA ALA A 682 -7.20 9.42 -35.82
C ALA A 682 -7.66 7.95 -36.05
N ILE A 683 -7.91 7.25 -34.94
CA ILE A 683 -8.29 5.83 -34.90
C ILE A 683 -9.82 5.75 -34.93
N ARG A 684 -10.41 4.93 -35.81
CA ARG A 684 -11.87 4.71 -35.80
C ARG A 684 -12.26 3.93 -34.55
N VAL A 685 -13.37 4.29 -33.91
CA VAL A 685 -13.88 3.61 -32.70
C VAL A 685 -14.07 2.10 -32.92
N ALA A 686 -14.49 1.70 -34.13
CA ALA A 686 -14.62 0.28 -34.51
C ALA A 686 -13.28 -0.50 -34.54
N ASP A 687 -12.16 0.17 -34.83
CA ASP A 687 -10.82 -0.45 -34.89
C ASP A 687 -10.07 -0.34 -33.55
N LEU A 688 -10.58 0.42 -32.59
CA LEU A 688 -9.87 0.82 -31.36
C LEU A 688 -9.44 -0.38 -30.50
N LEU A 689 -10.29 -1.41 -30.36
CA LEU A 689 -9.95 -2.65 -29.64
C LEU A 689 -8.75 -3.36 -30.29
N GLN A 690 -8.75 -3.45 -31.62
CA GLN A 690 -7.67 -4.10 -32.37
C GLN A 690 -6.37 -3.29 -32.26
N HIS A 691 -6.45 -1.96 -32.40
CA HIS A 691 -5.32 -1.06 -32.26
C HIS A 691 -4.67 -1.16 -30.87
N ILE A 692 -5.46 -1.08 -29.79
CA ILE A 692 -4.95 -1.19 -28.41
C ILE A 692 -4.32 -2.57 -28.15
N THR A 693 -4.93 -3.64 -28.67
CA THR A 693 -4.38 -4.99 -28.56
C THR A 693 -3.03 -5.12 -29.29
N GLN A 694 -2.90 -4.51 -30.48
CA GLN A 694 -1.64 -4.46 -31.22
C GLN A 694 -0.59 -3.65 -30.46
N MET A 695 -0.92 -2.46 -29.96
CA MET A 695 0.01 -1.59 -29.20
C MET A 695 0.47 -2.20 -27.86
N LYS A 696 -0.31 -3.10 -27.25
CA LYS A 696 0.07 -3.86 -26.04
C LYS A 696 0.91 -5.11 -26.32
N CYS A 697 0.85 -5.66 -27.53
CA CYS A 697 1.52 -6.92 -27.89
C CYS A 697 2.63 -6.74 -28.94
N ALA A 698 2.96 -5.51 -29.33
CA ALA A 698 3.99 -5.22 -30.31
C ALA A 698 5.40 -5.46 -29.74
N GLU A 699 6.19 -6.27 -30.44
CA GLU A 699 7.66 -6.41 -30.23
C GLU A 699 8.47 -5.22 -30.81
N GLY A 700 7.79 -4.21 -31.36
CA GLY A 700 8.37 -3.10 -32.14
C GLY A 700 7.91 -1.74 -31.64
N TYR A 701 7.00 -1.09 -32.39
CA TYR A 701 6.37 0.16 -31.96
C TYR A 701 5.10 -0.15 -31.16
N GLY A 702 5.11 0.15 -29.87
CA GLY A 702 3.96 0.03 -28.98
C GLY A 702 3.72 1.31 -28.17
N PHE A 703 2.95 1.20 -27.08
CA PHE A 703 2.60 2.35 -26.25
C PHE A 703 3.80 3.07 -25.62
N LYS A 704 4.86 2.33 -25.33
CA LYS A 704 6.08 2.89 -24.75
C LYS A 704 6.78 3.83 -25.74
N GLU A 705 7.03 3.35 -26.96
CA GLU A 705 7.71 4.11 -28.01
C GLU A 705 6.89 5.33 -28.43
N GLU A 706 5.55 5.21 -28.43
CA GLU A 706 4.66 6.35 -28.65
C GLU A 706 4.75 7.38 -27.52
N TYR A 707 4.70 6.94 -26.26
CA TYR A 707 4.79 7.83 -25.10
C TYR A 707 6.17 8.51 -24.99
N GLU A 708 7.26 7.77 -25.21
CA GLU A 708 8.64 8.29 -25.20
C GLU A 708 8.91 9.29 -26.33
N SER A 709 8.06 9.34 -27.37
CA SER A 709 8.16 10.36 -28.44
C SER A 709 7.70 11.76 -28.01
N PHE A 710 6.93 11.88 -26.92
CA PHE A 710 6.54 13.19 -26.39
C PHE A 710 7.72 13.90 -25.71
N PHE A 711 7.97 15.15 -26.10
CA PHE A 711 8.96 15.99 -25.43
C PHE A 711 8.68 16.10 -23.91
N GLU A 712 9.71 15.86 -23.10
CA GLU A 712 9.69 16.04 -21.64
C GLU A 712 10.33 17.35 -21.23
N GLY A 713 9.70 18.07 -20.30
CA GLY A 713 10.17 19.36 -19.80
C GLY A 713 9.59 20.54 -20.56
N GLN A 714 10.20 21.72 -20.35
CA GLN A 714 9.60 22.98 -20.78
C GLN A 714 9.82 23.26 -22.28
N SER A 715 8.74 23.34 -23.05
CA SER A 715 8.72 23.54 -24.50
C SER A 715 8.36 24.98 -24.94
N ALA A 716 7.85 25.81 -24.02
CA ALA A 716 7.46 27.20 -24.27
C ALA A 716 7.84 28.10 -23.06
N PRO A 717 7.99 29.44 -23.21
CA PRO A 717 8.46 30.33 -22.15
C PRO A 717 7.63 30.33 -20.84
N TRP A 718 8.31 30.61 -19.72
CA TRP A 718 7.78 30.59 -18.35
C TRP A 718 8.33 31.73 -17.45
N ASP A 719 8.62 32.87 -18.07
CA ASP A 719 9.22 34.06 -17.44
C ASP A 719 8.44 34.56 -16.21
N SER A 720 7.11 34.46 -16.22
CA SER A 720 6.29 34.82 -15.05
C SER A 720 6.47 33.85 -13.89
N ALA A 721 6.62 32.55 -14.17
CA ALA A 721 6.71 31.49 -13.16
C ALA A 721 8.08 31.42 -12.47
N LYS A 722 9.14 31.90 -13.13
CA LYS A 722 10.52 31.90 -12.59
C LYS A 722 10.90 33.15 -11.78
N LYS A 723 10.03 34.18 -11.74
CA LYS A 723 10.19 35.36 -10.88
C LYS A 723 10.32 34.95 -9.41
N ASP A 724 11.17 35.63 -8.64
CA ASP A 724 11.45 35.25 -7.25
C ASP A 724 10.22 35.35 -6.35
N GLU A 725 9.33 36.31 -6.59
CA GLU A 725 8.07 36.49 -5.87
C GLU A 725 7.08 35.34 -6.14
N ASN A 726 7.18 34.70 -7.31
CA ASN A 726 6.28 33.63 -7.76
C ASN A 726 6.83 32.22 -7.49
N ARG A 727 8.13 32.08 -7.16
CA ARG A 727 8.74 30.77 -6.83
C ARG A 727 8.00 30.05 -5.71
N MET A 728 7.66 30.78 -4.64
CA MET A 728 6.92 30.25 -3.48
C MET A 728 5.46 29.90 -3.80
N LYS A 729 4.92 30.29 -4.97
CA LYS A 729 3.58 29.90 -5.44
C LYS A 729 3.57 28.62 -6.26
N ASN A 730 4.73 28.01 -6.53
CA ASN A 730 4.84 26.76 -7.30
C ASN A 730 5.09 25.56 -6.38
N ARG A 731 4.20 24.56 -6.40
CA ARG A 731 4.36 23.31 -5.61
C ARG A 731 5.58 22.48 -6.03
N TYR A 732 5.92 22.54 -7.32
CA TYR A 732 7.04 21.80 -7.89
C TYR A 732 7.84 22.72 -8.83
N GLY A 733 9.14 22.88 -8.59
CA GLY A 733 9.99 23.77 -9.39
C GLY A 733 10.13 23.36 -10.87
N ASN A 734 9.80 22.12 -11.21
CA ASN A 734 9.79 21.58 -12.58
C ASN A 734 8.40 21.57 -13.25
N ILE A 735 7.30 21.80 -12.52
CA ILE A 735 5.94 21.83 -13.08
C ILE A 735 5.36 23.25 -12.90
N ILE A 736 5.38 24.01 -13.99
CA ILE A 736 5.20 25.46 -14.02
C ILE A 736 4.30 25.90 -15.16
N ALA A 737 3.69 27.08 -15.05
CA ALA A 737 2.79 27.61 -16.06
C ALA A 737 3.55 28.35 -17.18
N TYR A 738 3.27 27.99 -18.44
CA TYR A 738 3.77 28.74 -19.61
C TYR A 738 3.09 30.10 -19.77
N ASP A 739 3.83 31.14 -20.16
CA ASP A 739 3.33 32.54 -20.17
C ASP A 739 2.19 32.82 -21.18
N HIS A 740 2.18 32.07 -22.28
CA HIS A 740 1.26 32.26 -23.39
C HIS A 740 -0.15 31.71 -23.10
N SER A 741 -0.26 30.77 -22.16
CA SER A 741 -1.48 30.05 -21.80
C SER A 741 -1.84 30.16 -20.31
N ARG A 742 -0.99 30.78 -19.47
CA ARG A 742 -1.26 30.89 -18.03
C ARG A 742 -2.52 31.70 -17.75
N VAL A 743 -3.22 31.31 -16.69
CA VAL A 743 -4.28 32.14 -16.10
C VAL A 743 -3.65 33.40 -15.50
N ARG A 744 -4.33 34.55 -15.64
CA ARG A 744 -3.84 35.86 -15.18
C ARG A 744 -4.88 36.47 -14.25
N LEU A 745 -4.56 36.52 -12.96
CA LEU A 745 -5.46 37.10 -11.97
C LEU A 745 -5.51 38.62 -12.11
N GLN A 746 -6.66 39.23 -11.85
CA GLN A 746 -6.78 40.70 -11.74
C GLN A 746 -5.86 41.20 -10.62
N THR A 747 -4.95 42.11 -10.92
CA THR A 747 -4.00 42.67 -9.95
C THR A 747 -4.72 43.38 -8.81
N ILE A 748 -4.33 43.06 -7.57
CA ILE A 748 -4.79 43.72 -6.34
C ILE A 748 -4.13 45.11 -6.26
N GLU A 749 -4.90 46.12 -5.83
CA GLU A 749 -4.35 47.45 -5.59
C GLU A 749 -3.20 47.40 -4.56
N GLY A 750 -2.07 48.01 -4.90
CA GLY A 750 -0.85 47.98 -4.09
C GLY A 750 0.10 46.80 -4.33
N ASP A 751 -0.34 45.72 -5.01
CA ASP A 751 0.53 44.57 -5.35
C ASP A 751 0.52 44.25 -6.86
N THR A 752 1.52 44.79 -7.57
CA THR A 752 1.72 44.56 -9.01
C THR A 752 2.19 43.15 -9.38
N ASN A 753 2.54 42.30 -8.41
CA ASN A 753 2.96 40.91 -8.63
C ASN A 753 1.84 39.89 -8.29
N SER A 754 0.64 40.36 -7.94
CA SER A 754 -0.52 39.53 -7.56
C SER A 754 -1.28 38.86 -8.73
N ASP A 755 -0.73 38.89 -9.96
CA ASP A 755 -1.35 38.38 -11.19
C ASP A 755 -1.13 36.88 -11.45
N TYR A 756 -0.20 36.26 -10.73
CA TYR A 756 0.27 34.90 -11.00
C TYR A 756 -0.41 33.83 -10.14
N ILE A 757 -0.86 32.77 -10.82
CA ILE A 757 -1.20 31.45 -10.27
C ILE A 757 -0.62 30.36 -11.19
N ASN A 758 -0.21 29.22 -10.62
CA ASN A 758 0.30 28.08 -11.40
C ASN A 758 -0.85 27.25 -12.00
N GLY A 759 -1.48 27.80 -13.04
CA GLY A 759 -2.47 27.14 -13.87
C GLY A 759 -2.47 27.68 -15.31
N ASN A 760 -2.91 26.85 -16.25
CA ASN A 760 -2.98 27.18 -17.68
C ASN A 760 -4.37 26.85 -18.25
N TYR A 761 -4.83 27.67 -19.18
CA TYR A 761 -5.97 27.32 -20.03
C TYR A 761 -5.62 26.18 -20.97
N ILE A 762 -6.50 25.18 -21.03
CA ILE A 762 -6.45 24.06 -21.95
C ILE A 762 -7.73 24.10 -22.80
N ASP A 763 -7.61 23.88 -24.10
CA ASP A 763 -8.77 23.79 -24.98
C ASP A 763 -9.49 22.46 -24.79
N GLY A 764 -10.80 22.46 -24.99
CA GLY A 764 -11.61 21.25 -25.11
C GLY A 764 -12.06 21.02 -26.55
N TYR A 765 -12.77 19.91 -26.78
CA TYR A 765 -13.21 19.52 -28.12
C TYR A 765 -14.12 20.58 -28.75
N HIS A 766 -13.58 21.31 -29.74
CA HIS A 766 -14.17 22.52 -30.34
C HIS A 766 -14.57 23.64 -29.33
N ARG A 767 -13.90 23.71 -28.18
CA ARG A 767 -14.18 24.70 -27.12
C ARG A 767 -12.87 25.35 -26.64
N PRO A 768 -12.49 26.55 -27.12
CA PRO A 768 -11.25 27.19 -26.70
C PRO A 768 -11.28 27.54 -25.21
N ASN A 769 -10.16 27.34 -24.51
CA ASN A 769 -10.01 27.56 -23.07
C ASN A 769 -11.11 26.88 -22.21
N HIS A 770 -11.57 25.67 -22.57
CA HIS A 770 -12.65 24.99 -21.84
C HIS A 770 -12.28 24.57 -20.41
N TYR A 771 -11.00 24.29 -20.16
CA TYR A 771 -10.49 23.88 -18.85
C TYR A 771 -9.39 24.82 -18.37
N ILE A 772 -9.21 24.86 -17.05
CA ILE A 772 -7.99 25.35 -16.40
C ILE A 772 -7.31 24.17 -15.73
N ALA A 773 -6.13 23.78 -16.23
CA ALA A 773 -5.27 22.81 -15.57
C ALA A 773 -4.36 23.53 -14.57
N THR A 774 -4.59 23.32 -13.27
CA THR A 774 -3.87 24.01 -12.18
C THR A 774 -3.26 23.03 -11.18
N GLN A 775 -2.21 23.45 -10.47
CA GLN A 775 -1.70 22.70 -9.32
C GLN A 775 -2.75 22.62 -8.19
N GLY A 776 -2.65 21.60 -7.33
CA GLY A 776 -3.44 21.52 -6.10
C GLY A 776 -3.02 22.62 -5.12
N PRO A 777 -3.95 23.47 -4.63
CA PRO A 777 -3.63 24.62 -3.79
C PRO A 777 -2.70 24.29 -2.62
N MET A 778 -1.68 25.13 -2.43
CA MET A 778 -0.85 25.23 -1.23
C MET A 778 -1.44 26.26 -0.27
N GLN A 779 -1.06 26.23 1.00
CA GLN A 779 -1.61 27.10 2.06
C GLN A 779 -1.57 28.60 1.68
N GLU A 780 -0.48 29.03 1.06
CA GLU A 780 -0.19 30.39 0.62
C GLU A 780 -0.99 30.80 -0.63
N THR A 781 -1.59 29.83 -1.33
CA THR A 781 -2.24 30.01 -2.63
C THR A 781 -3.75 29.69 -2.64
N ILE A 782 -4.34 29.30 -1.50
CA ILE A 782 -5.79 29.04 -1.37
C ILE A 782 -6.60 30.27 -1.80
N TYR A 783 -6.18 31.46 -1.37
CA TYR A 783 -6.82 32.72 -1.75
C TYR A 783 -6.71 33.02 -3.25
N ASP A 784 -5.53 32.81 -3.85
CA ASP A 784 -5.32 33.00 -5.29
C ASP A 784 -6.15 32.01 -6.12
N PHE A 785 -6.33 30.78 -5.62
CA PHE A 785 -7.20 29.78 -6.22
C PHE A 785 -8.68 30.20 -6.21
N TRP A 786 -9.21 30.67 -5.07
CA TRP A 786 -10.60 31.17 -5.03
C TRP A 786 -10.78 32.46 -5.86
N ARG A 787 -9.78 33.35 -5.90
CA ARG A 787 -9.76 34.49 -6.85
C ARG A 787 -9.86 34.02 -8.30
N MET A 788 -9.12 32.97 -8.66
CA MET A 788 -9.20 32.38 -10.00
C MET A 788 -10.61 31.88 -10.31
N VAL A 789 -11.16 31.01 -9.46
CA VAL A 789 -12.50 30.43 -9.60
C VAL A 789 -13.56 31.54 -9.74
N TRP A 790 -13.45 32.62 -8.95
CA TRP A 790 -14.36 33.77 -9.04
C TRP A 790 -14.18 34.59 -10.33
N HIS A 791 -12.96 34.99 -10.69
CA HIS A 791 -12.74 35.83 -11.87
C HIS A 791 -13.11 35.11 -13.18
N GLU A 792 -12.84 33.81 -13.26
CA GLU A 792 -13.11 32.99 -14.44
C GLU A 792 -14.57 32.53 -14.54
N ASN A 793 -15.43 32.87 -13.57
CA ASN A 793 -16.83 32.42 -13.50
C ASN A 793 -16.97 30.88 -13.54
N THR A 794 -16.03 30.18 -12.88
CA THR A 794 -16.05 28.72 -12.78
C THR A 794 -17.18 28.25 -11.87
N ALA A 795 -18.09 27.43 -12.39
CA ALA A 795 -19.13 26.77 -11.60
C ALA A 795 -18.76 25.34 -11.16
N SER A 796 -17.65 24.79 -11.64
CA SER A 796 -17.28 23.39 -11.38
C SER A 796 -15.77 23.18 -11.27
N ILE A 797 -15.36 22.57 -10.16
CA ILE A 797 -13.97 22.27 -9.79
C ILE A 797 -13.81 20.75 -9.77
N ILE A 798 -12.85 20.22 -10.51
CA ILE A 798 -12.57 18.78 -10.63
C ILE A 798 -11.25 18.49 -9.91
N MET A 799 -11.33 17.78 -8.79
CA MET A 799 -10.21 17.37 -7.96
C MET A 799 -9.96 15.87 -8.11
N VAL A 800 -8.86 15.49 -8.76
CA VAL A 800 -8.48 14.07 -9.02
C VAL A 800 -7.24 13.66 -8.21
N THR A 801 -7.26 13.93 -6.90
CA THR A 801 -6.21 13.55 -5.94
C THR A 801 -6.78 13.54 -4.53
N ASN A 802 -6.25 12.68 -3.65
CA ASN A 802 -6.52 12.77 -2.22
C ASN A 802 -5.63 13.87 -1.59
N LEU A 803 -6.00 14.38 -0.41
CA LEU A 803 -5.23 15.43 0.28
C LEU A 803 -3.83 14.94 0.70
N VAL A 804 -3.77 13.70 1.18
CA VAL A 804 -2.55 13.01 1.63
C VAL A 804 -2.54 11.62 1.00
N GLU A 805 -1.39 11.23 0.47
CA GLU A 805 -1.14 9.93 -0.21
C GLU A 805 0.25 9.46 0.22
N VAL A 806 0.38 8.22 0.70
CA VAL A 806 1.58 7.64 1.36
C VAL A 806 2.24 8.61 2.37
N GLY A 807 1.42 9.25 3.21
CA GLY A 807 1.88 10.20 4.23
C GLY A 807 2.42 11.53 3.69
N ARG A 808 2.34 11.80 2.38
CA ARG A 808 2.78 13.07 1.75
C ARG A 808 1.57 13.92 1.36
N VAL A 809 1.61 15.21 1.72
CA VAL A 809 0.58 16.18 1.33
C VAL A 809 0.65 16.44 -0.18
N LYS A 810 -0.43 16.11 -0.88
CA LYS A 810 -0.59 16.31 -2.33
C LYS A 810 -1.34 17.60 -2.65
N CYS A 811 -2.31 17.97 -1.81
CA CYS A 811 -3.13 19.17 -1.92
C CYS A 811 -3.50 19.65 -0.52
N CYS A 812 -3.53 20.96 -0.27
CA CYS A 812 -4.12 21.49 0.96
C CYS A 812 -5.65 21.44 0.85
N LYS A 813 -6.35 21.31 1.98
CA LYS A 813 -7.80 21.50 2.03
C LYS A 813 -8.08 22.99 1.82
N TYR A 814 -8.76 23.33 0.73
CA TYR A 814 -9.07 24.71 0.34
C TYR A 814 -10.55 25.06 0.52
N TRP A 815 -11.32 24.20 1.19
CA TRP A 815 -12.75 24.38 1.41
C TRP A 815 -13.09 24.21 2.90
N PRO A 816 -14.11 24.93 3.40
CA PRO A 816 -14.56 24.81 4.79
C PRO A 816 -15.42 23.57 5.04
N ASP A 817 -15.61 23.23 6.32
CA ASP A 817 -16.63 22.27 6.78
C ASP A 817 -18.01 22.95 7.03
N ASP A 818 -18.02 24.28 7.16
CA ASP A 818 -19.21 25.13 7.17
C ASP A 818 -18.90 26.39 6.35
N THR A 819 -18.34 27.43 6.97
CA THR A 819 -18.10 28.73 6.33
C THR A 819 -16.71 29.26 6.67
N GLU A 820 -15.97 29.73 5.67
CA GLU A 820 -14.67 30.38 5.83
C GLU A 820 -14.54 31.60 4.89
N ILE A 821 -13.78 32.61 5.30
CA ILE A 821 -13.59 33.87 4.57
C ILE A 821 -12.12 34.00 4.16
N TYR A 822 -11.85 33.79 2.88
CA TYR A 822 -10.57 34.01 2.24
C TYR A 822 -10.47 35.47 1.78
N LYS A 823 -10.16 36.38 2.73
CA LYS A 823 -10.14 37.85 2.57
C LYS A 823 -11.47 38.43 2.07
N ASP A 824 -11.61 38.73 0.78
CA ASP A 824 -12.83 39.27 0.15
C ASP A 824 -13.75 38.18 -0.41
N ILE A 825 -13.35 36.91 -0.40
CA ILE A 825 -14.16 35.79 -0.88
C ILE A 825 -14.63 34.94 0.30
N LYS A 826 -15.93 34.90 0.52
CA LYS A 826 -16.58 34.03 1.49
C LYS A 826 -17.06 32.75 0.80
N VAL A 827 -16.75 31.60 1.38
CA VAL A 827 -17.16 30.28 0.90
C VAL A 827 -17.96 29.60 2.00
N THR A 828 -19.15 29.10 1.67
CA THR A 828 -20.03 28.36 2.58
C THR A 828 -20.41 27.03 1.92
N LEU A 829 -20.20 25.93 2.63
CA LEU A 829 -20.64 24.59 2.24
C LEU A 829 -22.17 24.49 2.38
N ILE A 830 -22.86 24.13 1.29
CA ILE A 830 -24.30 23.90 1.27
C ILE A 830 -24.61 22.41 1.47
N GLU A 831 -23.91 21.54 0.72
CA GLU A 831 -24.22 20.11 0.64
C GLU A 831 -22.96 19.30 0.36
N THR A 832 -22.91 18.07 0.88
CA THR A 832 -21.91 17.05 0.53
C THR A 832 -22.61 15.74 0.17
N GLU A 833 -22.54 15.35 -1.10
CA GLU A 833 -22.96 14.04 -1.59
C GLU A 833 -21.77 13.07 -1.50
N LEU A 834 -21.88 12.03 -0.68
CA LEU A 834 -20.90 10.95 -0.59
C LEU A 834 -21.28 9.80 -1.54
N LEU A 835 -20.33 9.42 -2.41
CA LEU A 835 -20.41 8.27 -3.31
C LEU A 835 -19.13 7.42 -3.14
N ALA A 836 -19.16 6.16 -3.60
CA ALA A 836 -18.11 5.20 -3.27
C ALA A 836 -16.69 5.63 -3.73
N GLU A 837 -16.55 6.15 -4.95
CA GLU A 837 -15.26 6.53 -5.56
C GLU A 837 -15.05 8.04 -5.70
N TYR A 838 -16.04 8.85 -5.31
CA TYR A 838 -15.96 10.32 -5.38
C TYR A 838 -16.92 11.03 -4.42
N VAL A 839 -16.62 12.27 -4.11
CA VAL A 839 -17.44 13.17 -3.29
C VAL A 839 -17.82 14.39 -4.10
N ILE A 840 -19.09 14.81 -4.04
CA ILE A 840 -19.53 16.08 -4.63
C ILE A 840 -19.85 17.05 -3.50
N ARG A 841 -19.29 18.26 -3.54
CA ARG A 841 -19.56 19.33 -2.57
C ARG A 841 -20.12 20.54 -3.29
N THR A 842 -21.20 21.11 -2.78
CA THR A 842 -21.83 22.31 -3.34
C THR A 842 -21.55 23.48 -2.41
N PHE A 843 -21.00 24.57 -2.94
CA PHE A 843 -20.62 25.77 -2.18
C PHE A 843 -21.40 27.00 -2.66
N ALA A 844 -21.87 27.83 -1.73
CA ALA A 844 -22.17 29.23 -1.98
C ALA A 844 -20.88 30.04 -1.86
N VAL A 845 -20.54 30.78 -2.92
CA VAL A 845 -19.40 31.71 -2.92
C VAL A 845 -19.92 33.13 -3.11
N GLU A 846 -19.47 34.04 -2.25
CA GLU A 846 -19.87 35.45 -2.21
C GLU A 846 -18.61 36.33 -2.21
N LYS A 847 -18.54 37.33 -3.09
CA LYS A 847 -17.47 38.34 -3.05
C LYS A 847 -17.93 39.59 -2.29
N GLY A 848 -17.31 39.83 -1.14
CA GLY A 848 -17.57 41.00 -0.31
C GLY A 848 -17.15 42.30 -1.01
N GLY A 849 -18.00 43.33 -0.95
CA GLY A 849 -17.66 44.66 -1.45
C GLY A 849 -16.54 45.30 -0.64
N ALA A 850 -15.54 45.86 -1.31
CA ALA A 850 -14.48 46.62 -0.65
C ALA A 850 -15.04 47.93 -0.05
N GLY A 851 -14.92 48.07 1.28
CA GLY A 851 -15.31 49.27 2.02
C GLY A 851 -16.01 48.93 3.35
N GLY A 852 -15.50 49.34 4.51
CA GLY A 852 -14.26 50.06 4.76
C GLY A 852 -14.02 50.27 6.26
N GLU A 853 -12.85 50.77 6.61
CA GLU A 853 -12.58 51.21 7.98
C GLU A 853 -13.56 52.30 8.42
N ALA A 854 -14.01 52.24 9.67
CA ALA A 854 -14.89 53.24 10.23
C ALA A 854 -14.11 54.53 10.54
N ASN A 855 -14.06 55.49 9.60
CA ASN A 855 -13.84 56.92 9.90
C ASN A 855 -14.14 57.84 8.71
N CYS A 856 -15.05 58.81 8.91
CA CYS A 856 -15.24 60.08 8.15
C CYS A 856 -15.42 60.02 6.61
N SER A 857 -16.36 60.71 5.95
CA SER A 857 -17.37 61.70 6.34
C SER A 857 -18.41 61.83 5.19
N PRO A 858 -19.61 62.39 5.40
CA PRO A 858 -20.69 62.28 4.41
C PRO A 858 -20.67 63.40 3.35
N SER A 859 -20.37 63.08 2.09
CA SER A 859 -20.72 63.96 0.96
C SER A 859 -21.02 63.24 -0.37
N ARG A 860 -22.32 63.26 -0.71
CA ARG A 860 -22.96 63.21 -2.04
C ARG A 860 -22.90 61.94 -2.92
N GLU A 861 -24.12 61.51 -3.25
CA GLU A 861 -24.54 60.84 -4.50
C GLU A 861 -24.07 59.40 -4.76
N VAL A 862 -24.41 58.51 -3.82
CA VAL A 862 -24.55 57.07 -4.12
C VAL A 862 -25.84 56.84 -4.91
N SER A 863 -25.72 56.44 -6.18
CA SER A 863 -26.84 56.02 -7.01
C SER A 863 -26.53 54.78 -7.86
N GLN A 864 -26.33 53.63 -7.20
CA GLN A 864 -26.90 52.32 -7.60
C GLN A 864 -26.61 51.27 -6.52
N ARG A 865 -27.61 50.42 -6.23
CA ARG A 865 -27.46 49.29 -5.30
C ARG A 865 -26.60 48.21 -5.98
N GLY A 866 -25.39 47.99 -5.50
CA GLY A 866 -24.63 46.78 -5.83
C GLY A 866 -25.40 45.55 -5.32
N VAL A 867 -25.76 44.63 -6.21
CA VAL A 867 -26.34 43.35 -5.83
C VAL A 867 -25.22 42.48 -5.27
N HIS A 868 -25.43 41.88 -4.09
CA HIS A 868 -24.54 40.83 -3.59
C HIS A 868 -24.64 39.64 -4.55
N GLU A 869 -23.63 39.44 -5.38
CA GLU A 869 -23.55 38.29 -6.27
C GLU A 869 -23.13 37.07 -5.45
N ILE A 870 -23.99 36.05 -5.42
CA ILE A 870 -23.71 34.74 -4.83
C ILE A 870 -23.70 33.72 -5.97
N ARG A 871 -22.64 32.93 -6.07
CA ARG A 871 -22.48 31.88 -7.09
C ARG A 871 -22.46 30.52 -6.43
N GLU A 872 -23.19 29.57 -7.03
CA GLU A 872 -23.10 28.16 -6.67
C GLU A 872 -21.92 27.52 -7.40
N ILE A 873 -21.02 26.87 -6.67
CA ILE A 873 -19.82 26.23 -7.21
C ILE A 873 -19.74 24.79 -6.70
N ARG A 874 -19.62 23.83 -7.62
CA ARG A 874 -19.58 22.40 -7.28
C ARG A 874 -18.15 21.87 -7.39
N GLN A 875 -17.64 21.26 -6.32
CA GLN A 875 -16.41 20.48 -6.35
C GLN A 875 -16.74 19.00 -6.53
N PHE A 876 -16.20 18.40 -7.58
CA PHE A 876 -16.21 16.97 -7.86
C PHE A 876 -14.84 16.41 -7.46
N HIS A 877 -14.78 15.62 -6.40
CA HIS A 877 -13.54 15.08 -5.83
C HIS A 877 -13.47 13.57 -6.03
N PHE A 878 -12.70 13.12 -7.02
CA PHE A 878 -12.44 11.70 -7.28
C PHE A 878 -11.41 11.16 -6.29
N THR A 879 -11.83 10.24 -5.44
CA THR A 879 -11.03 9.64 -4.36
C THR A 879 -10.48 8.26 -4.73
N GLY A 880 -11.07 7.59 -5.73
CA GLY A 880 -10.70 6.24 -6.19
C GLY A 880 -9.38 6.12 -6.99
N TRP A 881 -8.60 7.18 -7.15
CA TRP A 881 -7.29 7.09 -7.84
C TRP A 881 -6.20 6.63 -6.86
N PRO A 882 -5.50 5.50 -7.10
CA PRO A 882 -4.48 5.00 -6.19
C PRO A 882 -3.23 5.89 -6.09
N ASP A 883 -2.56 5.81 -4.93
CA ASP A 883 -1.33 6.55 -4.61
C ASP A 883 -0.18 6.27 -5.59
N HIS A 884 -0.14 5.07 -6.16
CA HIS A 884 0.80 4.63 -7.20
C HIS A 884 0.03 4.13 -8.43
N GLY A 885 0.50 4.53 -9.62
CA GLY A 885 -0.06 4.12 -10.91
C GLY A 885 -1.44 4.71 -11.23
N VAL A 886 -2.32 3.86 -11.74
CA VAL A 886 -3.63 4.17 -12.31
C VAL A 886 -4.74 3.29 -11.69
N PRO A 887 -6.02 3.70 -11.73
CA PRO A 887 -7.12 2.83 -11.37
C PRO A 887 -7.08 1.52 -12.17
N TYR A 888 -7.35 0.38 -11.53
CA TYR A 888 -7.30 -0.92 -12.19
C TYR A 888 -8.38 -1.08 -13.28
N HIS A 889 -9.53 -0.40 -13.11
CA HIS A 889 -10.63 -0.34 -14.08
C HIS A 889 -11.03 1.12 -14.32
N ALA A 890 -11.55 1.44 -15.51
CA ALA A 890 -11.96 2.80 -15.84
C ALA A 890 -13.38 3.13 -15.40
N THR A 891 -14.22 2.12 -15.14
CA THR A 891 -15.65 2.22 -14.82
C THR A 891 -16.01 3.38 -13.87
N GLY A 892 -15.29 3.50 -12.75
CA GLY A 892 -15.52 4.56 -11.75
C GLY A 892 -15.21 5.97 -12.26
N LEU A 893 -14.08 6.14 -12.94
CA LEU A 893 -13.68 7.41 -13.53
C LEU A 893 -14.62 7.83 -14.68
N LEU A 894 -15.12 6.87 -15.47
CA LEU A 894 -16.11 7.12 -16.51
C LEU A 894 -17.45 7.58 -15.90
N GLY A 895 -17.90 6.94 -14.82
CA GLY A 895 -19.06 7.39 -14.05
C GLY A 895 -18.89 8.80 -13.50
N PHE A 896 -17.70 9.11 -12.98
CA PHE A 896 -17.33 10.45 -12.50
C PHE A 896 -17.34 11.50 -13.62
N VAL A 897 -16.76 11.23 -14.79
CA VAL A 897 -16.79 12.13 -15.97
C VAL A 897 -18.23 12.41 -16.40
N ARG A 898 -19.09 11.38 -16.47
CA ARG A 898 -20.52 11.54 -16.80
C ARG A 898 -21.25 12.42 -15.78
N GLN A 899 -20.97 12.28 -14.48
CA GLN A 899 -21.53 13.16 -13.46
C GLN A 899 -21.05 14.61 -13.58
N VAL A 900 -19.77 14.83 -13.89
CA VAL A 900 -19.25 16.18 -14.16
C VAL A 900 -19.97 16.79 -15.36
N LYS A 901 -20.06 16.09 -16.50
CA LYS A 901 -20.79 16.59 -17.69
C LYS A 901 -22.27 16.86 -17.41
N SER A 902 -22.95 15.99 -16.66
CA SER A 902 -24.38 16.11 -16.32
C SER A 902 -24.69 17.26 -15.35
N LYS A 903 -23.87 17.45 -14.30
CA LYS A 903 -24.11 18.46 -13.25
C LYS A 903 -23.43 19.81 -13.49
N SER A 904 -22.62 19.97 -14.55
CA SER A 904 -21.98 21.25 -14.91
C SER A 904 -22.92 22.14 -15.73
N PRO A 905 -23.06 23.46 -15.41
CA PRO A 905 -23.90 24.36 -16.19
C PRO A 905 -23.29 24.67 -17.57
N PRO A 906 -24.06 24.64 -18.68
CA PRO A 906 -23.52 24.87 -20.03
C PRO A 906 -23.07 26.33 -20.27
N ASN A 907 -23.52 27.28 -19.46
CA ASN A 907 -23.17 28.71 -19.54
C ASN A 907 -22.09 29.13 -18.53
N ALA A 908 -21.44 28.18 -17.85
CA ALA A 908 -20.36 28.47 -16.91
C ALA A 908 -19.05 28.84 -17.61
N GLY A 909 -18.12 29.43 -16.86
CA GLY A 909 -16.72 29.56 -17.28
C GLY A 909 -15.97 28.22 -17.28
N PRO A 910 -14.64 28.24 -17.49
CA PRO A 910 -13.84 27.02 -17.61
C PRO A 910 -13.94 26.10 -16.39
N LEU A 911 -13.88 24.79 -16.68
CA LEU A 911 -13.78 23.74 -15.67
C LEU A 911 -12.38 23.76 -15.04
N VAL A 912 -12.27 24.01 -13.74
CA VAL A 912 -10.98 24.02 -13.04
C VAL A 912 -10.61 22.61 -12.65
N VAL A 913 -9.64 22.01 -13.34
CA VAL A 913 -9.19 20.62 -13.12
C VAL A 913 -7.83 20.62 -12.43
N HIS A 914 -7.70 19.93 -11.30
CA HIS A 914 -6.45 19.84 -10.56
C HIS A 914 -6.20 18.46 -9.95
N CYS A 915 -4.93 18.16 -9.74
CA CYS A 915 -4.46 17.05 -8.92
C CYS A 915 -3.48 17.62 -7.88
N SER A 916 -2.29 17.02 -7.71
CA SER A 916 -1.19 17.64 -6.97
C SER A 916 -0.42 18.65 -7.82
N ALA A 917 0.17 18.21 -8.95
CA ALA A 917 0.94 19.07 -9.85
C ALA A 917 0.09 19.74 -10.95
N GLY A 918 -1.14 19.27 -11.17
CA GLY A 918 -2.00 19.76 -12.25
C GLY A 918 -1.56 19.30 -13.65
N ALA A 919 -0.99 18.10 -13.78
CA ALA A 919 -0.39 17.62 -15.03
C ALA A 919 -0.73 16.15 -15.35
N GLY A 920 -0.38 15.20 -14.48
CA GLY A 920 -0.61 13.76 -14.73
C GLY A 920 -2.09 13.35 -14.75
N ARG A 921 -2.67 13.07 -13.57
CA ARG A 921 -4.10 12.72 -13.42
C ARG A 921 -5.05 13.76 -14.03
N THR A 922 -4.69 15.06 -13.92
CA THR A 922 -5.39 16.19 -14.57
C THR A 922 -5.41 16.06 -16.09
N GLY A 923 -4.28 15.70 -16.71
CA GLY A 923 -4.22 15.44 -18.15
C GLY A 923 -5.06 14.22 -18.54
N CYS A 924 -5.01 13.14 -17.76
CA CYS A 924 -5.84 11.96 -18.01
C CYS A 924 -7.34 12.29 -18.05
N PHE A 925 -7.83 13.02 -17.06
CA PHE A 925 -9.23 13.46 -17.02
C PHE A 925 -9.59 14.29 -18.26
N ILE A 926 -8.79 15.30 -18.61
CA ILE A 926 -9.07 16.19 -19.74
C ILE A 926 -9.03 15.42 -21.08
N VAL A 927 -8.04 14.55 -21.30
CA VAL A 927 -7.94 13.76 -22.53
C VAL A 927 -9.13 12.82 -22.67
N ILE A 928 -9.52 12.11 -21.59
CA ILE A 928 -10.70 11.24 -21.61
C ILE A 928 -11.95 12.07 -21.95
N ASP A 929 -12.16 13.21 -21.30
CA ASP A 929 -13.34 14.06 -21.52
C ASP A 929 -13.48 14.53 -23.00
N ILE A 930 -12.36 15.00 -23.59
CA ILE A 930 -12.23 15.44 -24.99
C ILE A 930 -12.43 14.26 -25.96
N MET A 931 -11.81 13.12 -25.69
CA MET A 931 -11.86 11.95 -26.59
C MET A 931 -13.21 11.26 -26.59
N LEU A 932 -13.95 11.28 -25.47
CA LEU A 932 -15.34 10.83 -25.46
C LEU A 932 -16.23 11.75 -26.32
N ASP A 933 -16.02 13.07 -26.24
CA ASP A 933 -16.70 14.07 -27.07
C ASP A 933 -16.40 13.88 -28.58
N MET A 934 -15.17 13.49 -28.93
CA MET A 934 -14.74 13.20 -30.31
C MET A 934 -15.31 11.86 -30.81
N ALA A 935 -15.26 10.81 -29.99
CA ALA A 935 -15.82 9.50 -30.29
C ALA A 935 -17.33 9.57 -30.57
N GLU A 936 -18.08 10.33 -29.77
CA GLU A 936 -19.53 10.50 -29.92
C GLU A 936 -19.90 11.28 -31.20
N ARG A 937 -19.13 12.31 -31.58
CA ARG A 937 -19.49 13.20 -32.71
C ARG A 937 -18.90 12.77 -34.06
N GLU A 938 -17.72 12.17 -34.09
CA GLU A 938 -17.04 11.80 -35.34
C GLU A 938 -16.79 10.29 -35.51
N GLY A 939 -16.99 9.46 -34.48
CA GLY A 939 -16.72 8.03 -34.54
C GLY A 939 -15.22 7.67 -34.61
N VAL A 940 -14.36 8.62 -34.24
CA VAL A 940 -12.89 8.49 -34.20
C VAL A 940 -12.32 9.05 -32.90
N VAL A 941 -11.09 8.67 -32.55
CA VAL A 941 -10.33 9.20 -31.41
C VAL A 941 -8.87 9.48 -31.81
N ASP A 942 -8.29 10.56 -31.31
CA ASP A 942 -6.90 10.96 -31.59
C ASP A 942 -6.18 11.33 -30.28
N ILE A 943 -5.87 10.30 -29.50
CA ILE A 943 -5.32 10.42 -28.16
C ILE A 943 -3.90 11.02 -28.20
N TYR A 944 -3.10 10.60 -29.18
CA TYR A 944 -1.73 11.09 -29.36
C TYR A 944 -1.68 12.60 -29.62
N ASN A 945 -2.43 13.10 -30.61
CA ASN A 945 -2.40 14.54 -30.91
C ASN A 945 -3.06 15.36 -29.81
N CYS A 946 -4.08 14.83 -29.12
CA CYS A 946 -4.67 15.47 -27.94
C CYS A 946 -3.61 15.67 -26.82
N VAL A 947 -2.85 14.64 -26.46
CA VAL A 947 -1.77 14.75 -25.45
C VAL A 947 -0.67 15.70 -25.93
N ARG A 948 -0.30 15.67 -27.21
CA ARG A 948 0.67 16.58 -27.82
C ARG A 948 0.23 18.04 -27.72
N GLU A 949 -1.05 18.34 -27.98
CA GLU A 949 -1.63 19.68 -27.86
C GLU A 949 -1.68 20.15 -26.40
N LEU A 950 -2.13 19.29 -25.48
CA LEU A 950 -2.10 19.56 -24.04
C LEU A 950 -0.68 19.90 -23.53
N ARG A 951 0.34 19.14 -23.97
CA ARG A 951 1.76 19.42 -23.64
C ARG A 951 2.30 20.72 -24.24
N SER A 952 1.68 21.26 -25.29
CA SER A 952 2.00 22.60 -25.81
C SER A 952 1.46 23.72 -24.90
N ARG A 953 0.29 23.50 -24.28
CA ARG A 953 -0.38 24.47 -23.40
C ARG A 953 0.12 24.43 -21.95
N ARG A 954 0.52 23.27 -21.42
CA ARG A 954 1.08 23.11 -20.06
C ARG A 954 2.13 22.00 -20.01
N VAL A 955 3.17 22.18 -19.20
CA VAL A 955 4.30 21.23 -19.10
C VAL A 955 3.86 19.85 -18.59
N ASN A 956 4.38 18.80 -19.25
CA ASN A 956 4.24 17.39 -18.86
C ASN A 956 2.79 16.91 -18.57
N MET A 957 1.80 17.38 -19.33
CA MET A 957 0.45 16.81 -19.29
C MET A 957 0.50 15.32 -19.67
N VAL A 958 -0.18 14.47 -18.88
CA VAL A 958 -0.02 13.00 -18.86
C VAL A 958 1.44 12.61 -18.55
N GLN A 959 1.71 12.21 -17.31
CA GLN A 959 3.07 12.18 -16.75
C GLN A 959 3.77 10.81 -16.76
N THR A 960 3.06 9.73 -17.07
CA THR A 960 3.63 8.37 -17.13
C THR A 960 3.06 7.58 -18.29
N GLU A 961 3.80 6.58 -18.77
CA GLU A 961 3.33 5.61 -19.75
C GLU A 961 2.05 4.90 -19.26
N GLU A 962 2.02 4.46 -18.00
CA GLU A 962 0.83 3.84 -17.37
C GLU A 962 -0.43 4.72 -17.49
N GLN A 963 -0.28 6.05 -17.30
CA GLN A 963 -1.36 7.01 -17.48
C GLN A 963 -1.81 7.11 -18.95
N TYR A 964 -0.88 7.04 -19.90
CA TYR A 964 -1.17 7.06 -21.33
C TYR A 964 -1.91 5.79 -21.79
N VAL A 965 -1.49 4.61 -21.32
CA VAL A 965 -2.17 3.33 -21.58
C VAL A 965 -3.56 3.32 -20.95
N PHE A 966 -3.70 3.81 -19.71
CA PHE A 966 -4.99 3.87 -19.01
C PHE A 966 -6.02 4.76 -19.72
N ILE A 967 -5.60 5.87 -20.35
CA ILE A 967 -6.49 6.70 -21.18
C ILE A 967 -7.09 5.89 -22.33
N HIS A 968 -6.26 5.08 -23.02
CA HIS A 968 -6.73 4.22 -24.11
C HIS A 968 -7.73 3.17 -23.62
N ASP A 969 -7.43 2.50 -22.51
CA ASP A 969 -8.32 1.51 -21.90
C ASP A 969 -9.64 2.12 -21.43
N ALA A 970 -9.61 3.35 -20.87
CA ALA A 970 -10.81 4.06 -20.44
C ALA A 970 -11.72 4.46 -21.60
N ILE A 971 -11.13 4.97 -22.70
CA ILE A 971 -11.88 5.33 -23.90
C ILE A 971 -12.46 4.07 -24.57
N LEU A 972 -11.69 2.98 -24.61
CA LEU A 972 -12.15 1.68 -25.12
C LEU A 972 -13.33 1.15 -24.28
N GLU A 973 -13.22 1.14 -22.95
CA GLU A 973 -14.31 0.70 -22.07
C GLU A 973 -15.57 1.55 -22.30
N ALA A 974 -15.43 2.87 -22.40
CA ALA A 974 -16.56 3.76 -22.66
C ALA A 974 -17.22 3.52 -24.03
N CYS A 975 -16.42 3.31 -25.08
CA CYS A 975 -16.93 3.04 -26.44
C CYS A 975 -17.60 1.67 -26.55
N LEU A 976 -17.10 0.65 -25.84
CA LEU A 976 -17.70 -0.68 -25.82
C LEU A 976 -18.99 -0.71 -24.98
N CYS A 977 -19.03 -0.01 -23.85
CA CYS A 977 -20.18 -0.03 -22.94
C CYS A 977 -21.31 0.94 -23.34
N GLY A 978 -20.97 2.08 -23.96
CA GLY A 978 -21.92 3.17 -24.21
C GLY A 978 -22.38 3.87 -22.92
N ASP A 979 -23.37 4.77 -23.04
CA ASP A 979 -24.10 5.31 -21.90
C ASP A 979 -25.38 4.51 -21.66
N THR A 980 -25.45 3.91 -20.46
CA THR A 980 -26.50 3.01 -19.99
C THR A 980 -27.35 3.63 -18.89
N SER A 981 -27.15 4.92 -18.59
CA SER A 981 -27.90 5.62 -17.54
C SER A 981 -29.31 6.00 -18.00
N VAL A 982 -30.30 5.64 -17.19
CA VAL A 982 -31.73 5.78 -17.52
C VAL A 982 -32.43 6.66 -16.49
N PRO A 983 -33.08 7.78 -16.89
CA PRO A 983 -33.92 8.55 -15.98
C PRO A 983 -35.08 7.72 -15.43
N ALA A 984 -35.39 7.83 -14.13
CA ALA A 984 -36.43 7.04 -13.46
C ALA A 984 -37.81 7.09 -14.14
N SER A 985 -38.14 8.20 -14.80
CA SER A 985 -39.38 8.38 -15.58
C SER A 985 -39.45 7.53 -16.85
N GLN A 986 -38.31 7.08 -17.39
CA GLN A 986 -38.19 6.39 -18.67
C GLN A 986 -37.90 4.89 -18.52
N VAL A 987 -37.50 4.41 -17.34
CA VAL A 987 -37.15 2.99 -17.07
C VAL A 987 -38.26 2.03 -17.53
N ARG A 988 -39.53 2.40 -17.33
CA ARG A 988 -40.68 1.58 -17.77
C ARG A 988 -40.75 1.40 -19.29
N SER A 989 -40.71 2.48 -20.06
CA SER A 989 -40.78 2.40 -21.52
C SER A 989 -39.55 1.70 -22.09
N LEU A 990 -38.37 2.09 -21.61
CA LEU A 990 -37.10 1.51 -22.07
C LEU A 990 -37.06 0.00 -21.83
N TYR A 991 -37.39 -0.49 -20.63
CA TYR A 991 -37.37 -1.93 -20.35
C TYR A 991 -38.33 -2.74 -21.25
N TYR A 992 -39.50 -2.19 -21.59
CA TYR A 992 -40.41 -2.84 -22.54
C TYR A 992 -39.84 -2.86 -23.97
N ASP A 993 -39.18 -1.79 -24.39
CA ASP A 993 -38.54 -1.71 -25.71
C ASP A 993 -37.31 -2.62 -25.80
N MET A 994 -36.44 -2.64 -24.78
CA MET A 994 -35.24 -3.48 -24.71
C MET A 994 -35.53 -4.99 -24.74
N ASN A 995 -36.73 -5.40 -24.31
CA ASN A 995 -37.18 -6.80 -24.34
C ASN A 995 -37.86 -7.21 -25.66
N LYS A 996 -38.10 -6.28 -26.60
CA LYS A 996 -38.59 -6.64 -27.94
C LYS A 996 -37.51 -7.45 -28.65
N LEU A 997 -37.95 -8.48 -29.37
CA LEU A 997 -37.10 -9.24 -30.27
C LEU A 997 -37.00 -8.50 -31.61
N ASP A 998 -35.78 -8.29 -32.09
CA ASP A 998 -35.52 -7.92 -33.47
C ASP A 998 -35.86 -9.12 -34.39
N PRO A 999 -36.79 -8.95 -35.36
CA PRO A 999 -37.14 -10.00 -36.31
C PRO A 999 -35.99 -10.51 -37.17
N GLN A 1000 -34.92 -9.72 -37.38
CA GLN A 1000 -33.78 -10.11 -38.22
C GLN A 1000 -32.76 -10.95 -37.47
N THR A 1001 -32.34 -10.51 -36.27
CA THR A 1001 -31.29 -11.18 -35.49
C THR A 1001 -31.82 -12.21 -34.47
N ASN A 1002 -33.14 -12.25 -34.20
CA ASN A 1002 -33.76 -13.03 -33.13
C ASN A 1002 -33.07 -12.80 -31.77
N SER A 1003 -32.70 -11.54 -31.55
CA SER A 1003 -32.00 -11.02 -30.38
C SER A 1003 -32.80 -9.85 -29.80
N SER A 1004 -32.48 -9.44 -28.57
CA SER A 1004 -33.11 -8.30 -27.92
C SER A 1004 -32.02 -7.41 -27.31
N GLN A 1005 -32.27 -6.11 -27.21
CA GLN A 1005 -31.27 -5.16 -26.72
C GLN A 1005 -30.73 -5.53 -25.34
N ILE A 1006 -31.58 -6.00 -24.42
CA ILE A 1006 -31.14 -6.46 -23.08
C ILE A 1006 -30.23 -7.71 -23.13
N LYS A 1007 -30.37 -8.54 -24.17
CA LYS A 1007 -29.50 -9.71 -24.40
C LYS A 1007 -28.15 -9.30 -25.01
N GLU A 1008 -28.13 -8.25 -25.83
CA GLU A 1008 -26.90 -7.63 -26.34
C GLU A 1008 -26.14 -6.84 -25.29
N GLU A 1009 -26.84 -6.10 -24.44
CA GLU A 1009 -26.28 -5.42 -23.28
C GLU A 1009 -25.62 -6.41 -22.32
N PHE A 1010 -26.29 -7.53 -22.00
CA PHE A 1010 -25.69 -8.60 -21.19
C PHE A 1010 -24.52 -9.32 -21.89
N ARG A 1011 -24.54 -9.46 -23.24
CA ARG A 1011 -23.38 -9.97 -24.00
C ARG A 1011 -22.18 -9.01 -23.90
N THR A 1012 -22.43 -7.72 -24.06
CA THR A 1012 -21.42 -6.66 -23.90
C THR A 1012 -20.83 -6.71 -22.51
N LEU A 1013 -21.66 -6.80 -21.47
CA LEU A 1013 -21.23 -6.98 -20.08
C LEU A 1013 -20.31 -8.19 -19.91
N ASN A 1014 -20.64 -9.33 -20.51
CA ASN A 1014 -19.79 -10.53 -20.50
C ASN A 1014 -18.45 -10.30 -21.24
N MET A 1015 -18.44 -9.56 -22.36
CA MET A 1015 -17.22 -9.22 -23.10
C MET A 1015 -16.29 -8.28 -22.32
N VAL A 1016 -16.84 -7.29 -21.61
CA VAL A 1016 -16.06 -6.34 -20.79
C VAL A 1016 -15.83 -6.82 -19.35
N THR A 1017 -16.21 -8.07 -19.03
CA THR A 1017 -15.93 -8.66 -17.72
C THR A 1017 -14.45 -9.05 -17.66
N PRO A 1018 -13.69 -8.59 -16.65
CA PRO A 1018 -12.26 -8.88 -16.56
C PRO A 1018 -11.99 -10.38 -16.42
N THR A 1019 -11.16 -10.93 -17.32
CA THR A 1019 -10.61 -12.28 -17.18
C THR A 1019 -9.48 -12.28 -16.16
N LEU A 1020 -9.69 -12.88 -14.99
CA LEU A 1020 -8.64 -13.02 -13.98
C LEU A 1020 -7.59 -14.03 -14.42
N ARG A 1021 -6.32 -13.68 -14.23
CA ARG A 1021 -5.18 -14.56 -14.45
C ARG A 1021 -4.82 -15.31 -13.16
N VAL A 1022 -3.92 -16.28 -13.27
CA VAL A 1022 -3.37 -17.00 -12.11
C VAL A 1022 -2.66 -16.02 -11.16
N GLU A 1023 -1.94 -15.02 -11.69
CA GLU A 1023 -1.31 -13.98 -10.87
C GLU A 1023 -2.30 -13.08 -10.11
N ASP A 1024 -3.53 -12.90 -10.60
CA ASP A 1024 -4.56 -12.07 -9.94
C ASP A 1024 -5.16 -12.72 -8.70
N CYS A 1025 -5.05 -14.04 -8.55
CA CYS A 1025 -5.66 -14.84 -7.47
C CYS A 1025 -4.60 -15.61 -6.66
N SER A 1026 -3.35 -15.13 -6.66
CA SER A 1026 -2.19 -15.85 -6.11
C SER A 1026 -2.38 -16.26 -4.64
N ILE A 1027 -3.02 -15.43 -3.82
CA ILE A 1027 -3.24 -15.69 -2.39
C ILE A 1027 -4.32 -16.76 -2.20
N ALA A 1028 -5.39 -16.71 -3.00
CA ALA A 1028 -6.44 -17.72 -2.99
C ALA A 1028 -5.94 -19.10 -3.46
N LEU A 1029 -4.94 -19.11 -4.35
CA LEU A 1029 -4.30 -20.29 -4.91
C LEU A 1029 -3.15 -20.88 -4.07
N LEU A 1030 -2.81 -20.30 -2.92
CA LEU A 1030 -1.83 -20.89 -2.00
C LEU A 1030 -2.33 -22.26 -1.48
N PRO A 1031 -1.50 -23.33 -1.44
CA PRO A 1031 -1.94 -24.67 -1.02
C PRO A 1031 -2.67 -24.71 0.33
N ARG A 1032 -2.21 -23.91 1.31
CA ARG A 1032 -2.84 -23.78 2.65
C ARG A 1032 -4.26 -23.19 2.63
N ASN A 1033 -4.68 -22.59 1.52
CA ASN A 1033 -5.97 -21.95 1.33
C ASN A 1033 -6.91 -22.76 0.42
N HIS A 1034 -6.43 -23.82 -0.27
CA HIS A 1034 -7.24 -24.63 -1.19
C HIS A 1034 -8.48 -25.20 -0.49
N GLU A 1035 -8.33 -25.80 0.70
CA GLU A 1035 -9.44 -26.35 1.47
C GLU A 1035 -10.42 -25.29 2.02
N LYS A 1036 -10.10 -24.00 1.91
CA LYS A 1036 -10.99 -22.88 2.27
C LYS A 1036 -11.82 -22.39 1.08
N ASN A 1037 -11.54 -22.86 -0.13
CA ASN A 1037 -12.27 -22.51 -1.35
C ASN A 1037 -13.28 -23.60 -1.69
N ARG A 1038 -14.53 -23.23 -1.94
CA ARG A 1038 -15.57 -24.16 -2.39
C ARG A 1038 -15.42 -24.55 -3.87
N CYS A 1039 -14.85 -23.64 -4.67
CA CYS A 1039 -14.60 -23.82 -6.10
C CYS A 1039 -13.33 -23.07 -6.46
N MET A 1040 -12.39 -23.73 -7.14
CA MET A 1040 -11.11 -23.15 -7.56
C MET A 1040 -11.21 -22.29 -8.82
N ASP A 1041 -12.32 -22.40 -9.57
CA ASP A 1041 -12.60 -21.58 -10.76
C ASP A 1041 -13.28 -20.25 -10.39
N ILE A 1042 -13.71 -20.08 -9.12
CA ILE A 1042 -14.50 -18.93 -8.64
C ILE A 1042 -13.79 -18.26 -7.46
N LEU A 1043 -12.58 -17.77 -7.72
CA LEU A 1043 -11.76 -17.09 -6.71
C LEU A 1043 -11.96 -15.57 -6.78
N PRO A 1044 -11.93 -14.87 -5.63
CA PRO A 1044 -11.77 -13.41 -5.62
C PRO A 1044 -10.33 -13.05 -6.03
N PRO A 1045 -10.12 -11.91 -6.71
CA PRO A 1045 -8.78 -11.40 -6.98
C PRO A 1045 -8.16 -10.82 -5.70
N ASP A 1046 -6.83 -10.90 -5.59
CA ASP A 1046 -6.06 -10.55 -4.40
C ASP A 1046 -6.28 -9.09 -3.96
N ARG A 1047 -6.47 -8.17 -4.92
CA ARG A 1047 -6.79 -6.75 -4.69
C ARG A 1047 -8.12 -6.50 -3.96
N CYS A 1048 -9.05 -7.48 -3.96
CA CYS A 1048 -10.37 -7.37 -3.34
C CYS A 1048 -10.50 -8.24 -2.07
N LEU A 1049 -9.44 -8.96 -1.66
CA LEU A 1049 -9.49 -9.86 -0.51
C LEU A 1049 -9.60 -9.11 0.83
N PRO A 1050 -10.55 -9.48 1.71
CA PRO A 1050 -10.48 -9.11 3.10
C PRO A 1050 -9.46 -10.01 3.84
N PHE A 1051 -8.50 -9.39 4.52
CA PHE A 1051 -7.51 -10.07 5.35
C PHE A 1051 -7.96 -10.10 6.81
N LEU A 1052 -8.08 -11.30 7.37
CA LEU A 1052 -8.44 -11.49 8.77
C LEU A 1052 -7.29 -11.12 9.70
N ILE A 1053 -7.60 -10.49 10.83
CA ILE A 1053 -6.62 -10.09 11.82
C ILE A 1053 -6.16 -11.35 12.58
N THR A 1054 -4.89 -11.73 12.39
CA THR A 1054 -4.25 -12.86 13.09
C THR A 1054 -3.67 -12.41 14.43
N ILE A 1055 -3.81 -13.27 15.43
CA ILE A 1055 -3.19 -13.13 16.76
C ILE A 1055 -2.17 -14.27 16.90
N ASP A 1056 -1.13 -14.08 17.72
CA ASP A 1056 -0.02 -15.01 17.90
C ASP A 1056 -0.47 -16.49 17.97
N GLY A 1057 0.01 -17.30 17.02
CA GLY A 1057 -0.32 -18.73 16.88
C GLY A 1057 -1.35 -19.09 15.81
N GLU A 1058 -2.06 -18.12 15.21
CA GLU A 1058 -2.97 -18.39 14.07
C GLU A 1058 -2.26 -18.26 12.71
N SER A 1059 -2.21 -19.36 11.95
CA SER A 1059 -1.41 -19.47 10.71
C SER A 1059 -2.07 -18.99 9.42
N SER A 1060 -3.32 -18.51 9.46
CA SER A 1060 -4.06 -18.10 8.25
C SER A 1060 -4.95 -16.88 8.49
N ASN A 1061 -4.72 -15.87 7.66
CA ASN A 1061 -5.48 -14.62 7.53
C ASN A 1061 -6.48 -14.63 6.35
N TYR A 1062 -6.67 -15.77 5.69
CA TYR A 1062 -7.43 -15.89 4.45
C TYR A 1062 -8.85 -16.43 4.64
N ILE A 1063 -9.79 -15.82 3.91
CA ILE A 1063 -11.15 -16.32 3.66
C ILE A 1063 -11.55 -16.00 2.21
N ASN A 1064 -12.29 -16.91 1.55
CA ASN A 1064 -12.84 -16.66 0.21
C ASN A 1064 -14.01 -15.67 0.29
N ALA A 1065 -13.68 -14.39 0.16
CA ALA A 1065 -14.61 -13.28 0.13
C ALA A 1065 -14.01 -12.13 -0.70
N ALA A 1066 -14.86 -11.20 -1.15
CA ALA A 1066 -14.45 -10.00 -1.85
C ALA A 1066 -15.13 -8.77 -1.24
N LEU A 1067 -14.34 -7.72 -1.00
CA LEU A 1067 -14.81 -6.38 -0.68
C LEU A 1067 -15.42 -5.75 -1.94
N MET A 1068 -16.59 -5.13 -1.79
CA MET A 1068 -17.34 -4.52 -2.89
C MET A 1068 -18.04 -3.26 -2.44
N ASP A 1069 -18.06 -2.28 -3.33
CA ASP A 1069 -18.65 -0.97 -3.08
C ASP A 1069 -20.17 -1.00 -3.27
N SER A 1070 -20.89 -0.15 -2.53
CA SER A 1070 -22.26 0.21 -2.90
C SER A 1070 -22.26 1.42 -3.84
N TYR A 1071 -23.41 2.05 -4.04
CA TYR A 1071 -23.44 3.32 -4.77
C TYR A 1071 -22.81 4.44 -3.92
N LYS A 1072 -23.07 4.42 -2.60
CA LYS A 1072 -22.68 5.49 -1.67
C LYS A 1072 -21.39 5.26 -0.91
N GLN A 1073 -21.00 4.00 -0.67
CA GLN A 1073 -19.94 3.68 0.29
C GLN A 1073 -18.91 2.67 -0.28
N PRO A 1074 -17.59 2.94 -0.12
CA PRO A 1074 -16.57 1.97 -0.49
C PRO A 1074 -16.55 0.79 0.48
N SER A 1075 -16.41 -0.43 -0.05
CA SER A 1075 -16.42 -1.69 0.68
C SER A 1075 -17.65 -1.88 1.57
N ALA A 1076 -18.82 -1.40 1.15
CA ALA A 1076 -20.09 -1.55 1.87
C ALA A 1076 -20.55 -3.02 1.98
N PHE A 1077 -20.28 -3.80 0.94
CA PHE A 1077 -20.60 -5.22 0.87
C PHE A 1077 -19.35 -6.07 1.05
N ILE A 1078 -19.52 -7.22 1.70
CA ILE A 1078 -18.53 -8.30 1.68
C ILE A 1078 -19.20 -9.54 1.13
N VAL A 1079 -18.91 -9.87 -0.12
CA VAL A 1079 -19.51 -11.01 -0.81
C VAL A 1079 -18.65 -12.25 -0.59
N THR A 1080 -19.25 -13.31 -0.05
CA THR A 1080 -18.55 -14.55 0.29
C THR A 1080 -19.33 -15.78 -0.16
N GLN A 1081 -18.62 -16.90 -0.35
CA GLN A 1081 -19.24 -18.21 -0.56
C GLN A 1081 -20.02 -18.67 0.68
N HIS A 1082 -20.85 -19.71 0.55
CA HIS A 1082 -21.38 -20.40 1.71
C HIS A 1082 -20.21 -20.88 2.60
N PRO A 1083 -20.20 -20.56 3.91
CA PRO A 1083 -19.17 -21.05 4.82
C PRO A 1083 -18.96 -22.55 4.66
N LEU A 1084 -17.71 -23.00 4.78
CA LEU A 1084 -17.37 -24.41 4.85
C LEU A 1084 -17.23 -24.81 6.33
N PRO A 1085 -17.37 -26.10 6.70
CA PRO A 1085 -17.24 -26.55 8.09
C PRO A 1085 -15.92 -26.11 8.75
N ASN A 1086 -14.82 -26.05 7.99
CA ASN A 1086 -13.51 -25.56 8.42
C ASN A 1086 -13.36 -24.02 8.42
N THR A 1087 -14.26 -23.26 7.77
CA THR A 1087 -14.20 -21.79 7.69
C THR A 1087 -15.27 -21.04 8.51
N VAL A 1088 -16.15 -21.73 9.25
CA VAL A 1088 -17.17 -21.07 10.10
C VAL A 1088 -16.55 -20.09 11.11
N LYS A 1089 -15.40 -20.44 11.70
CA LYS A 1089 -14.64 -19.53 12.57
C LYS A 1089 -14.19 -18.27 11.84
N ASP A 1090 -13.61 -18.45 10.64
CA ASP A 1090 -13.08 -17.37 9.83
C ASP A 1090 -14.20 -16.45 9.29
N PHE A 1091 -15.39 -16.99 9.04
CA PHE A 1091 -16.58 -16.21 8.70
C PHE A 1091 -17.00 -15.27 9.84
N TRP A 1092 -17.05 -15.73 11.09
CA TRP A 1092 -17.39 -14.84 12.20
C TRP A 1092 -16.25 -13.87 12.58
N ARG A 1093 -14.99 -14.22 12.28
CA ARG A 1093 -13.88 -13.26 12.34
C ARG A 1093 -14.05 -12.15 11.31
N LEU A 1094 -14.37 -12.47 10.06
CA LEU A 1094 -14.66 -11.51 8.99
C LEU A 1094 -15.72 -10.49 9.43
N VAL A 1095 -16.82 -10.97 10.01
CA VAL A 1095 -17.91 -10.14 10.54
C VAL A 1095 -17.42 -9.14 11.60
N LEU A 1096 -16.56 -9.56 12.55
CA LEU A 1096 -16.01 -8.65 13.57
C LEU A 1096 -14.93 -7.71 13.04
N ASP A 1097 -13.92 -8.27 12.36
CA ASP A 1097 -12.72 -7.57 11.88
C ASP A 1097 -13.09 -6.44 10.92
N TYR A 1098 -14.10 -6.64 10.06
CA TYR A 1098 -14.58 -5.65 9.09
C TYR A 1098 -15.80 -4.84 9.57
N HIS A 1099 -16.18 -4.97 10.84
CA HIS A 1099 -17.24 -4.19 11.48
C HIS A 1099 -18.61 -4.36 10.81
N CYS A 1100 -18.91 -5.61 10.42
CA CYS A 1100 -20.19 -5.94 9.81
C CYS A 1100 -21.31 -5.95 10.87
N THR A 1101 -22.48 -5.51 10.44
CA THR A 1101 -23.70 -5.33 11.24
C THR A 1101 -24.86 -6.14 10.66
N SER A 1102 -24.79 -6.48 9.37
CA SER A 1102 -25.78 -7.29 8.65
C SER A 1102 -25.14 -8.50 7.99
N VAL A 1103 -25.87 -9.62 7.95
CA VAL A 1103 -25.51 -10.82 7.18
C VAL A 1103 -26.72 -11.25 6.35
N VAL A 1104 -26.58 -11.35 5.04
CA VAL A 1104 -27.66 -11.74 4.12
C VAL A 1104 -27.37 -13.10 3.52
N MET A 1105 -28.25 -14.06 3.80
CA MET A 1105 -28.21 -15.44 3.32
C MET A 1105 -29.34 -15.68 2.30
N LEU A 1106 -28.99 -15.89 1.04
CA LEU A 1106 -29.97 -15.90 -0.08
C LEU A 1106 -30.48 -17.31 -0.47
N ASN A 1107 -30.39 -18.26 0.47
CA ASN A 1107 -30.60 -19.69 0.26
C ASN A 1107 -31.26 -20.33 1.50
N ASP A 1108 -31.91 -21.48 1.32
CA ASP A 1108 -32.34 -22.36 2.40
C ASP A 1108 -31.19 -23.23 2.94
N VAL A 1109 -31.34 -23.80 4.14
CA VAL A 1109 -30.35 -24.71 4.76
C VAL A 1109 -30.55 -26.12 4.24
N ASP A 1110 -29.95 -26.40 3.08
CA ASP A 1110 -29.96 -27.73 2.47
C ASP A 1110 -28.67 -28.52 2.84
N PRO A 1111 -28.77 -29.66 3.55
CA PRO A 1111 -27.63 -30.53 3.84
C PRO A 1111 -26.85 -30.99 2.59
N ALA A 1112 -27.50 -31.08 1.43
CA ALA A 1112 -26.85 -31.45 0.17
C ALA A 1112 -25.95 -30.35 -0.41
N GLN A 1113 -26.12 -29.09 0.01
CA GLN A 1113 -25.37 -27.94 -0.51
C GLN A 1113 -24.11 -27.60 0.27
N LEU A 1114 -23.75 -28.41 1.28
CA LEU A 1114 -22.51 -28.28 2.05
C LEU A 1114 -22.36 -26.88 2.71
N CYS A 1115 -23.47 -26.19 3.00
CA CYS A 1115 -23.48 -25.03 3.88
C CYS A 1115 -23.84 -25.50 5.29
N PRO A 1116 -22.90 -25.54 6.25
CA PRO A 1116 -23.23 -25.87 7.63
C PRO A 1116 -24.05 -24.73 8.22
N GLN A 1117 -24.92 -25.07 9.17
CA GLN A 1117 -25.49 -24.07 10.06
C GLN A 1117 -24.36 -23.45 10.89
N TYR A 1118 -24.04 -22.19 10.60
CA TYR A 1118 -22.93 -21.48 11.23
C TYR A 1118 -23.34 -20.68 12.47
N TRP A 1119 -24.60 -20.75 12.90
CA TRP A 1119 -25.17 -19.98 14.02
C TRP A 1119 -25.85 -20.86 15.09
N PRO A 1120 -25.93 -20.41 16.35
CA PRO A 1120 -26.74 -21.05 17.39
C PRO A 1120 -28.24 -20.81 17.16
N GLU A 1121 -29.09 -21.82 17.38
CA GLU A 1121 -30.54 -21.59 17.51
C GLU A 1121 -30.92 -21.05 18.89
N ASN A 1122 -30.16 -21.42 19.93
CA ASN A 1122 -30.38 -21.03 21.31
C ASN A 1122 -29.03 -20.93 22.04
N GLY A 1123 -28.89 -19.97 22.96
CA GLY A 1123 -27.68 -19.83 23.79
C GLY A 1123 -26.44 -19.41 23.00
N VAL A 1124 -25.26 -19.90 23.43
CA VAL A 1124 -23.95 -19.47 22.93
C VAL A 1124 -23.20 -20.63 22.26
N HIS A 1125 -22.81 -20.45 20.99
CA HIS A 1125 -21.85 -21.31 20.31
C HIS A 1125 -20.45 -20.70 20.34
N ARG A 1126 -19.42 -21.55 20.42
CA ARG A 1126 -18.01 -21.13 20.48
C ARG A 1126 -17.20 -21.72 19.33
N HIS A 1127 -16.54 -20.85 18.57
CA HIS A 1127 -15.69 -21.18 17.44
C HIS A 1127 -14.26 -20.72 17.73
N GLY A 1128 -13.54 -21.49 18.56
CA GLY A 1128 -12.27 -21.05 19.15
C GLY A 1128 -12.49 -19.86 20.10
N PRO A 1129 -11.79 -18.72 19.93
CA PRO A 1129 -11.98 -17.55 20.77
C PRO A 1129 -13.28 -16.77 20.45
N ILE A 1130 -13.90 -17.01 19.30
CA ILE A 1130 -15.14 -16.32 18.90
C ILE A 1130 -16.33 -16.96 19.60
N GLN A 1131 -17.16 -16.14 20.24
CA GLN A 1131 -18.43 -16.53 20.83
C GLN A 1131 -19.55 -15.85 20.05
N VAL A 1132 -20.54 -16.65 19.65
CA VAL A 1132 -21.75 -16.20 18.94
C VAL A 1132 -22.94 -16.60 19.80
N GLU A 1133 -23.75 -15.63 20.18
CA GLU A 1133 -24.88 -15.80 21.07
C GLU A 1133 -26.18 -15.43 20.36
N PHE A 1134 -27.15 -16.31 20.43
CA PHE A 1134 -28.50 -16.05 19.94
C PHE A 1134 -29.23 -15.07 20.88
N VAL A 1135 -29.76 -13.98 20.33
CA VAL A 1135 -30.50 -12.96 21.10
C VAL A 1135 -32.00 -13.02 20.80
N SER A 1136 -32.38 -13.03 19.52
CA SER A 1136 -33.78 -13.14 19.10
C SER A 1136 -33.89 -13.61 17.64
N ALA A 1137 -35.08 -14.07 17.26
CA ALA A 1137 -35.45 -14.30 15.88
C ALA A 1137 -36.88 -13.83 15.60
N ASP A 1138 -37.14 -13.46 14.35
CA ASP A 1138 -38.44 -13.11 13.81
C ASP A 1138 -38.60 -13.71 12.40
N LEU A 1139 -39.83 -13.94 11.97
CA LEU A 1139 -40.17 -14.50 10.66
C LEU A 1139 -41.27 -13.64 10.01
N GLU A 1140 -40.91 -12.97 8.92
CA GLU A 1140 -41.82 -12.10 8.16
C GLU A 1140 -41.90 -12.53 6.70
N GLU A 1141 -43.03 -13.12 6.29
CA GLU A 1141 -43.23 -13.72 4.95
C GLU A 1141 -42.12 -14.75 4.61
N ASP A 1142 -41.27 -14.45 3.61
CA ASP A 1142 -40.19 -15.30 3.15
C ASP A 1142 -38.83 -15.01 3.85
N ILE A 1143 -38.82 -14.19 4.91
CA ILE A 1143 -37.60 -13.67 5.53
C ILE A 1143 -37.51 -14.10 7.00
N ILE A 1144 -36.47 -14.87 7.36
CA ILE A 1144 -36.11 -15.09 8.76
C ILE A 1144 -35.05 -14.07 9.16
N SER A 1145 -35.36 -13.24 10.15
CA SER A 1145 -34.41 -12.34 10.81
C SER A 1145 -33.90 -12.97 12.10
N ARG A 1146 -32.59 -12.96 12.34
CA ARG A 1146 -31.98 -13.44 13.61
C ARG A 1146 -30.97 -12.43 14.12
N ILE A 1147 -31.06 -12.03 15.38
CA ILE A 1147 -30.11 -11.12 16.02
C ILE A 1147 -29.11 -11.94 16.84
N PHE A 1148 -27.83 -11.70 16.60
CA PHE A 1148 -26.72 -12.33 17.31
C PHE A 1148 -25.87 -11.29 18.05
N ARG A 1149 -25.38 -11.66 19.23
CA ARG A 1149 -24.30 -10.96 19.92
C ARG A 1149 -23.00 -11.72 19.66
N ILE A 1150 -22.01 -11.04 19.09
CA ILE A 1150 -20.71 -11.64 18.73
C ILE A 1150 -19.61 -11.00 19.56
N TYR A 1151 -18.71 -11.82 20.11
CA TYR A 1151 -17.60 -11.38 20.95
C TYR A 1151 -16.33 -12.20 20.67
N ASN A 1152 -15.17 -11.56 20.65
CA ASN A 1152 -13.87 -12.22 20.51
C ASN A 1152 -13.14 -12.26 21.86
N ALA A 1153 -13.10 -13.43 22.50
CA ALA A 1153 -12.45 -13.60 23.81
C ALA A 1153 -10.92 -13.38 23.78
N ALA A 1154 -10.29 -13.44 22.61
CA ALA A 1154 -8.86 -13.11 22.45
C ALA A 1154 -8.59 -11.61 22.21
N ARG A 1155 -9.64 -10.81 21.96
CA ARG A 1155 -9.55 -9.34 21.80
C ARG A 1155 -10.67 -8.63 22.57
N PRO A 1156 -10.68 -8.68 23.93
CA PRO A 1156 -11.76 -8.09 24.73
C PRO A 1156 -11.97 -6.58 24.50
N GLN A 1157 -10.92 -5.87 24.10
CA GLN A 1157 -10.95 -4.44 23.81
C GLN A 1157 -11.82 -4.06 22.60
N ASP A 1158 -12.12 -5.01 21.71
CA ASP A 1158 -12.98 -4.78 20.54
C ASP A 1158 -14.47 -4.69 20.93
N GLY A 1159 -14.81 -5.04 22.18
CA GLY A 1159 -16.17 -5.12 22.67
C GLY A 1159 -16.97 -6.30 22.08
N TYR A 1160 -18.29 -6.24 22.24
CA TYR A 1160 -19.23 -7.10 21.52
C TYR A 1160 -19.87 -6.32 20.38
N ARG A 1161 -20.33 -7.04 19.35
CA ARG A 1161 -21.03 -6.46 18.20
C ARG A 1161 -22.39 -7.14 18.03
N MET A 1162 -23.45 -6.35 17.83
CA MET A 1162 -24.76 -6.89 17.47
C MET A 1162 -24.84 -7.03 15.96
N VAL A 1163 -25.33 -8.16 15.48
CA VAL A 1163 -25.41 -8.46 14.04
C VAL A 1163 -26.75 -9.10 13.72
N GLN A 1164 -27.48 -8.56 12.75
CA GLN A 1164 -28.71 -9.14 12.25
C GLN A 1164 -28.44 -9.98 10.99
N GLN A 1165 -28.75 -11.26 11.06
CA GLN A 1165 -28.80 -12.16 9.91
C GLN A 1165 -30.20 -12.11 9.29
N PHE A 1166 -30.28 -11.89 7.99
CA PHE A 1166 -31.49 -11.99 7.18
C PHE A 1166 -31.35 -13.19 6.23
N GLN A 1167 -32.16 -14.23 6.44
CA GLN A 1167 -32.22 -15.41 5.59
C GLN A 1167 -33.46 -15.32 4.67
N PHE A 1168 -33.24 -15.26 3.37
CA PHE A 1168 -34.28 -15.15 2.35
C PHE A 1168 -34.64 -16.52 1.76
N LEU A 1169 -35.87 -16.96 2.02
CA LEU A 1169 -36.42 -18.25 1.56
C LEU A 1169 -37.14 -18.13 0.22
N GLY A 1170 -37.49 -16.91 -0.22
CA GLY A 1170 -38.26 -16.63 -1.44
C GLY A 1170 -37.52 -16.89 -2.77
N TRP A 1171 -36.37 -17.57 -2.72
CA TRP A 1171 -35.54 -17.94 -3.87
C TRP A 1171 -35.27 -19.46 -3.90
N PRO A 1172 -36.21 -20.27 -4.44
CA PRO A 1172 -36.04 -21.71 -4.56
C PRO A 1172 -34.81 -22.10 -5.40
N MET A 1173 -34.24 -23.27 -5.14
CA MET A 1173 -32.97 -23.71 -5.76
C MET A 1173 -33.08 -24.02 -7.26
N TYR A 1174 -34.25 -24.48 -7.70
CA TYR A 1174 -34.55 -24.80 -9.10
C TYR A 1174 -34.93 -23.56 -9.94
N ARG A 1175 -34.70 -22.34 -9.43
CA ARG A 1175 -34.98 -21.08 -10.12
C ARG A 1175 -33.77 -20.15 -10.15
N ASP A 1176 -33.60 -19.52 -11.30
CA ASP A 1176 -32.56 -18.53 -11.56
C ASP A 1176 -32.85 -17.17 -10.92
N THR A 1177 -34.10 -16.90 -10.52
CA THR A 1177 -34.56 -15.64 -9.90
C THR A 1177 -35.51 -15.89 -8.71
N PRO A 1178 -35.67 -14.93 -7.79
CA PRO A 1178 -36.69 -14.97 -6.74
C PRO A 1178 -38.12 -15.13 -7.28
N VAL A 1179 -39.03 -15.64 -6.46
CA VAL A 1179 -40.45 -15.80 -6.82
C VAL A 1179 -41.20 -14.46 -6.80
N SER A 1180 -40.85 -13.56 -5.88
CA SER A 1180 -41.55 -12.28 -5.67
C SER A 1180 -40.58 -11.10 -5.59
N LYS A 1181 -40.75 -10.16 -6.53
CA LYS A 1181 -40.00 -8.88 -6.61
C LYS A 1181 -40.22 -8.03 -5.36
N ARG A 1182 -41.48 -7.99 -4.89
CA ARG A 1182 -41.92 -7.28 -3.68
C ARG A 1182 -41.30 -7.86 -2.41
N SER A 1183 -41.25 -9.20 -2.29
CA SER A 1183 -40.60 -9.88 -1.17
C SER A 1183 -39.09 -9.61 -1.17
N PHE A 1184 -38.44 -9.62 -2.33
CA PHE A 1184 -37.02 -9.27 -2.46
C PHE A 1184 -36.73 -7.80 -2.12
N LEU A 1185 -37.59 -6.86 -2.54
CA LEU A 1185 -37.48 -5.44 -2.12
C LEU A 1185 -37.70 -5.24 -0.63
N LYS A 1186 -38.55 -6.07 0.00
CA LYS A 1186 -38.77 -6.05 1.45
C LYS A 1186 -37.50 -6.42 2.20
N LEU A 1187 -36.76 -7.43 1.73
CA LEU A 1187 -35.44 -7.79 2.26
C LEU A 1187 -34.45 -6.61 2.19
N ILE A 1188 -34.32 -5.97 1.02
CA ILE A 1188 -33.45 -4.78 0.85
C ILE A 1188 -33.84 -3.68 1.85
N ARG A 1189 -35.13 -3.37 1.97
CA ARG A 1189 -35.64 -2.35 2.90
C ARG A 1189 -35.42 -2.71 4.38
N GLN A 1190 -35.50 -3.99 4.76
CA GLN A 1190 -35.20 -4.43 6.13
C GLN A 1190 -33.70 -4.30 6.46
N VAL A 1191 -32.82 -4.65 5.52
CA VAL A 1191 -31.36 -4.48 5.68
C VAL A 1191 -30.99 -3.00 5.78
N ASP A 1192 -31.46 -2.17 4.85
CA ASP A 1192 -31.27 -0.71 4.89
C ASP A 1192 -31.72 -0.10 6.22
N LYS A 1193 -32.92 -0.50 6.70
CA LYS A 1193 -33.48 -0.02 7.97
C LYS A 1193 -32.60 -0.38 9.17
N TRP A 1194 -32.13 -1.62 9.25
CA TRP A 1194 -31.26 -2.05 10.36
C TRP A 1194 -29.90 -1.33 10.34
N GLN A 1195 -29.32 -1.12 9.16
CA GLN A 1195 -28.08 -0.35 9.01
C GLN A 1195 -28.24 1.08 9.54
N GLU A 1196 -29.31 1.77 9.15
CA GLU A 1196 -29.62 3.13 9.61
C GLU A 1196 -29.86 3.17 11.13
N GLU A 1197 -30.70 2.26 11.66
CA GLU A 1197 -31.10 2.24 13.07
C GLU A 1197 -29.97 1.85 14.04
N TYR A 1198 -29.03 0.99 13.64
CA TYR A 1198 -27.99 0.48 14.55
C TYR A 1198 -26.75 1.38 14.64
N ASN A 1199 -26.27 1.91 13.50
CA ASN A 1199 -25.05 2.74 13.48
C ASN A 1199 -25.05 3.82 12.39
N GLY A 1200 -26.22 4.38 12.02
CA GLY A 1200 -26.31 5.47 11.06
C GLY A 1200 -25.81 5.10 9.65
N GLY A 1201 -25.90 3.82 9.29
CA GLY A 1201 -25.48 3.31 7.99
C GLY A 1201 -23.98 3.06 7.81
N GLU A 1202 -23.13 3.21 8.84
CA GLU A 1202 -21.67 2.94 8.72
C GLU A 1202 -21.30 1.44 8.70
N GLY A 1203 -22.28 0.55 8.85
CA GLY A 1203 -22.07 -0.89 9.03
C GLY A 1203 -21.99 -1.66 7.72
N ARG A 1204 -21.09 -2.65 7.63
CA ARG A 1204 -20.98 -3.50 6.43
C ARG A 1204 -22.02 -4.61 6.40
N THR A 1205 -22.42 -4.99 5.19
CA THR A 1205 -23.33 -6.11 4.92
C THR A 1205 -22.56 -7.26 4.30
N VAL A 1206 -22.44 -8.39 5.02
CA VAL A 1206 -21.95 -9.64 4.42
C VAL A 1206 -23.05 -10.27 3.60
N VAL A 1207 -22.80 -10.65 2.35
CA VAL A 1207 -23.82 -11.26 1.46
C VAL A 1207 -23.30 -12.59 0.93
N HIS A 1208 -24.04 -13.68 1.15
CA HIS A 1208 -23.59 -15.00 0.72
C HIS A 1208 -24.66 -15.90 0.10
N CYS A 1209 -24.21 -16.65 -0.90
CA CYS A 1209 -24.88 -17.75 -1.57
C CYS A 1209 -23.85 -18.85 -1.84
N LEU A 1210 -24.21 -19.92 -2.55
CA LEU A 1210 -23.32 -21.08 -2.78
C LEU A 1210 -21.88 -20.70 -3.13
N ASN A 1211 -21.67 -19.93 -4.21
CA ASN A 1211 -20.36 -19.53 -4.75
C ASN A 1211 -20.00 -18.05 -4.51
N GLY A 1212 -20.83 -17.29 -3.79
CA GLY A 1212 -20.65 -15.84 -3.64
C GLY A 1212 -20.66 -15.07 -4.96
N GLY A 1213 -21.51 -15.48 -5.91
CA GLY A 1213 -21.73 -14.81 -7.21
C GLY A 1213 -23.20 -14.52 -7.46
N GLY A 1214 -23.69 -14.81 -8.66
CA GLY A 1214 -25.12 -14.90 -9.06
C GLY A 1214 -26.12 -14.25 -8.11
N ARG A 1215 -26.63 -15.03 -7.13
CA ARG A 1215 -27.59 -14.54 -6.12
C ARG A 1215 -27.08 -13.37 -5.28
N SER A 1216 -25.90 -13.49 -4.68
CA SER A 1216 -25.26 -12.40 -3.93
C SER A 1216 -25.06 -11.15 -4.79
N GLY A 1217 -24.67 -11.32 -6.06
CA GLY A 1217 -24.53 -10.22 -6.99
C GLY A 1217 -25.85 -9.58 -7.40
N THR A 1218 -26.92 -10.36 -7.50
CA THR A 1218 -28.27 -9.85 -7.76
C THR A 1218 -28.75 -8.99 -6.59
N PHE A 1219 -28.49 -9.42 -5.34
CA PHE A 1219 -28.77 -8.60 -4.15
C PHE A 1219 -27.98 -7.29 -4.18
N CYS A 1220 -26.64 -7.35 -4.33
CA CYS A 1220 -25.80 -6.15 -4.32
C CYS A 1220 -26.15 -5.19 -5.46
N ALA A 1221 -26.42 -5.70 -6.67
CA ALA A 1221 -26.82 -4.88 -7.82
C ALA A 1221 -28.17 -4.19 -7.57
N ILE A 1222 -29.13 -4.89 -6.97
CA ILE A 1222 -30.43 -4.31 -6.60
C ILE A 1222 -30.28 -3.26 -5.49
N SER A 1223 -29.44 -3.48 -4.48
CA SER A 1223 -29.13 -2.45 -3.47
C SER A 1223 -28.56 -1.18 -4.12
N ILE A 1224 -27.55 -1.32 -5.00
CA ILE A 1224 -26.95 -0.20 -5.75
C ILE A 1224 -28.02 0.54 -6.57
N VAL A 1225 -28.86 -0.18 -7.32
CA VAL A 1225 -29.94 0.42 -8.13
C VAL A 1225 -31.00 1.10 -7.26
N CYS A 1226 -31.32 0.56 -6.07
CA CYS A 1226 -32.22 1.22 -5.13
C CYS A 1226 -31.60 2.50 -4.54
N GLU A 1227 -30.30 2.52 -4.25
CA GLU A 1227 -29.57 3.72 -3.82
C GLU A 1227 -29.57 4.80 -4.94
N MET A 1228 -29.30 4.42 -6.20
CA MET A 1228 -29.36 5.32 -7.37
C MET A 1228 -30.77 5.94 -7.52
N LEU A 1229 -31.82 5.11 -7.46
CA LEU A 1229 -33.22 5.56 -7.56
C LEU A 1229 -33.62 6.52 -6.44
N ARG A 1230 -33.18 6.24 -5.22
CA ARG A 1230 -33.48 7.01 -4.01
C ARG A 1230 -32.84 8.40 -4.05
N HIS A 1231 -31.60 8.51 -4.54
CA HIS A 1231 -30.81 9.73 -4.44
C HIS A 1231 -30.69 10.54 -5.73
N GLN A 1232 -30.59 9.90 -6.90
CA GLN A 1232 -30.37 10.60 -8.18
C GLN A 1232 -31.55 10.55 -9.15
N ARG A 1233 -32.61 9.78 -8.86
CA ARG A 1233 -33.74 9.53 -9.78
C ARG A 1233 -33.28 8.97 -11.13
N THR A 1234 -32.21 8.18 -11.13
CA THR A 1234 -31.64 7.46 -12.29
C THR A 1234 -31.46 5.98 -11.96
N VAL A 1235 -31.30 5.15 -12.99
CA VAL A 1235 -30.99 3.73 -12.92
C VAL A 1235 -29.89 3.44 -13.94
N ASP A 1236 -28.84 2.75 -13.52
CA ASP A 1236 -27.85 2.18 -14.44
C ASP A 1236 -27.50 0.75 -13.99
N VAL A 1237 -28.30 -0.22 -14.46
CA VAL A 1237 -28.13 -1.64 -14.10
C VAL A 1237 -26.83 -2.20 -14.67
N PHE A 1238 -26.46 -1.78 -15.88
CA PHE A 1238 -25.21 -2.20 -16.52
C PHE A 1238 -24.01 -1.75 -15.69
N HIS A 1239 -23.93 -0.47 -15.34
CA HIS A 1239 -22.85 0.07 -14.49
C HIS A 1239 -22.83 -0.60 -13.12
N ALA A 1240 -23.99 -0.76 -12.46
CA ALA A 1240 -24.07 -1.44 -11.16
C ALA A 1240 -23.49 -2.86 -11.20
N VAL A 1241 -23.82 -3.66 -12.23
CA VAL A 1241 -23.31 -5.03 -12.35
C VAL A 1241 -21.85 -5.05 -12.82
N LYS A 1242 -21.44 -4.15 -13.73
CA LYS A 1242 -20.04 -4.01 -14.18
C LYS A 1242 -19.10 -3.67 -13.03
N THR A 1243 -19.49 -2.74 -12.14
CA THR A 1243 -18.73 -2.41 -10.93
C THR A 1243 -18.58 -3.60 -9.99
N LEU A 1244 -19.63 -4.41 -9.80
CA LEU A 1244 -19.52 -5.65 -9.02
C LEU A 1244 -18.61 -6.71 -9.70
N ARG A 1245 -18.69 -6.84 -11.03
CA ARG A 1245 -17.86 -7.78 -11.81
C ARG A 1245 -16.38 -7.40 -11.86
N ASN A 1246 -16.05 -6.12 -11.74
CA ASN A 1246 -14.69 -5.63 -11.59
C ASN A 1246 -13.99 -6.16 -10.32
N SER A 1247 -14.78 -6.42 -9.26
CA SER A 1247 -14.32 -7.03 -8.00
C SER A 1247 -14.43 -8.55 -7.97
N LYS A 1248 -15.45 -9.16 -8.60
CA LYS A 1248 -15.55 -10.62 -8.74
C LYS A 1248 -16.32 -11.00 -10.04
N PRO A 1249 -15.72 -11.72 -11.01
CA PRO A 1249 -16.32 -11.89 -12.35
C PRO A 1249 -17.71 -12.54 -12.41
N ASN A 1250 -18.05 -13.45 -11.49
CA ASN A 1250 -19.29 -14.23 -11.52
C ASN A 1250 -20.51 -13.53 -10.85
N MET A 1251 -20.49 -12.20 -10.78
CA MET A 1251 -21.56 -11.40 -10.20
C MET A 1251 -22.68 -11.18 -11.22
N VAL A 1252 -23.92 -11.56 -10.85
CA VAL A 1252 -25.08 -11.65 -11.76
C VAL A 1252 -24.74 -12.51 -12.98
N ASP A 1253 -24.66 -13.83 -12.77
CA ASP A 1253 -24.10 -14.78 -13.74
C ASP A 1253 -25.09 -15.18 -14.85
N LEU A 1254 -26.39 -14.93 -14.67
CA LEU A 1254 -27.44 -15.31 -15.62
C LEU A 1254 -28.22 -14.09 -16.17
N LEU A 1255 -28.61 -14.17 -17.46
CA LEU A 1255 -29.41 -13.13 -18.12
C LEU A 1255 -30.74 -12.85 -17.40
N ASP A 1256 -31.37 -13.88 -16.82
CA ASP A 1256 -32.65 -13.69 -16.13
C ASP A 1256 -32.48 -13.03 -14.75
N GLN A 1257 -31.33 -13.20 -14.08
CA GLN A 1257 -30.96 -12.38 -12.91
C GLN A 1257 -30.75 -10.91 -13.32
N TYR A 1258 -30.09 -10.68 -14.46
CA TYR A 1258 -29.85 -9.33 -14.99
C TYR A 1258 -31.17 -8.61 -15.33
N LYS A 1259 -32.10 -9.30 -15.99
CA LYS A 1259 -33.50 -8.82 -16.17
C LYS A 1259 -34.18 -8.55 -14.83
N PHE A 1260 -34.05 -9.46 -13.86
CA PHE A 1260 -34.66 -9.32 -12.54
C PHE A 1260 -34.23 -8.03 -11.82
N CYS A 1261 -32.99 -7.56 -12.01
CA CYS A 1261 -32.55 -6.24 -11.51
C CYS A 1261 -33.39 -5.08 -12.07
N TYR A 1262 -33.63 -5.04 -13.40
CA TYR A 1262 -34.54 -4.06 -14.01
C TYR A 1262 -35.99 -4.22 -13.52
N GLU A 1263 -36.48 -5.46 -13.41
CA GLU A 1263 -37.84 -5.72 -12.96
C GLU A 1263 -38.08 -5.28 -11.51
N VAL A 1264 -37.06 -5.40 -10.66
CA VAL A 1264 -37.10 -4.90 -9.28
C VAL A 1264 -36.98 -3.38 -9.23
N ALA A 1265 -36.19 -2.75 -10.12
CA ALA A 1265 -36.20 -1.29 -10.27
C ALA A 1265 -37.59 -0.75 -10.63
N LEU A 1266 -38.32 -1.44 -11.51
CA LEU A 1266 -39.70 -1.11 -11.86
C LEU A 1266 -40.66 -1.30 -10.67
N GLU A 1267 -40.51 -2.37 -9.88
CA GLU A 1267 -41.32 -2.59 -8.68
C GLU A 1267 -41.03 -1.56 -7.58
N TYR A 1268 -39.77 -1.10 -7.46
CA TYR A 1268 -39.40 -0.02 -6.56
C TYR A 1268 -40.12 1.28 -6.94
N LEU A 1269 -40.13 1.63 -8.22
CA LEU A 1269 -40.85 2.79 -8.75
C LEU A 1269 -42.39 2.71 -8.63
N ASN A 1270 -42.96 1.51 -8.50
CA ASN A 1270 -44.39 1.30 -8.29
C ASN A 1270 -44.81 1.28 -6.81
N SER A 1271 -43.84 1.22 -5.90
CA SER A 1271 -44.07 0.99 -4.46
C SER A 1271 -43.58 2.14 -3.56
N GLY A 1272 -43.31 3.31 -4.17
CA GLY A 1272 -42.99 4.58 -3.51
C GLY A 1272 -43.83 5.73 -4.03
#